data_AF-A0A8J2XGB6-F1
#
_entry.id   AF-A0A8J2XGB6-F1
#
_cell.length_a   1.000
_cell.length_b   1.000
_cell.length_c   1.000
_cell.angle_alpha   90.00
_cell.angle_beta   90.00
_cell.angle_gamma   90.00
#
_symmetry.space_group_name_H-M   'P 1'
#
loop_
_entity.id
_entity.type
_entity.pdbx_description
1 polymer ?
#
loop_
_entity_poly.entity_id
_entity_poly.type
_entity_poly.pdbx_seq_one_letter_code
_entity_poly.pdbx_strand_id
1 'polypeptide(L)'
;MNPEPSSKKIHLEIRINATNPLLLEGLETWLKLGLINEAQVRKISQQYLICSLPTVTSLSSVDSLQVVESESVTQSTSSKIRTNLIQTFFSQFITSFREELSLRWLLFLGLFLVIVSSGVLAARQWQNFSPIEQYLILWSYTLVFWLIGFWSKRQNNLQLTSQTLQAITLFLIPLNFWAMDTFQLWQQSLGSGIILTATLSLLGIYYYSRQTNYNLIGQGNYIVLNLLHWGWLNTIFSISAIYFGTVLTAIHLTFLKTNELKRNNFSKFLLIYGLSILLIRGIFFVKLSLASLGLAISLCGWLLRKQTEKVTLLDKVLDIVGFILLIYGWVIAFFNGVTWQALGITALGLHYFWEKLRTNWKLINLFALFIIGFQSLFLIEDLIPIEIRKNINNIWLQFSQTPDYSLSIYSLTYFPYILLWVWFTGWLDRQEKPKLASFGEWLTLGLSICLTSVSLESIAGRSLNLLLSTSTLVYVISSRSLRVPLIYFTHALGLLTIISWIDWRFSSLNLTQWGYFLILLTVGEWLNSLRYKPLLPRNKKQWLFLSSWHFGFILSIFSFWSFLFSLNQYFAQGIKQYSIIAWLFIPSFLTIIAIITRKKRSRQAALFSSFSFVFAQFLTLWQPSIRLISLGYSAGVMIINSFYYKRPLTARLPILLIFVLGTCWIFEQWLIEGNIITAFFLREWVLFSGIYLTCLWLIKNWIKQRSNRISSIYTIALEQIASVLCIFELFRFTLHTFLLIFNEFNTSWHWLATAILIAFSLVYRYWKEPLEIAVYGSLLSIEFVVIESVYLFNGSKLVISAINLFLAFVSFYLTRLLFSQSPRFRQLKSLQISPLLFAGMVILWRFGEFTSYTGILTLGVAIVGLCVSSRFPLNKALIYLSLFGITLAFHEIIIYQLWKNINYSLANELISLSLMQVGLACIYRLFIWSSRTRQFEAIRHIPLGILERIAEINWGISMILKILALISAVFLVPQSYPNSILFCLTLIVSIYALFKARYTTLKNRWVYLGFFDIYLTVIFARWIWQQLEILDPYFGLSSVIIALIIYNLPWARWGWHLKAWRNVAYSVSLITAVLTFSEISNFSLFAIAGFYIYLAFHQRTIRWSYITVVILNWLDFRFLDRQNLTDIFYYTSAIGLSVLYLAQVEPKLQESHNRKIRHYLRILGSSIINVPALVFYQETGLTPAIISLLTVLVGLGLKIKAFLLVGTLTFMLTVFYQLIVLSVQYTLLKWIIGLVVGILLITVAANFERRREQMLNLIQNSLEQFNRWD
;
A
#
# COMPACT_ATOMS: atom_id res chain seq x y z
N MET A 1 14.84 -13.86 41.47
CA MET A 1 15.09 -14.63 40.23
C MET A 1 13.78 -15.26 39.83
N ASN A 2 13.28 -15.02 38.62
CA ASN A 2 12.11 -15.75 38.10
C ASN A 2 12.61 -17.02 37.39
N PRO A 3 11.93 -18.17 37.52
CA PRO A 3 12.21 -19.33 36.69
C PRO A 3 11.73 -19.06 35.25
N GLU A 4 12.51 -19.48 34.26
CA GLU A 4 12.09 -19.47 32.87
C GLU A 4 10.95 -20.50 32.64
N PRO A 5 9.97 -20.20 31.77
CA PRO A 5 8.85 -21.09 31.53
C PRO A 5 9.28 -22.32 30.71
N SER A 6 8.81 -23.50 31.11
CA SER A 6 9.11 -24.78 30.45
C SER A 6 8.70 -24.78 28.97
N SER A 7 9.67 -24.96 28.08
CA SER A 7 9.46 -25.06 26.63
C SER A 7 8.58 -26.28 26.28
N LYS A 8 7.39 -26.06 25.72
CA LYS A 8 6.56 -27.14 25.17
C LYS A 8 7.27 -27.79 23.97
N LYS A 9 7.68 -29.05 24.11
CA LYS A 9 8.21 -29.85 23.00
C LYS A 9 7.05 -30.40 22.16
N ILE A 10 7.19 -30.31 20.84
CA ILE A 10 6.21 -30.82 19.87
C ILE A 10 6.83 -32.05 19.20
N HIS A 11 6.15 -33.19 19.24
CA HIS A 11 6.54 -34.37 18.46
C HIS A 11 5.87 -34.34 17.08
N LEU A 12 6.67 -34.50 16.05
CA LEU A 12 6.26 -34.57 14.64
C LEU A 12 6.76 -35.90 14.07
N GLU A 13 5.83 -36.75 13.61
CA GLU A 13 6.14 -37.99 12.90
C GLU A 13 5.75 -37.82 11.43
N ILE A 14 6.71 -37.98 10.53
CA ILE A 14 6.54 -37.78 9.08
C ILE A 14 7.18 -38.96 8.36
N ARG A 15 6.40 -39.67 7.54
CA ARG A 15 6.91 -40.79 6.72
C ARG A 15 7.46 -40.23 5.40
N ILE A 16 8.76 -40.40 5.18
CA ILE A 16 9.48 -39.90 4.00
C ILE A 16 10.30 -41.04 3.41
N ASN A 17 10.42 -41.11 2.08
CA ASN A 17 11.24 -42.12 1.42
C ASN A 17 12.74 -41.81 1.59
N ALA A 18 13.49 -42.77 2.15
CA ALA A 18 14.92 -42.68 2.43
C ALA A 18 15.79 -42.43 1.19
N THR A 19 15.34 -42.85 0.00
CA THR A 19 16.10 -42.68 -1.26
C THR A 19 15.92 -41.31 -1.92
N ASN A 20 15.15 -40.39 -1.33
CA ASN A 20 14.96 -39.04 -1.88
C ASN A 20 16.23 -38.19 -1.69
N PRO A 21 16.90 -37.72 -2.76
CA PRO A 21 18.19 -37.03 -2.65
C PRO A 21 18.14 -35.72 -1.84
N LEU A 22 16.97 -35.07 -1.76
CA LEU A 22 16.79 -33.81 -1.02
C LEU A 22 16.64 -34.00 0.51
N LEU A 23 16.55 -35.25 1.00
CA LEU A 23 16.37 -35.53 2.42
C LEU A 23 17.57 -35.05 3.26
N LEU A 24 18.79 -35.27 2.77
CA LEU A 24 20.02 -34.86 3.46
C LEU A 24 20.15 -33.33 3.55
N GLU A 25 19.84 -32.62 2.46
CA GLU A 25 19.82 -31.15 2.41
C GLU A 25 18.74 -30.57 3.36
N GLY A 26 17.59 -31.23 3.47
CA GLY A 26 16.55 -30.90 4.45
C GLY A 26 17.00 -31.05 5.90
N LEU A 27 17.66 -32.17 6.23
CA LEU A 27 18.23 -32.43 7.56
C LEU A 27 19.34 -31.42 7.91
N GLU A 28 20.23 -31.11 6.97
CA GLU A 28 21.28 -30.11 7.16
C GLU A 28 20.70 -28.70 7.38
N THR A 29 19.61 -28.36 6.67
CA THR A 29 18.90 -27.09 6.86
C THR A 29 18.25 -27.01 8.25
N TRP A 30 17.62 -28.09 8.73
CA TRP A 30 17.03 -28.12 10.07
C TRP A 30 18.08 -28.08 11.19
N LEU A 31 19.27 -28.65 10.94
CA LEU A 31 20.43 -28.56 11.83
C LEU A 31 21.01 -27.14 11.87
N LYS A 32 21.17 -26.47 10.72
CA LYS A 32 21.57 -25.05 10.64
C LYS A 32 20.58 -24.10 11.34
N LEU A 33 19.31 -24.46 11.36
CA LEU A 33 18.25 -23.73 12.08
C LEU A 33 18.16 -24.09 13.58
N GLY A 34 18.98 -25.03 14.08
CA GLY A 34 18.96 -25.47 15.48
C GLY A 34 17.70 -26.21 15.90
N LEU A 35 16.90 -26.72 14.95
CA LEU A 35 15.66 -27.45 15.21
C LEU A 35 15.92 -28.93 15.57
N ILE A 36 17.05 -29.47 15.09
CA ILE A 36 17.56 -30.80 15.41
C ILE A 36 19.07 -30.71 15.64
N ASN A 37 19.59 -31.52 16.57
CA ASN A 37 21.02 -31.55 16.88
C ASN A 37 21.74 -32.66 16.08
N GLU A 38 23.06 -32.54 15.92
CA GLU A 38 23.92 -33.55 15.25
C GLU A 38 23.66 -34.98 15.73
N ALA A 39 23.48 -35.19 17.03
CA ALA A 39 23.18 -36.51 17.59
C ALA A 39 21.85 -37.11 17.08
N GLN A 40 20.84 -36.27 16.78
CA GLN A 40 19.57 -36.71 16.22
C GLN A 40 19.70 -37.00 14.72
N VAL A 41 20.42 -36.16 13.97
CA VAL A 41 20.73 -36.42 12.55
C VAL A 41 21.51 -37.72 12.40
N ARG A 42 22.57 -37.92 13.20
CA ARG A 42 23.39 -39.14 13.18
C ARG A 42 22.54 -40.40 13.46
N LYS A 43 21.61 -40.32 14.42
CA LYS A 43 20.67 -41.41 14.71
C LYS A 43 19.71 -41.68 13.54
N ILE A 44 19.18 -40.66 12.89
CA ILE A 44 18.32 -40.81 11.70
C ILE A 44 19.11 -41.47 10.55
N SER A 45 20.34 -41.01 10.28
CA SER A 45 21.19 -41.58 9.23
C SER A 45 21.55 -43.04 9.51
N GLN A 46 21.90 -43.38 10.75
CA GLN A 46 22.23 -44.76 11.14
C GLN A 46 21.03 -45.71 11.17
N GLN A 47 19.81 -45.22 11.38
CA GLN A 47 18.61 -46.08 11.42
C GLN A 47 17.92 -46.22 10.06
N TYR A 48 18.03 -45.22 9.16
CA TYR A 48 17.20 -45.15 7.96
C TYR A 48 17.97 -44.83 6.66
N LEU A 49 19.27 -44.51 6.69
CA LEU A 49 20.07 -44.09 5.52
C LEU A 49 21.36 -44.91 5.37
N ILE A 50 21.23 -46.24 5.30
CA ILE A 50 22.33 -47.17 5.03
C ILE A 50 22.13 -47.83 3.66
N CYS A 51 23.23 -47.99 2.91
CA CYS A 51 23.29 -48.61 1.58
C CYS A 51 24.51 -49.55 1.52
N SER A 52 24.38 -50.70 0.85
CA SER A 52 25.48 -51.64 0.60
C SER A 52 26.22 -51.30 -0.70
N LEU A 53 27.54 -51.19 -0.63
CA LEU A 53 28.41 -50.87 -1.77
C LEU A 53 28.44 -51.98 -2.83
N PRO A 54 28.19 -51.67 -4.13
CA PRO A 54 28.28 -52.65 -5.22
C PRO A 54 29.71 -52.83 -5.73
N THR A 55 30.02 -54.05 -6.18
CA THR A 55 31.34 -54.49 -6.67
C THR A 55 31.66 -54.00 -8.09
N VAL A 56 32.93 -53.68 -8.34
CA VAL A 56 33.45 -53.17 -9.63
C VAL A 56 33.82 -54.30 -10.58
N THR A 57 33.46 -54.21 -11.86
CA THR A 57 33.99 -55.05 -12.96
C THR A 57 34.32 -54.16 -14.16
N SER A 58 35.41 -54.45 -14.89
CA SER A 58 36.06 -53.52 -15.81
C SER A 58 36.29 -54.07 -17.22
N LEU A 59 36.04 -53.23 -18.24
CA LEU A 59 36.50 -53.32 -19.65
C LEU A 59 35.88 -54.50 -20.46
N SER A 60 35.56 -54.42 -21.77
CA SER A 60 35.75 -53.40 -22.84
C SER A 60 34.88 -53.81 -24.06
N SER A 61 34.50 -53.00 -25.08
CA SER A 61 34.64 -51.55 -25.37
C SER A 61 33.91 -51.17 -26.68
N VAL A 62 33.38 -49.93 -26.80
CA VAL A 62 33.40 -49.02 -27.98
C VAL A 62 32.86 -49.55 -29.35
N ASP A 63 31.89 -48.93 -30.06
CA ASP A 63 31.22 -47.62 -29.89
C ASP A 63 29.78 -47.58 -30.47
N SER A 64 28.99 -46.61 -29.99
CA SER A 64 27.74 -46.05 -30.55
C SER A 64 26.65 -46.98 -31.13
N LEU A 65 25.51 -47.08 -30.44
CA LEU A 65 24.16 -46.78 -30.98
C LEU A 65 23.06 -46.82 -29.89
N GLN A 66 22.24 -45.76 -29.87
CA GLN A 66 20.84 -45.68 -29.37
C GLN A 66 20.39 -46.57 -28.19
N VAL A 67 20.16 -45.96 -27.01
CA VAL A 67 18.98 -46.33 -26.18
C VAL A 67 18.27 -45.08 -25.64
N VAL A 68 16.98 -45.05 -25.95
CA VAL A 68 15.88 -44.25 -25.41
C VAL A 68 16.03 -43.81 -23.95
N GLU A 69 16.10 -42.50 -23.71
CA GLU A 69 15.92 -41.90 -22.39
C GLU A 69 14.42 -41.80 -22.06
N SER A 70 13.98 -42.49 -21.00
CA SER A 70 12.57 -42.49 -20.57
C SER A 70 12.34 -41.37 -19.56
N GLU A 71 11.61 -40.32 -19.95
CA GLU A 71 11.38 -39.11 -19.14
C GLU A 71 10.64 -39.40 -17.81
N SER A 72 11.37 -39.58 -16.71
CA SER A 72 10.80 -39.57 -15.36
C SER A 72 10.66 -38.14 -14.84
N VAL A 73 9.56 -37.47 -15.21
CA VAL A 73 9.22 -36.09 -14.80
C VAL A 73 9.11 -36.00 -13.26
N THR A 74 10.11 -35.44 -12.60
CA THR A 74 10.03 -35.01 -11.19
C THR A 74 9.74 -33.51 -11.13
N GLN A 75 8.51 -33.17 -10.74
CA GLN A 75 8.06 -31.78 -10.62
C GLN A 75 8.67 -31.11 -9.39
N SER A 76 9.66 -30.24 -9.58
CA SER A 76 10.03 -29.24 -8.58
C SER A 76 8.92 -28.20 -8.45
N THR A 77 8.36 -28.03 -7.26
CA THR A 77 7.32 -27.04 -6.95
C THR A 77 7.85 -25.61 -7.01
N SER A 78 7.77 -24.99 -8.20
CA SER A 78 8.05 -23.56 -8.34
C SER A 78 7.07 -22.74 -7.51
N SER A 79 7.58 -21.95 -6.57
CA SER A 79 6.82 -20.83 -5.99
C SER A 79 6.37 -19.90 -7.13
N LYS A 80 5.09 -19.50 -7.12
CA LYS A 80 4.52 -18.62 -8.17
C LYS A 80 5.00 -17.18 -8.00
N ILE A 81 6.27 -16.93 -8.31
CA ILE A 81 6.70 -15.59 -8.70
C ILE A 81 6.16 -15.35 -10.10
N ARG A 82 5.24 -14.40 -10.21
CA ARG A 82 4.62 -13.96 -11.47
C ARG A 82 5.60 -13.05 -12.25
N THR A 83 6.79 -13.56 -12.55
CA THR A 83 7.76 -12.88 -13.40
C THR A 83 7.85 -13.61 -14.74
N ASN A 84 7.52 -12.86 -15.78
CA ASN A 84 7.92 -13.12 -17.16
C ASN A 84 7.31 -14.36 -17.84
N LEU A 85 5.97 -14.38 -17.87
CA LEU A 85 5.23 -14.96 -19.02
C LEU A 85 5.78 -14.44 -20.37
N ILE A 86 6.35 -13.23 -20.38
CA ILE A 86 7.04 -12.64 -21.53
C ILE A 86 8.42 -13.29 -21.78
N GLN A 87 9.17 -13.76 -20.76
CA GLN A 87 10.46 -14.44 -21.00
C GLN A 87 10.28 -15.89 -21.42
N THR A 88 9.28 -16.64 -20.91
CA THR A 88 8.97 -17.96 -21.47
C THR A 88 8.39 -17.82 -22.87
N PHE A 89 7.53 -16.83 -23.14
CA PHE A 89 7.10 -16.54 -24.50
C PHE A 89 8.28 -16.18 -25.39
N PHE A 90 9.14 -15.20 -25.06
CA PHE A 90 10.29 -14.85 -25.90
C PHE A 90 11.37 -15.92 -25.99
N SER A 91 11.65 -16.71 -24.95
CA SER A 91 12.65 -17.78 -25.03
C SER A 91 12.15 -18.98 -25.80
N GLN A 92 10.91 -19.45 -25.57
CA GLN A 92 10.32 -20.53 -26.36
C GLN A 92 9.96 -20.09 -27.78
N PHE A 93 9.59 -18.82 -27.96
CA PHE A 93 9.51 -18.19 -29.27
C PHE A 93 10.90 -18.22 -29.89
N ILE A 94 11.94 -17.62 -29.31
CA ILE A 94 13.30 -17.64 -29.89
C ILE A 94 13.84 -19.06 -30.15
N THR A 95 13.56 -20.08 -29.35
CA THR A 95 13.99 -21.47 -29.65
C THR A 95 13.17 -22.12 -30.76
N SER A 96 11.83 -22.01 -30.77
CA SER A 96 11.02 -22.50 -31.90
C SER A 96 11.25 -21.69 -33.19
N PHE A 97 11.49 -20.39 -33.06
CA PHE A 97 11.93 -19.43 -34.08
C PHE A 97 13.40 -19.65 -34.48
N ARG A 98 14.18 -20.47 -33.77
CA ARG A 98 15.52 -20.93 -34.19
C ARG A 98 15.44 -22.25 -34.93
N GLU A 99 14.55 -23.14 -34.50
CA GLU A 99 14.40 -24.50 -35.03
C GLU A 99 13.52 -24.58 -36.30
N GLU A 100 12.40 -23.86 -36.38
CA GLU A 100 11.53 -23.86 -37.57
C GLU A 100 11.81 -22.71 -38.56
N LEU A 101 12.45 -21.62 -38.14
CA LEU A 101 12.46 -20.36 -38.90
C LEU A 101 13.69 -20.12 -39.78
N SER A 102 14.82 -20.77 -39.50
CA SER A 102 16.08 -20.57 -40.23
C SER A 102 16.02 -20.94 -41.72
N LEU A 103 15.07 -21.81 -42.09
CA LEU A 103 14.91 -22.32 -43.46
C LEU A 103 13.60 -21.89 -44.11
N ARG A 104 12.46 -22.28 -43.52
CA ARG A 104 11.12 -22.04 -44.10
C ARG A 104 10.82 -20.57 -44.31
N TRP A 105 11.07 -19.75 -43.29
CA TRP A 105 10.83 -18.32 -43.36
C TRP A 105 11.92 -17.55 -44.07
N LEU A 106 13.16 -18.02 -44.06
CA LEU A 106 14.24 -17.35 -44.77
C LEU A 106 14.06 -17.51 -46.30
N LEU A 107 13.56 -18.68 -46.74
CA LEU A 107 13.11 -18.94 -48.11
C LEU A 107 11.79 -18.19 -48.44
N PHE A 108 10.80 -18.17 -47.53
CA PHE A 108 9.56 -17.41 -47.73
C PHE A 108 9.78 -15.90 -47.80
N LEU A 109 10.61 -15.34 -46.92
CA LEU A 109 10.98 -13.93 -46.90
C LEU A 109 11.81 -13.57 -48.13
N GLY A 110 12.78 -14.40 -48.51
CA GLY A 110 13.53 -14.21 -49.75
C GLY A 110 12.63 -14.22 -50.99
N LEU A 111 11.74 -15.21 -51.10
CA LEU A 111 10.75 -15.31 -52.17
C LEU A 111 9.79 -14.10 -52.18
N PHE A 112 9.24 -13.72 -51.01
CA PHE A 112 8.37 -12.56 -50.85
C PHE A 112 9.07 -11.26 -51.24
N LEU A 113 10.32 -11.07 -50.80
CA LEU A 113 11.09 -9.85 -51.07
C LEU A 113 11.49 -9.76 -52.55
N VAL A 114 11.75 -10.89 -53.22
CA VAL A 114 11.91 -10.96 -54.68
C VAL A 114 10.59 -10.67 -55.41
N ILE A 115 9.48 -11.31 -55.04
CA ILE A 115 8.15 -11.11 -55.65
C ILE A 115 7.64 -9.68 -55.45
N VAL A 116 7.88 -9.08 -54.28
CA VAL A 116 7.50 -7.69 -54.02
C VAL A 116 8.44 -6.72 -54.74
N SER A 117 9.74 -7.00 -54.84
CA SER A 117 10.64 -6.14 -55.62
C SER A 117 10.36 -6.21 -57.12
N SER A 118 10.09 -7.39 -57.69
CA SER A 118 9.66 -7.54 -59.08
C SER A 118 8.25 -6.99 -59.30
N GLY A 119 7.34 -7.21 -58.34
CA GLY A 119 5.98 -6.68 -58.34
C GLY A 119 5.92 -5.16 -58.24
N VAL A 120 6.84 -4.51 -57.53
CA VAL A 120 6.98 -3.05 -57.47
C VAL A 120 7.64 -2.50 -58.75
N LEU A 121 8.55 -3.25 -59.40
CA LEU A 121 9.00 -2.91 -60.75
C LEU A 121 7.84 -2.97 -61.76
N ALA A 122 7.02 -4.03 -61.72
CA ALA A 122 5.82 -4.15 -62.53
C ALA A 122 4.77 -3.07 -62.18
N ALA A 123 4.61 -2.73 -60.90
CA ALA A 123 3.71 -1.67 -60.43
C ALA A 123 4.03 -0.30 -61.06
N ARG A 124 5.32 -0.01 -61.29
CA ARG A 124 5.77 1.23 -61.96
C ARG A 124 5.40 1.31 -63.43
N GLN A 125 5.08 0.19 -64.09
CA GLN A 125 4.54 0.15 -65.45
C GLN A 125 3.07 -0.28 -65.51
N TRP A 126 2.42 -0.50 -64.36
CA TRP A 126 1.08 -1.11 -64.28
C TRP A 126 -0.01 -0.30 -64.97
N GLN A 127 0.12 1.03 -64.95
CA GLN A 127 -0.80 1.94 -65.64
C GLN A 127 -0.67 1.89 -67.17
N ASN A 128 0.42 1.32 -67.71
CA ASN A 128 0.66 1.22 -69.15
C ASN A 128 0.17 -0.11 -69.75
N PHE A 129 -0.19 -1.10 -68.92
CA PHE A 129 -0.71 -2.39 -69.38
C PHE A 129 -2.23 -2.37 -69.50
N SER A 130 -2.76 -3.02 -70.54
CA SER A 130 -4.21 -3.19 -70.69
C SER A 130 -4.79 -4.09 -69.58
N PRO A 131 -6.10 -4.04 -69.27
CA PRO A 131 -6.72 -4.92 -68.26
C PRO A 131 -6.53 -6.41 -68.56
N ILE A 132 -6.41 -6.77 -69.85
CA ILE A 132 -6.10 -8.14 -70.29
C ILE A 132 -4.66 -8.51 -69.91
N GLU A 133 -3.68 -7.66 -70.22
CA GLU A 133 -2.27 -7.87 -69.85
C GLU A 133 -2.08 -7.94 -68.32
N GLN A 134 -2.74 -7.05 -67.56
CA GLN A 134 -2.73 -7.07 -66.10
C GLN A 134 -3.24 -8.40 -65.54
N TYR A 135 -4.30 -8.97 -66.14
CA TYR A 135 -4.80 -10.29 -65.78
C TYR A 135 -3.85 -11.43 -66.20
N LEU A 136 -3.33 -11.39 -67.44
CA LEU A 136 -2.40 -12.39 -67.97
C LEU A 136 -1.13 -12.50 -67.14
N ILE A 137 -0.62 -11.38 -66.58
CA ILE A 137 0.52 -11.37 -65.65
C ILE A 137 0.20 -12.20 -64.40
N LEU A 138 -0.95 -11.97 -63.74
CA LEU A 138 -1.37 -12.70 -62.53
C LEU A 138 -1.60 -14.20 -62.80
N TRP A 139 -2.27 -14.52 -63.91
CA TRP A 139 -2.50 -15.90 -64.33
C TRP A 139 -1.18 -16.61 -64.65
N SER A 140 -0.25 -15.95 -65.32
CA SER A 140 1.10 -16.46 -65.61
C SER A 140 1.89 -16.77 -64.34
N TYR A 141 1.90 -15.87 -63.34
CA TYR A 141 2.53 -16.16 -62.04
C TYR A 141 1.92 -17.42 -61.38
N THR A 142 0.60 -17.58 -61.47
CA THR A 142 -0.11 -18.72 -60.89
C THR A 142 0.28 -20.04 -61.59
N LEU A 143 0.40 -20.03 -62.93
CA LEU A 143 0.88 -21.17 -63.72
C LEU A 143 2.36 -21.49 -63.46
N VAL A 144 3.22 -20.48 -63.38
CA VAL A 144 4.66 -20.66 -63.12
C VAL A 144 4.92 -21.24 -61.73
N PHE A 145 4.25 -20.75 -60.68
CA PHE A 145 4.37 -21.34 -59.34
C PHE A 145 3.82 -22.77 -59.28
N TRP A 146 2.76 -23.08 -60.03
CA TRP A 146 2.25 -24.45 -60.15
C TRP A 146 3.27 -25.38 -60.83
N LEU A 147 3.79 -24.98 -61.99
CA LEU A 147 4.76 -25.78 -62.76
C LEU A 147 6.05 -26.03 -61.98
N ILE A 148 6.65 -24.98 -61.40
CA ILE A 148 7.87 -25.11 -60.58
C ILE A 148 7.59 -25.91 -59.31
N GLY A 149 6.43 -25.70 -58.66
CA GLY A 149 6.01 -26.46 -57.49
C GLY A 149 5.77 -27.95 -57.79
N PHE A 150 5.26 -28.28 -58.98
CA PHE A 150 5.07 -29.65 -59.45
C PHE A 150 6.39 -30.31 -59.85
N TRP A 151 7.26 -29.61 -60.59
CA TRP A 151 8.59 -30.09 -60.94
C TRP A 151 9.44 -30.37 -59.68
N SER A 152 9.45 -29.44 -58.72
CA SER A 152 10.13 -29.62 -57.43
C SER A 152 9.59 -30.80 -56.62
N LYS A 153 8.32 -31.19 -56.82
CA LYS A 153 7.72 -32.36 -56.13
C LYS A 153 8.42 -33.67 -56.46
N ARG A 154 9.05 -33.74 -57.64
CA ARG A 154 9.77 -34.93 -58.13
C ARG A 154 11.19 -35.05 -57.57
N GLN A 155 11.68 -34.07 -56.80
CA GLN A 155 13.01 -34.11 -56.19
C GLN A 155 12.93 -34.38 -54.68
N ASN A 156 13.57 -35.47 -54.24
CA ASN A 156 13.53 -35.92 -52.84
C ASN A 156 14.06 -34.87 -51.83
N ASN A 157 14.96 -33.99 -52.26
CA ASN A 157 15.58 -32.98 -51.41
C ASN A 157 14.89 -31.60 -51.43
N LEU A 158 13.77 -31.44 -52.17
CA LEU A 158 13.04 -30.16 -52.32
C LEU A 158 11.54 -30.27 -52.00
N GLN A 159 11.15 -31.31 -51.24
CA GLN A 159 9.75 -31.55 -50.89
C GLN A 159 9.09 -30.36 -50.15
N LEU A 160 9.86 -29.66 -49.32
CA LEU A 160 9.41 -28.47 -48.59
C LEU A 160 9.08 -27.32 -49.56
N THR A 161 9.98 -27.02 -50.50
CA THR A 161 9.84 -26.01 -51.54
C THR A 161 8.65 -26.31 -52.46
N SER A 162 8.44 -27.58 -52.78
CA SER A 162 7.28 -28.04 -53.55
C SER A 162 5.96 -27.78 -52.81
N GLN A 163 5.90 -28.10 -51.51
CA GLN A 163 4.71 -27.88 -50.68
C GLN A 163 4.39 -26.38 -50.52
N THR A 164 5.39 -25.51 -50.35
CA THR A 164 5.17 -24.06 -50.24
C THR A 164 4.68 -23.45 -51.56
N LEU A 165 5.26 -23.82 -52.70
CA LEU A 165 4.82 -23.35 -54.02
C LEU A 165 3.41 -23.85 -54.39
N GLN A 166 3.07 -25.09 -54.06
CA GLN A 166 1.71 -25.61 -54.24
C GLN A 166 0.69 -24.92 -53.32
N ALA A 167 1.06 -24.58 -52.08
CA ALA A 167 0.21 -23.80 -51.19
C ALA A 167 -0.01 -22.37 -51.71
N ILE A 168 1.04 -21.70 -52.19
CA ILE A 168 0.95 -20.36 -52.82
C ILE A 168 0.05 -20.42 -54.07
N THR A 169 0.23 -21.43 -54.92
CA THR A 169 -0.63 -21.65 -56.10
C THR A 169 -2.10 -21.75 -55.70
N LEU A 170 -2.42 -22.58 -54.70
CA LEU A 170 -3.79 -22.75 -54.20
C LEU A 170 -4.36 -21.47 -53.56
N PHE A 171 -3.53 -20.61 -52.97
CA PHE A 171 -3.94 -19.31 -52.45
C PHE A 171 -4.10 -18.23 -53.54
N LEU A 172 -3.46 -18.38 -54.70
CA LEU A 172 -3.66 -17.49 -55.84
C LEU A 172 -4.97 -17.76 -56.60
N ILE A 173 -5.56 -18.96 -56.48
CA ILE A 173 -6.80 -19.32 -57.22
C ILE A 173 -7.96 -18.34 -56.93
N PRO A 174 -8.37 -18.06 -55.67
CA PRO A 174 -9.47 -17.12 -55.42
C PRO A 174 -9.15 -15.70 -55.89
N LEU A 175 -7.88 -15.27 -55.80
CA LEU A 175 -7.42 -13.97 -56.29
C LEU A 175 -7.55 -13.85 -57.81
N ASN A 176 -7.34 -14.93 -58.57
CA ASN A 176 -7.58 -14.95 -60.02
C ASN A 176 -9.08 -14.78 -60.35
N PHE A 177 -9.97 -15.49 -59.67
CA PHE A 177 -11.42 -15.35 -59.88
C PHE A 177 -11.93 -13.94 -59.52
N TRP A 178 -11.36 -13.31 -58.49
CA TRP A 178 -11.61 -11.90 -58.18
C TRP A 178 -11.06 -10.94 -59.26
N ALA A 179 -9.83 -11.18 -59.75
CA ALA A 179 -9.22 -10.35 -60.78
C ALA A 179 -10.01 -10.36 -62.11
N MET A 180 -10.56 -11.50 -62.53
CA MET A 180 -11.42 -11.60 -63.73
C MET A 180 -12.59 -10.62 -63.72
N ASP A 181 -13.25 -10.47 -62.56
CA ASP A 181 -14.40 -9.58 -62.37
C ASP A 181 -13.96 -8.11 -62.23
N THR A 182 -12.82 -7.87 -61.55
CA THR A 182 -12.29 -6.52 -61.28
C THR A 182 -11.74 -5.84 -62.53
N PHE A 183 -11.08 -6.60 -63.41
CA PHE A 183 -10.59 -6.10 -64.70
C PHE A 183 -11.69 -6.06 -65.78
N GLN A 184 -12.95 -6.32 -65.43
CA GLN A 184 -14.12 -6.25 -66.31
C GLN A 184 -13.98 -7.07 -67.60
N LEU A 185 -13.26 -8.19 -67.56
CA LEU A 185 -12.95 -9.01 -68.74
C LEU A 185 -14.23 -9.53 -69.44
N TRP A 186 -15.34 -9.63 -68.72
CA TRP A 186 -16.67 -9.95 -69.27
C TRP A 186 -17.18 -8.94 -70.32
N GLN A 187 -16.73 -7.69 -70.28
CA GLN A 187 -17.16 -6.62 -71.19
C GLN A 187 -16.26 -6.50 -72.45
N GLN A 188 -15.16 -7.26 -72.50
CA GLN A 188 -14.18 -7.22 -73.57
C GLN A 188 -14.34 -8.44 -74.49
N SER A 189 -14.31 -8.23 -75.81
CA SER A 189 -14.57 -9.28 -76.81
C SER A 189 -13.63 -10.49 -76.70
N LEU A 190 -12.36 -10.27 -76.37
CA LEU A 190 -11.37 -11.32 -76.12
C LEU A 190 -11.36 -11.84 -74.67
N GLY A 191 -11.92 -11.08 -73.72
CA GLY A 191 -11.84 -11.38 -72.30
C GLY A 191 -12.67 -12.60 -71.90
N SER A 192 -13.82 -12.84 -72.55
CA SER A 192 -14.68 -14.01 -72.30
C SER A 192 -13.97 -15.35 -72.57
N GLY A 193 -13.20 -15.44 -73.67
CA GLY A 193 -12.39 -16.62 -74.00
C GLY A 193 -11.23 -16.83 -73.01
N ILE A 194 -10.62 -15.74 -72.53
CA ILE A 194 -9.57 -15.79 -71.51
C ILE A 194 -10.13 -16.25 -70.16
N ILE A 195 -11.33 -15.80 -69.76
CA ILE A 195 -12.01 -16.31 -68.56
C ILE A 195 -12.27 -17.82 -68.69
N LEU A 196 -12.83 -18.29 -69.81
CA LEU A 196 -13.17 -19.71 -69.98
C LEU A 196 -11.92 -20.62 -69.95
N THR A 197 -10.83 -20.20 -70.60
CA THR A 197 -9.57 -20.96 -70.58
C THR A 197 -8.87 -20.90 -69.20
N ALA A 198 -8.80 -19.73 -68.58
CA ALA A 198 -8.20 -19.57 -67.27
C ALA A 198 -8.97 -20.32 -66.17
N THR A 199 -10.30 -20.28 -66.17
CA THR A 199 -11.14 -21.00 -65.18
C THR A 199 -10.96 -22.51 -65.24
N LEU A 200 -11.00 -23.10 -66.44
CA LEU A 200 -10.71 -24.52 -66.65
C LEU A 200 -9.31 -24.88 -66.16
N SER A 201 -8.30 -24.05 -66.44
CA SER A 201 -6.93 -24.28 -65.95
C SER A 201 -6.84 -24.24 -64.41
N LEU A 202 -7.47 -23.26 -63.76
CA LEU A 202 -7.40 -23.08 -62.30
C LEU A 202 -8.18 -24.17 -61.54
N LEU A 203 -9.32 -24.61 -62.07
CA LEU A 203 -10.08 -25.74 -61.53
C LEU A 203 -9.33 -27.07 -61.74
N GLY A 204 -8.68 -27.26 -62.89
CA GLY A 204 -7.80 -28.41 -63.15
C GLY A 204 -6.60 -28.45 -62.19
N ILE A 205 -5.93 -27.32 -61.98
CA ILE A 205 -4.84 -27.15 -61.00
C ILE A 205 -5.31 -27.50 -59.58
N TYR A 206 -6.49 -27.01 -59.17
CA TYR A 206 -7.07 -27.33 -57.87
C TYR A 206 -7.32 -28.83 -57.71
N TYR A 207 -8.01 -29.45 -58.67
CA TYR A 207 -8.39 -30.85 -58.64
C TYR A 207 -7.15 -31.76 -58.60
N TYR A 208 -6.18 -31.54 -59.49
CA TYR A 208 -4.95 -32.32 -59.57
C TYR A 208 -4.08 -32.16 -58.30
N SER A 209 -4.03 -30.96 -57.73
CA SER A 209 -3.30 -30.70 -56.46
C SER A 209 -3.99 -31.32 -55.23
N ARG A 210 -5.24 -31.79 -55.34
CA ARG A 210 -6.04 -32.36 -54.24
C ARG A 210 -6.51 -33.80 -54.47
N GLN A 211 -6.04 -34.46 -55.53
CA GLN A 211 -6.47 -35.78 -56.00
C GLN A 211 -6.41 -36.90 -54.94
N THR A 212 -5.62 -36.74 -53.87
CA THR A 212 -5.46 -37.74 -52.79
C THR A 212 -6.44 -37.58 -51.60
N ASN A 213 -7.37 -36.62 -51.62
CA ASN A 213 -8.32 -36.38 -50.51
C ASN A 213 -9.76 -36.24 -51.04
N TYR A 214 -10.52 -37.35 -51.08
CA TYR A 214 -11.87 -37.41 -51.62
C TYR A 214 -12.95 -36.89 -50.65
N ASN A 215 -13.05 -35.57 -50.52
CA ASN A 215 -14.24 -34.92 -49.93
C ASN A 215 -14.97 -34.09 -51.00
N LEU A 216 -15.87 -34.74 -51.75
CA LEU A 216 -16.66 -34.11 -52.82
C LEU A 216 -17.40 -32.85 -52.35
N ILE A 217 -18.00 -32.88 -51.16
CA ILE A 217 -18.76 -31.75 -50.60
C ILE A 217 -17.80 -30.59 -50.25
N GLY A 218 -16.62 -30.88 -49.72
CA GLY A 218 -15.62 -29.87 -49.37
C GLY A 218 -14.92 -29.26 -50.60
N GLN A 219 -14.68 -30.08 -51.63
CA GLN A 219 -14.18 -29.63 -52.92
C GLN A 219 -15.20 -28.74 -53.63
N GLY A 220 -16.47 -29.17 -53.70
CA GLY A 220 -17.58 -28.39 -54.25
C GLY A 220 -17.74 -27.05 -53.54
N ASN A 221 -17.68 -27.03 -52.21
CA ASN A 221 -17.76 -25.79 -51.42
C ASN A 221 -16.63 -24.80 -51.78
N TYR A 222 -15.38 -25.26 -51.89
CA TYR A 222 -14.28 -24.38 -52.32
C TYR A 222 -14.45 -23.86 -53.75
N ILE A 223 -14.95 -24.69 -54.66
CA ILE A 223 -15.24 -24.28 -56.05
C ILE A 223 -16.35 -23.21 -56.06
N VAL A 224 -17.43 -23.40 -55.30
CA VAL A 224 -18.51 -22.41 -55.15
C VAL A 224 -17.97 -21.10 -54.56
N LEU A 225 -17.13 -21.12 -53.53
CA LEU A 225 -16.52 -19.91 -52.97
C LEU A 225 -15.72 -19.10 -54.01
N ASN A 226 -15.01 -19.76 -54.93
CA ASN A 226 -14.27 -19.08 -55.99
C ASN A 226 -15.20 -18.50 -57.07
N LEU A 227 -16.26 -19.23 -57.45
CA LEU A 227 -17.25 -18.76 -58.44
C LEU A 227 -18.10 -17.59 -57.92
N LEU A 228 -18.35 -17.53 -56.61
CA LEU A 228 -19.04 -16.43 -55.95
C LEU A 228 -18.30 -15.08 -56.04
N HIS A 229 -17.12 -15.00 -56.68
CA HIS A 229 -16.43 -13.75 -57.01
C HIS A 229 -16.92 -13.07 -58.30
N TRP A 230 -17.81 -13.64 -59.10
CA TRP A 230 -18.30 -12.97 -60.32
C TRP A 230 -19.58 -12.18 -60.09
N GLY A 231 -19.80 -11.13 -60.89
CA GLY A 231 -21.07 -10.39 -60.91
C GLY A 231 -21.24 -9.33 -59.82
N TRP A 232 -20.15 -8.85 -59.21
CA TRP A 232 -20.22 -7.91 -58.07
C TRP A 232 -20.54 -6.45 -58.48
N LEU A 233 -20.80 -6.21 -59.77
CA LEU A 233 -21.35 -4.94 -60.26
C LEU A 233 -22.72 -4.63 -59.62
N ASN A 234 -23.46 -5.65 -59.17
CA ASN A 234 -24.67 -5.47 -58.36
C ASN A 234 -24.35 -5.61 -56.87
N THR A 235 -24.62 -4.57 -56.09
CA THR A 235 -24.36 -4.54 -54.63
C THR A 235 -25.24 -5.52 -53.86
N ILE A 236 -26.47 -5.77 -54.31
CA ILE A 236 -27.39 -6.75 -53.70
C ILE A 236 -26.82 -8.18 -53.88
N PHE A 237 -26.32 -8.47 -55.08
CA PHE A 237 -25.68 -9.75 -55.37
C PHE A 237 -24.38 -9.94 -54.57
N SER A 238 -23.60 -8.88 -54.38
CA SER A 238 -22.39 -8.92 -53.57
C SER A 238 -22.67 -9.31 -52.11
N ILE A 239 -23.76 -8.78 -51.52
CA ILE A 239 -24.18 -9.13 -50.15
C ILE A 239 -24.70 -10.57 -50.10
N SER A 240 -25.55 -10.98 -51.05
CA SER A 240 -26.09 -12.35 -51.06
C SER A 240 -25.01 -13.41 -51.30
N ALA A 241 -23.99 -13.13 -52.12
CA ALA A 241 -22.83 -14.00 -52.32
C ALA A 241 -22.03 -14.23 -51.03
N ILE A 242 -21.80 -13.18 -50.22
CA ILE A 242 -21.14 -13.28 -48.91
C ILE A 242 -21.97 -14.13 -47.94
N TYR A 243 -23.27 -13.88 -47.84
CA TYR A 243 -24.14 -14.67 -46.95
C TYR A 243 -24.27 -16.13 -47.40
N PHE A 244 -24.42 -16.39 -48.69
CA PHE A 244 -24.51 -17.75 -49.23
C PHE A 244 -23.21 -18.54 -48.98
N GLY A 245 -22.04 -17.95 -49.28
CA GLY A 245 -20.74 -18.58 -49.00
C GLY A 245 -20.51 -18.85 -47.51
N THR A 246 -20.81 -17.89 -46.63
CA THR A 246 -20.63 -18.05 -45.17
C THR A 246 -21.60 -19.07 -44.56
N VAL A 247 -22.85 -19.14 -45.02
CA VAL A 247 -23.81 -20.15 -44.55
C VAL A 247 -23.47 -21.55 -45.07
N LEU A 248 -23.12 -21.69 -46.35
CA LEU A 248 -22.74 -22.98 -46.95
C LEU A 248 -21.52 -23.60 -46.26
N THR A 249 -20.51 -22.78 -45.97
CA THR A 249 -19.33 -23.20 -45.20
C THR A 249 -19.61 -23.46 -43.72
N ALA A 250 -20.51 -22.70 -43.09
CA ALA A 250 -20.95 -22.98 -41.73
C ALA A 250 -21.62 -24.35 -41.63
N ILE A 251 -22.57 -24.65 -42.52
CA ILE A 251 -23.28 -25.94 -42.56
C ILE A 251 -22.29 -27.09 -42.78
N HIS A 252 -21.38 -26.94 -43.74
CA HIS A 252 -20.35 -27.95 -44.04
C HIS A 252 -19.47 -28.29 -42.83
N LEU A 253 -18.93 -27.27 -42.14
CA LEU A 253 -17.96 -27.47 -41.06
C LEU A 253 -18.58 -27.94 -39.74
N THR A 254 -19.90 -27.79 -39.55
CA THR A 254 -20.57 -28.04 -38.27
C THR A 254 -21.52 -29.24 -38.27
N PHE A 255 -22.36 -29.37 -39.30
CA PHE A 255 -23.34 -30.45 -39.41
C PHE A 255 -22.82 -31.64 -40.23
N LEU A 256 -22.12 -31.40 -41.36
CA LEU A 256 -21.66 -32.45 -42.29
C LEU A 256 -20.28 -33.04 -41.94
N LYS A 257 -19.98 -33.21 -40.65
CA LYS A 257 -18.66 -33.67 -40.15
C LYS A 257 -18.30 -35.09 -40.59
N THR A 258 -17.43 -35.22 -41.59
CA THR A 258 -16.74 -36.48 -41.90
C THR A 258 -15.51 -36.67 -41.01
N ASN A 259 -15.17 -37.92 -40.67
CA ASN A 259 -14.04 -38.22 -39.78
C ASN A 259 -12.67 -37.79 -40.35
N GLU A 260 -12.52 -37.66 -41.68
CA GLU A 260 -11.27 -37.24 -42.30
C GLU A 260 -10.95 -35.75 -42.12
N LEU A 261 -11.97 -34.89 -42.05
CA LEU A 261 -11.81 -33.45 -41.80
C LEU A 261 -11.21 -33.14 -40.41
N LYS A 262 -11.31 -34.08 -39.44
CA LYS A 262 -10.60 -33.95 -38.16
C LYS A 262 -9.08 -34.10 -38.30
N ARG A 263 -8.58 -34.72 -39.38
CA ARG A 263 -7.17 -35.09 -39.55
C ARG A 263 -6.41 -34.15 -40.49
N ASN A 264 -7.07 -33.50 -41.44
CA ASN A 264 -6.44 -32.64 -42.45
C ASN A 264 -6.74 -31.14 -42.23
N ASN A 265 -5.98 -30.48 -41.35
CA ASN A 265 -6.17 -29.06 -41.03
C ASN A 265 -6.10 -28.14 -42.27
N PHE A 266 -5.31 -28.49 -43.28
CA PHE A 266 -5.01 -27.63 -44.42
C PHE A 266 -6.22 -27.40 -45.36
N SER A 267 -7.18 -28.33 -45.42
CA SER A 267 -8.44 -28.12 -46.15
C SER A 267 -9.40 -27.17 -45.42
N LYS A 268 -9.47 -27.25 -44.08
CA LYS A 268 -10.21 -26.26 -43.27
C LYS A 268 -9.63 -24.85 -43.46
N PHE A 269 -8.30 -24.71 -43.43
CA PHE A 269 -7.64 -23.43 -43.70
C PHE A 269 -7.93 -22.89 -45.10
N LEU A 270 -7.94 -23.74 -46.13
CA LEU A 270 -8.24 -23.33 -47.51
C LEU A 270 -9.66 -22.76 -47.66
N LEU A 271 -10.67 -23.40 -47.04
CA LEU A 271 -12.05 -22.90 -47.02
C LEU A 271 -12.19 -21.58 -46.25
N ILE A 272 -11.54 -21.47 -45.08
CA ILE A 272 -11.48 -20.22 -44.31
C ILE A 272 -10.82 -19.10 -45.12
N TYR A 273 -9.75 -19.41 -45.87
CA TYR A 273 -9.05 -18.44 -46.70
C TYR A 273 -9.92 -17.94 -47.87
N GLY A 274 -10.63 -18.84 -48.57
CA GLY A 274 -11.59 -18.45 -49.61
C GLY A 274 -12.68 -17.51 -49.09
N LEU A 275 -13.29 -17.85 -47.94
CA LEU A 275 -14.22 -16.94 -47.24
C LEU A 275 -13.59 -15.60 -46.86
N SER A 276 -12.35 -15.62 -46.39
CA SER A 276 -11.64 -14.42 -45.95
C SER A 276 -11.37 -13.46 -47.10
N ILE A 277 -10.95 -13.96 -48.28
CA ILE A 277 -10.83 -13.13 -49.49
C ILE A 277 -12.18 -12.55 -49.88
N LEU A 278 -13.24 -13.36 -49.84
CA LEU A 278 -14.59 -12.94 -50.22
C LEU A 278 -15.15 -11.85 -49.29
N LEU A 279 -14.89 -11.93 -47.98
CA LEU A 279 -15.17 -10.86 -47.02
C LEU A 279 -14.27 -9.62 -47.21
N ILE A 280 -12.96 -9.79 -47.37
CA ILE A 280 -12.00 -8.69 -47.58
C ILE A 280 -12.37 -7.88 -48.82
N ARG A 281 -12.75 -8.56 -49.91
CA ARG A 281 -13.24 -7.91 -51.14
C ARG A 281 -14.48 -7.06 -50.88
N GLY A 282 -15.48 -7.60 -50.19
CA GLY A 282 -16.71 -6.87 -49.87
C GLY A 282 -16.48 -5.64 -48.99
N ILE A 283 -15.64 -5.78 -47.96
CA ILE A 283 -15.41 -4.72 -46.98
C ILE A 283 -14.49 -3.62 -47.54
N PHE A 284 -13.36 -3.98 -48.17
CA PHE A 284 -12.32 -2.99 -48.52
C PHE A 284 -12.40 -2.49 -49.98
N PHE A 285 -12.80 -3.35 -50.92
CA PHE A 285 -12.77 -3.00 -52.36
C PHE A 285 -14.13 -2.53 -52.86
N VAL A 286 -15.19 -3.29 -52.55
CA VAL A 286 -16.58 -2.91 -52.92
C VAL A 286 -17.22 -1.98 -51.87
N LYS A 287 -16.57 -1.80 -50.71
CA LYS A 287 -16.98 -0.87 -49.63
C LYS A 287 -18.44 -1.08 -49.17
N LEU A 288 -18.86 -2.33 -49.09
CA LEU A 288 -20.19 -2.70 -48.57
C LEU A 288 -20.34 -2.20 -47.13
N SER A 289 -21.55 -1.77 -46.75
CA SER A 289 -21.81 -1.27 -45.41
C SER A 289 -21.59 -2.37 -44.37
N LEU A 290 -20.67 -2.15 -43.42
CA LEU A 290 -20.33 -3.14 -42.40
C LEU A 290 -21.58 -3.55 -41.59
N ALA A 291 -22.51 -2.61 -41.39
CA ALA A 291 -23.84 -2.84 -40.80
C ALA A 291 -24.62 -4.02 -41.43
N SER A 292 -24.49 -4.23 -42.74
CA SER A 292 -25.18 -5.31 -43.44
C SER A 292 -24.49 -6.67 -43.28
N LEU A 293 -23.21 -6.71 -42.90
CA LEU A 293 -22.36 -7.90 -42.87
C LEU A 293 -22.03 -8.41 -41.45
N GLY A 294 -22.55 -7.77 -40.38
CA GLY A 294 -22.20 -8.08 -38.98
C GLY A 294 -22.42 -9.55 -38.59
N LEU A 295 -23.51 -10.16 -39.07
CA LEU A 295 -23.81 -11.58 -38.83
C LEU A 295 -22.87 -12.51 -39.62
N ALA A 296 -22.50 -12.18 -40.86
CA ALA A 296 -21.55 -12.95 -41.67
C ALA A 296 -20.14 -12.95 -41.05
N ILE A 297 -19.66 -11.79 -40.59
CA ILE A 297 -18.37 -11.62 -39.89
C ILE A 297 -18.37 -12.47 -38.59
N SER A 298 -19.47 -12.44 -37.84
CA SER A 298 -19.64 -13.20 -36.60
C SER A 298 -19.69 -14.71 -36.83
N LEU A 299 -20.35 -15.17 -37.90
CA LEU A 299 -20.34 -16.58 -38.30
C LEU A 299 -18.91 -17.04 -38.64
N CYS A 300 -18.14 -16.26 -39.41
CA CYS A 300 -16.74 -16.57 -39.65
C CYS A 300 -15.93 -16.64 -38.34
N GLY A 301 -16.13 -15.70 -37.41
CA GLY A 301 -15.51 -15.75 -36.09
C GLY A 301 -15.85 -17.02 -35.30
N TRP A 302 -17.11 -17.45 -35.35
CA TRP A 302 -17.59 -18.68 -34.72
C TRP A 302 -16.98 -19.96 -35.34
N LEU A 303 -16.74 -19.98 -36.66
CA LEU A 303 -16.16 -21.12 -37.38
C LEU A 303 -14.64 -21.31 -37.17
N LEU A 304 -13.91 -20.25 -36.78
CA LEU A 304 -12.48 -20.32 -36.45
C LEU A 304 -12.18 -21.16 -35.20
N ARG A 305 -13.20 -21.44 -34.39
CA ARG A 305 -13.15 -22.25 -33.16
C ARG A 305 -12.67 -23.69 -33.37
N LYS A 306 -12.12 -24.30 -32.32
CA LYS A 306 -11.70 -25.72 -32.26
C LYS A 306 -12.35 -26.51 -31.11
N GLN A 307 -12.48 -27.82 -31.29
CA GLN A 307 -13.13 -28.80 -30.38
C GLN A 307 -12.19 -29.98 -30.01
N THR A 308 -10.87 -29.78 -29.94
CA THR A 308 -9.89 -30.89 -29.76
C THR A 308 -8.91 -30.67 -28.61
N GLU A 309 -8.48 -31.75 -27.98
CA GLU A 309 -7.74 -31.74 -26.70
C GLU A 309 -6.25 -31.32 -26.79
N LYS A 310 -5.57 -31.56 -27.92
CA LYS A 310 -4.19 -31.09 -28.13
C LYS A 310 -4.18 -29.70 -28.76
N VAL A 311 -3.50 -28.76 -28.10
CA VAL A 311 -3.56 -27.32 -28.39
C VAL A 311 -2.21 -26.80 -28.88
N THR A 312 -2.12 -26.40 -30.15
CA THR A 312 -0.96 -25.65 -30.67
C THR A 312 -1.08 -24.15 -30.34
N LEU A 313 0.02 -23.39 -30.47
CA LEU A 313 -0.03 -21.93 -30.31
C LEU A 313 -0.98 -21.27 -31.32
N LEU A 314 -0.96 -21.73 -32.57
CA LEU A 314 -1.78 -21.20 -33.66
C LEU A 314 -3.27 -21.43 -33.39
N ASP A 315 -3.65 -22.59 -32.82
CA ASP A 315 -5.04 -22.85 -32.39
C ASP A 315 -5.54 -21.87 -31.32
N LYS A 316 -4.67 -21.44 -30.38
CA LYS A 316 -5.03 -20.43 -29.36
C LYS A 316 -5.26 -19.06 -29.99
N VAL A 317 -4.40 -18.68 -30.94
CA VAL A 317 -4.55 -17.41 -31.68
C VAL A 317 -5.86 -17.41 -32.46
N LEU A 318 -6.24 -18.51 -33.10
CA LEU A 318 -7.51 -18.62 -33.84
C LEU A 318 -8.75 -18.57 -32.95
N ASP A 319 -8.74 -19.18 -31.76
CA ASP A 319 -9.86 -19.06 -30.79
C ASP A 319 -10.00 -17.63 -30.25
N ILE A 320 -8.88 -16.90 -30.10
CA ILE A 320 -8.86 -15.47 -29.74
C ILE A 320 -9.39 -14.60 -30.90
N VAL A 321 -8.89 -14.80 -32.13
CA VAL A 321 -9.34 -14.05 -33.32
C VAL A 321 -10.82 -14.31 -33.61
N GLY A 322 -11.28 -15.56 -33.48
CA GLY A 322 -12.69 -15.92 -33.61
C GLY A 322 -13.59 -15.22 -32.58
N PHE A 323 -13.12 -15.12 -31.33
CA PHE A 323 -13.81 -14.37 -30.29
C PHE A 323 -13.84 -12.85 -30.55
N ILE A 324 -12.74 -12.27 -31.04
CA ILE A 324 -12.67 -10.85 -31.44
C ILE A 324 -13.66 -10.57 -32.57
N LEU A 325 -13.73 -11.43 -33.59
CA LEU A 325 -14.67 -11.29 -34.72
C LEU A 325 -16.14 -11.39 -34.30
N LEU A 326 -16.46 -12.29 -33.35
CA LEU A 326 -17.80 -12.38 -32.75
C LEU A 326 -18.20 -11.10 -32.01
N ILE A 327 -17.29 -10.51 -31.22
CA ILE A 327 -17.54 -9.21 -30.57
C ILE A 327 -17.67 -8.10 -31.61
N TYR A 328 -16.77 -8.05 -32.59
CA TYR A 328 -16.74 -6.99 -33.60
C TYR A 328 -18.01 -6.96 -34.45
N GLY A 329 -18.47 -8.11 -34.91
CA GLY A 329 -19.75 -8.22 -35.63
C GLY A 329 -20.96 -7.89 -34.74
N TRP A 330 -20.94 -8.26 -33.46
CA TRP A 330 -21.99 -7.85 -32.51
C TRP A 330 -22.03 -6.32 -32.31
N VAL A 331 -20.88 -5.69 -32.08
CA VAL A 331 -20.72 -4.23 -31.94
C VAL A 331 -21.28 -3.52 -33.17
N ILE A 332 -20.92 -3.96 -34.37
CA ILE A 332 -21.42 -3.41 -35.63
C ILE A 332 -22.94 -3.54 -35.75
N ALA A 333 -23.51 -4.72 -35.47
CA ALA A 333 -24.95 -4.92 -35.56
C ALA A 333 -25.73 -4.07 -34.53
N PHE A 334 -25.19 -3.93 -33.32
CA PHE A 334 -25.78 -3.14 -32.24
C PHE A 334 -25.77 -1.62 -32.55
N PHE A 335 -24.61 -1.04 -32.87
CA PHE A 335 -24.51 0.41 -33.12
C PHE A 335 -25.27 0.88 -34.36
N ASN A 336 -25.52 0.00 -35.34
CA ASN A 336 -26.28 0.34 -36.54
C ASN A 336 -27.78 -0.04 -36.44
N GLY A 337 -28.27 -0.41 -35.25
CA GLY A 337 -29.70 -0.69 -35.03
C GLY A 337 -30.25 -1.93 -35.73
N VAL A 338 -29.39 -2.87 -36.16
CA VAL A 338 -29.82 -4.07 -36.91
C VAL A 338 -30.15 -5.21 -35.93
N THR A 339 -31.24 -5.06 -35.18
CA THR A 339 -31.61 -5.90 -34.03
C THR A 339 -31.62 -7.40 -34.34
N TRP A 340 -32.12 -7.81 -35.51
CA TRP A 340 -32.15 -9.22 -35.90
C TRP A 340 -30.75 -9.83 -36.10
N GLN A 341 -29.78 -9.06 -36.61
CA GLN A 341 -28.39 -9.53 -36.69
C GLN A 341 -27.78 -9.61 -35.29
N ALA A 342 -27.99 -8.59 -34.45
CA ALA A 342 -27.49 -8.60 -33.08
C ALA A 342 -27.99 -9.81 -32.27
N LEU A 343 -29.27 -10.19 -32.44
CA LEU A 343 -29.87 -11.38 -31.83
C LEU A 343 -29.30 -12.70 -32.39
N GLY A 344 -29.07 -12.80 -33.70
CA GLY A 344 -28.38 -13.95 -34.29
C GLY A 344 -26.98 -14.14 -33.69
N ILE A 345 -26.27 -13.04 -33.44
CA ILE A 345 -24.90 -13.06 -32.89
C ILE A 345 -24.91 -13.37 -31.38
N THR A 346 -25.86 -12.85 -30.60
CA THR A 346 -25.97 -13.22 -29.17
C THR A 346 -26.35 -14.69 -29.01
N ALA A 347 -27.17 -15.26 -29.90
CA ALA A 347 -27.46 -16.71 -29.91
C ALA A 347 -26.19 -17.55 -30.16
N LEU A 348 -25.33 -17.15 -31.12
CA LEU A 348 -24.02 -17.77 -31.35
C LEU A 348 -23.10 -17.65 -30.12
N GLY A 349 -23.11 -16.48 -29.45
CA GLY A 349 -22.36 -16.22 -28.22
C GLY A 349 -22.81 -17.09 -27.04
N LEU A 350 -24.13 -17.22 -26.82
CA LEU A 350 -24.71 -18.10 -25.81
C LEU A 350 -24.34 -19.57 -26.08
N HIS A 351 -24.47 -20.03 -27.32
CA HIS A 351 -24.06 -21.39 -27.70
C HIS A 351 -22.57 -21.65 -27.43
N TYR A 352 -21.70 -20.70 -27.80
CA TYR A 352 -20.26 -20.76 -27.57
C TYR A 352 -19.89 -20.91 -26.09
N PHE A 353 -20.45 -20.06 -25.21
CA PHE A 353 -20.15 -20.15 -23.77
C PHE A 353 -20.85 -21.32 -23.08
N TRP A 354 -22.02 -21.77 -23.56
CA TRP A 354 -22.71 -22.96 -23.07
C TRP A 354 -21.87 -24.23 -23.24
N GLU A 355 -21.31 -24.43 -24.43
CA GLU A 355 -20.44 -25.57 -24.70
C GLU A 355 -19.12 -25.45 -23.90
N LYS A 356 -18.47 -24.27 -23.89
CA LYS A 356 -17.28 -24.06 -23.05
C LYS A 356 -17.56 -24.24 -21.55
N LEU A 357 -18.78 -23.98 -21.06
CA LEU A 357 -19.19 -24.27 -19.68
C LEU A 357 -19.32 -25.78 -19.45
N ARG A 358 -20.01 -26.51 -20.33
CA ARG A 358 -20.16 -27.98 -20.23
C ARG A 358 -18.82 -28.73 -20.25
N THR A 359 -17.86 -28.30 -21.06
CA THR A 359 -16.54 -28.94 -21.12
C THR A 359 -15.66 -28.62 -19.91
N ASN A 360 -15.58 -27.34 -19.51
CA ASN A 360 -14.54 -26.89 -18.58
C ASN A 360 -15.03 -26.55 -17.17
N TRP A 361 -16.33 -26.39 -16.95
CA TRP A 361 -16.95 -25.97 -15.67
C TRP A 361 -16.28 -24.75 -15.01
N LYS A 362 -15.86 -23.76 -15.82
CA LYS A 362 -15.18 -22.54 -15.35
C LYS A 362 -16.17 -21.40 -15.08
N LEU A 363 -15.94 -20.67 -13.99
CA LEU A 363 -16.73 -19.50 -13.55
C LEU A 363 -16.86 -18.41 -14.63
N ILE A 364 -15.80 -18.16 -15.40
CA ILE A 364 -15.77 -17.14 -16.47
C ILE A 364 -16.83 -17.44 -17.54
N ASN A 365 -17.05 -18.71 -17.89
CA ASN A 365 -18.04 -19.11 -18.90
C ASN A 365 -19.47 -18.94 -18.37
N LEU A 366 -19.67 -19.22 -17.07
CA LEU A 366 -20.94 -19.00 -16.39
C LEU A 366 -21.29 -17.50 -16.29
N PHE A 367 -20.30 -16.66 -16.02
CA PHE A 367 -20.43 -15.19 -16.00
C PHE A 367 -20.78 -14.63 -17.38
N ALA A 368 -20.11 -15.11 -18.44
CA ALA A 368 -20.39 -14.70 -19.81
C ALA A 368 -21.82 -15.08 -20.25
N LEU A 369 -22.29 -16.29 -19.89
CA LEU A 369 -23.69 -16.69 -20.11
C LEU A 369 -24.67 -15.77 -19.36
N PHE A 370 -24.37 -15.39 -18.12
CA PHE A 370 -25.21 -14.49 -17.33
C PHE A 370 -25.33 -13.10 -17.98
N ILE A 371 -24.21 -12.53 -18.44
CA ILE A 371 -24.20 -11.20 -19.07
C ILE A 371 -24.87 -11.22 -20.44
N ILE A 372 -24.48 -12.14 -21.33
CA ILE A 372 -25.04 -12.20 -22.69
C ILE A 372 -26.54 -12.56 -22.63
N GLY A 373 -26.94 -13.43 -21.69
CA GLY A 373 -28.34 -13.74 -21.44
C GLY A 373 -29.14 -12.53 -20.97
N PHE A 374 -28.61 -11.73 -20.04
CA PHE A 374 -29.28 -10.53 -19.54
C PHE A 374 -29.35 -9.44 -20.63
N GLN A 375 -28.25 -9.23 -21.34
CA GLN A 375 -28.14 -8.31 -22.48
C GLN A 375 -29.09 -8.68 -23.63
N SER A 376 -29.45 -9.95 -23.80
CA SER A 376 -30.44 -10.37 -24.80
C SER A 376 -31.85 -9.83 -24.54
N LEU A 377 -32.21 -9.55 -23.28
CA LEU A 377 -33.54 -9.03 -22.92
C LEU A 377 -33.79 -7.64 -23.50
N PHE A 378 -32.78 -6.77 -23.51
CA PHE A 378 -32.87 -5.43 -24.13
C PHE A 378 -33.09 -5.52 -25.65
N LEU A 379 -32.39 -6.44 -26.32
CA LEU A 379 -32.59 -6.69 -27.75
C LEU A 379 -33.97 -7.29 -28.09
N ILE A 380 -34.56 -8.04 -27.15
CA ILE A 380 -35.93 -8.56 -27.27
C ILE A 380 -36.95 -7.45 -27.00
N GLU A 381 -36.67 -6.50 -26.09
CA GLU A 381 -37.51 -5.32 -25.87
C GLU A 381 -37.66 -4.49 -27.15
N ASP A 382 -36.58 -4.35 -27.93
CA ASP A 382 -36.56 -3.63 -29.21
C ASP A 382 -37.23 -4.36 -30.37
N LEU A 383 -37.63 -5.62 -30.19
CA LEU A 383 -38.57 -6.30 -31.10
C LEU A 383 -40.04 -6.05 -30.74
N ILE A 384 -40.35 -5.60 -29.52
CA ILE A 384 -41.73 -5.34 -29.09
C ILE A 384 -42.21 -4.02 -29.71
N PRO A 385 -43.34 -4.00 -30.46
CA PRO A 385 -43.90 -2.78 -31.03
C PRO A 385 -44.06 -1.65 -30.00
N ILE A 386 -43.68 -0.44 -30.41
CA ILE A 386 -43.69 0.76 -29.55
C ILE A 386 -45.07 1.06 -28.95
N GLU A 387 -46.16 0.73 -29.65
CA GLU A 387 -47.54 0.85 -29.17
C GLU A 387 -47.80 -0.05 -27.96
N ILE A 388 -47.34 -1.31 -28.00
CA ILE A 388 -47.45 -2.25 -26.87
C ILE A 388 -46.61 -1.76 -25.70
N ARG A 389 -45.39 -1.27 -25.96
CA ARG A 389 -44.50 -0.71 -24.92
C ARG A 389 -45.14 0.50 -24.22
N LYS A 390 -45.76 1.42 -24.98
CA LYS A 390 -46.51 2.58 -24.45
C LYS A 390 -47.74 2.15 -23.66
N ASN A 391 -48.54 1.20 -24.15
CA ASN A 391 -49.72 0.71 -23.44
C ASN A 391 -49.37 0.06 -22.10
N ILE A 392 -48.34 -0.79 -22.05
CA ILE A 392 -47.84 -1.40 -20.81
C ILE A 392 -47.38 -0.33 -19.81
N ASN A 393 -46.64 0.69 -20.27
CA ASN A 393 -46.21 1.80 -19.41
C ASN A 393 -47.39 2.62 -18.88
N ASN A 394 -48.40 2.92 -19.71
CA ASN A 394 -49.57 3.68 -19.29
C ASN A 394 -50.41 2.94 -18.23
N ILE A 395 -50.57 1.62 -18.37
CA ILE A 395 -51.22 0.77 -17.36
C ILE A 395 -50.43 0.80 -16.04
N TRP A 396 -49.09 0.75 -16.12
CA TRP A 396 -48.24 0.85 -14.94
C TRP A 396 -48.37 2.20 -14.23
N LEU A 397 -48.35 3.32 -14.96
CA LEU A 397 -48.48 4.67 -14.38
C LEU A 397 -49.81 4.87 -13.64
N GLN A 398 -50.91 4.36 -14.19
CA GLN A 398 -52.22 4.37 -13.51
C GLN A 398 -52.21 3.56 -12.20
N PHE A 399 -51.47 2.44 -12.18
CA PHE A 399 -51.38 1.57 -11.01
C PHE A 399 -50.38 2.07 -9.95
N SER A 400 -49.26 2.68 -10.36
CA SER A 400 -48.19 3.16 -9.47
C SER A 400 -48.47 4.53 -8.86
N GLN A 401 -49.43 5.29 -9.39
CA GLN A 401 -49.77 6.65 -8.98
C GLN A 401 -48.56 7.63 -9.06
N THR A 402 -47.66 7.39 -10.03
CA THR A 402 -46.46 8.21 -10.22
C THR A 402 -46.62 9.18 -11.40
N PRO A 403 -46.17 10.44 -11.27
CA PRO A 403 -46.08 11.36 -12.40
C PRO A 403 -44.93 10.94 -13.33
N ASP A 404 -45.29 10.58 -14.57
CA ASP A 404 -44.41 10.22 -15.69
C ASP A 404 -43.53 8.96 -15.55
N TYR A 405 -42.88 8.62 -16.68
CA TYR A 405 -42.17 7.37 -16.98
C TYR A 405 -41.29 6.89 -15.82
N SER A 406 -41.70 5.78 -15.19
CA SER A 406 -41.01 5.25 -14.00
C SER A 406 -40.13 4.05 -14.36
N LEU A 407 -38.85 4.13 -14.04
CA LEU A 407 -37.89 3.05 -14.24
C LEU A 407 -38.27 1.80 -13.42
N SER A 408 -39.08 1.96 -12.37
CA SER A 408 -39.59 0.88 -11.52
C SER A 408 -40.28 -0.26 -12.29
N ILE A 409 -40.84 -0.01 -13.48
CA ILE A 409 -41.45 -1.06 -14.31
C ILE A 409 -40.45 -2.14 -14.71
N TYR A 410 -39.19 -1.78 -14.94
CA TYR A 410 -38.12 -2.72 -15.30
C TYR A 410 -37.75 -3.68 -14.18
N SER A 411 -38.01 -3.31 -12.91
CA SER A 411 -37.83 -4.22 -11.77
C SER A 411 -38.77 -5.43 -11.84
N LEU A 412 -39.94 -5.28 -12.47
CA LEU A 412 -40.90 -6.35 -12.72
C LEU A 412 -40.63 -7.03 -14.07
N THR A 413 -40.41 -6.26 -15.14
CA THR A 413 -40.17 -6.78 -16.50
C THR A 413 -38.98 -7.75 -16.57
N TYR A 414 -37.90 -7.46 -15.84
CA TYR A 414 -36.71 -8.33 -15.81
C TYR A 414 -36.71 -9.37 -14.67
N PHE A 415 -37.70 -9.36 -13.78
CA PHE A 415 -37.80 -10.33 -12.68
C PHE A 415 -37.87 -11.81 -13.14
N PRO A 416 -38.52 -12.17 -14.27
CA PRO A 416 -38.49 -13.55 -14.79
C PRO A 416 -37.08 -14.09 -15.06
N TYR A 417 -36.11 -13.23 -15.36
CA TYR A 417 -34.72 -13.64 -15.55
C TYR A 417 -34.05 -14.09 -14.24
N ILE A 418 -34.41 -13.47 -13.11
CA ILE A 418 -33.99 -13.92 -11.77
C ILE A 418 -34.57 -15.31 -11.49
N LEU A 419 -35.85 -15.54 -11.80
CA LEU A 419 -36.49 -16.85 -11.62
C LEU A 419 -35.80 -17.94 -12.45
N LEU A 420 -35.50 -17.65 -13.72
CA LEU A 420 -34.73 -18.55 -14.61
C LEU A 420 -33.38 -18.93 -14.01
N TRP A 421 -32.64 -17.95 -13.46
CA TRP A 421 -31.34 -18.22 -12.86
C TRP A 421 -31.40 -18.86 -11.46
N VAL A 422 -32.45 -18.61 -10.67
CA VAL A 422 -32.69 -19.37 -9.42
C VAL A 422 -32.98 -20.84 -9.73
N TRP A 423 -33.71 -21.13 -10.81
CA TRP A 423 -33.87 -22.49 -11.32
C TRP A 423 -32.55 -23.08 -11.84
N PHE A 424 -31.81 -22.34 -12.67
CA PHE A 424 -30.57 -22.81 -13.28
C PHE A 424 -29.44 -23.07 -12.26
N THR A 425 -29.32 -22.23 -11.22
CA THR A 425 -28.42 -22.49 -10.08
C THR A 425 -28.84 -23.74 -9.30
N GLY A 426 -30.15 -23.99 -9.16
CA GLY A 426 -30.67 -25.23 -8.59
C GLY A 426 -30.32 -26.46 -9.44
N TRP A 427 -30.34 -26.33 -10.76
CA TRP A 427 -29.86 -27.38 -11.67
C TRP A 427 -28.34 -27.61 -11.52
N LEU A 428 -27.53 -26.56 -11.42
CA LEU A 428 -26.08 -26.68 -11.19
C LEU A 428 -25.74 -27.36 -9.85
N ASP A 429 -26.52 -27.12 -8.79
CA ASP A 429 -26.35 -27.77 -7.49
C ASP A 429 -26.70 -29.27 -7.57
N ARG A 430 -27.76 -29.62 -8.32
CA ARG A 430 -28.12 -31.02 -8.64
C ARG A 430 -27.09 -31.75 -9.52
N GLN A 431 -26.27 -31.03 -10.28
CA GLN A 431 -25.16 -31.58 -11.08
C GLN A 431 -23.83 -31.67 -10.29
N GLU A 432 -23.89 -31.57 -8.97
CA GLU A 432 -22.74 -31.61 -8.05
C GLU A 432 -21.68 -30.53 -8.36
N LYS A 433 -22.10 -29.34 -8.82
CA LYS A 433 -21.21 -28.19 -9.06
C LYS A 433 -21.51 -27.04 -8.08
N PRO A 434 -21.40 -27.24 -6.75
CA PRO A 434 -21.82 -26.25 -5.74
C PRO A 434 -21.06 -24.92 -5.84
N LYS A 435 -19.79 -24.92 -6.30
CA LYS A 435 -19.01 -23.69 -6.53
C LYS A 435 -19.54 -22.83 -7.68
N LEU A 436 -20.17 -23.44 -8.69
CA LEU A 436 -20.79 -22.73 -9.79
C LEU A 436 -22.22 -22.31 -9.42
N ALA A 437 -22.96 -23.18 -8.74
CA ALA A 437 -24.27 -22.84 -8.18
C ALA A 437 -24.18 -21.61 -7.25
N SER A 438 -23.23 -21.58 -6.30
CA SER A 438 -23.04 -20.46 -5.39
C SER A 438 -22.58 -19.17 -6.08
N PHE A 439 -21.77 -19.24 -7.15
CA PHE A 439 -21.41 -18.06 -7.93
C PHE A 439 -22.61 -17.53 -8.73
N GLY A 440 -23.43 -18.41 -9.31
CA GLY A 440 -24.68 -18.00 -9.95
C GLY A 440 -25.69 -17.42 -8.96
N GLU A 441 -25.78 -17.95 -7.73
CA GLU A 441 -26.60 -17.37 -6.65
C GLU A 441 -26.15 -15.93 -6.34
N TRP A 442 -24.84 -15.68 -6.28
CA TRP A 442 -24.29 -14.32 -6.10
C TRP A 442 -24.63 -13.37 -7.26
N LEU A 443 -24.59 -13.86 -8.51
CA LEU A 443 -25.00 -13.07 -9.68
C LEU A 443 -26.50 -12.74 -9.64
N THR A 444 -27.35 -13.70 -9.27
CA THR A 444 -28.80 -13.44 -9.08
C THR A 444 -29.06 -12.43 -7.99
N LEU A 445 -28.39 -12.55 -6.84
CA LEU A 445 -28.55 -11.64 -5.71
C LEU A 445 -28.08 -10.22 -6.07
N GLY A 446 -26.97 -10.09 -6.80
CA GLY A 446 -26.49 -8.79 -7.31
C GLY A 446 -27.52 -8.13 -8.23
N LEU A 447 -28.08 -8.87 -9.19
CA LEU A 447 -29.13 -8.36 -10.07
C LEU A 447 -30.42 -8.00 -9.31
N SER A 448 -30.86 -8.83 -8.36
CA SER A 448 -32.02 -8.54 -7.50
C SER A 448 -31.84 -7.24 -6.70
N ILE A 449 -30.62 -6.96 -6.20
CA ILE A 449 -30.33 -5.68 -5.54
C ILE A 449 -30.46 -4.52 -6.53
N CYS A 450 -29.89 -4.63 -7.75
CA CYS A 450 -30.01 -3.59 -8.77
C CYS A 450 -31.48 -3.30 -9.14
N LEU A 451 -32.29 -4.34 -9.39
CA LEU A 451 -33.73 -4.16 -9.66
C LEU A 451 -34.47 -3.57 -8.45
N THR A 452 -34.04 -3.88 -7.22
CA THR A 452 -34.60 -3.28 -6.01
C THR A 452 -34.29 -1.80 -5.90
N SER A 453 -33.06 -1.37 -6.21
CA SER A 453 -32.70 0.05 -6.29
C SER A 453 -33.55 0.81 -7.31
N VAL A 454 -33.75 0.23 -8.50
CA VAL A 454 -34.63 0.79 -9.55
C VAL A 454 -36.10 0.85 -9.11
N SER A 455 -36.55 -0.10 -8.27
CA SER A 455 -37.92 -0.10 -7.75
C SER A 455 -38.21 0.99 -6.70
N LEU A 456 -37.19 1.64 -6.12
CA LEU A 456 -37.36 2.61 -5.02
C LEU A 456 -38.14 3.89 -5.41
N GLU A 457 -38.16 4.23 -6.70
CA GLU A 457 -38.83 5.44 -7.22
C GLU A 457 -40.35 5.43 -7.03
N SER A 458 -40.98 4.25 -7.03
CA SER A 458 -42.43 4.11 -6.87
C SER A 458 -42.77 3.24 -5.66
N ILE A 459 -43.69 3.71 -4.82
CA ILE A 459 -44.09 3.01 -3.60
C ILE A 459 -44.71 1.63 -3.94
N ALA A 460 -45.47 1.56 -5.05
CA ALA A 460 -46.02 0.32 -5.60
C ALA A 460 -44.93 -0.62 -6.13
N GLY A 461 -44.00 -0.13 -6.95
CA GLY A 461 -42.91 -0.92 -7.53
C GLY A 461 -41.99 -1.50 -6.46
N ARG A 462 -41.57 -0.69 -5.49
CA ARG A 462 -40.80 -1.12 -4.32
C ARG A 462 -41.49 -2.25 -3.57
N SER A 463 -42.80 -2.11 -3.31
CA SER A 463 -43.58 -3.09 -2.55
C SER A 463 -43.75 -4.41 -3.29
N LEU A 464 -44.04 -4.37 -4.60
CA LEU A 464 -44.18 -5.57 -5.44
C LEU A 464 -42.84 -6.29 -5.64
N ASN A 465 -41.76 -5.58 -5.96
CA ASN A 465 -40.45 -6.18 -6.13
C ASN A 465 -39.90 -6.77 -4.80
N LEU A 466 -40.14 -6.12 -3.65
CA LEU A 466 -39.81 -6.71 -2.35
C LEU A 466 -40.66 -7.95 -2.05
N LEU A 467 -41.94 -7.97 -2.40
CA LEU A 467 -42.80 -9.15 -2.24
C LEU A 467 -42.32 -10.33 -3.08
N LEU A 468 -41.98 -10.10 -4.35
CA LEU A 468 -41.43 -11.12 -5.25
C LEU A 468 -40.05 -11.61 -4.76
N SER A 469 -39.19 -10.72 -4.30
CA SER A 469 -37.88 -11.04 -3.72
C SER A 469 -37.99 -11.86 -2.42
N THR A 470 -38.91 -11.51 -1.53
CA THR A 470 -39.20 -12.29 -0.32
C THR A 470 -39.77 -13.67 -0.68
N SER A 471 -40.70 -13.75 -1.62
CA SER A 471 -41.34 -15.00 -2.04
C SER A 471 -40.35 -15.98 -2.68
N THR A 472 -39.46 -15.49 -3.56
CA THR A 472 -38.40 -16.30 -4.16
C THR A 472 -37.39 -16.80 -3.12
N LEU A 473 -37.00 -15.97 -2.16
CA LEU A 473 -36.12 -16.40 -1.07
C LEU A 473 -36.78 -17.42 -0.13
N VAL A 474 -38.09 -17.31 0.14
CA VAL A 474 -38.84 -18.33 0.89
C VAL A 474 -38.83 -19.67 0.15
N TYR A 475 -39.01 -19.66 -1.19
CA TYR A 475 -38.89 -20.86 -2.03
C TYR A 475 -37.47 -21.45 -2.05
N VAL A 476 -36.43 -20.62 -2.11
CA VAL A 476 -35.03 -21.07 -2.03
C VAL A 476 -34.73 -21.69 -0.65
N ILE A 477 -35.25 -21.10 0.44
CA ILE A 477 -35.09 -21.65 1.78
C ILE A 477 -35.87 -22.94 1.99
N SER A 478 -37.06 -23.10 1.40
CA SER A 478 -37.82 -24.35 1.54
C SER A 478 -37.12 -25.49 0.80
N SER A 479 -36.65 -25.25 -0.43
CA SER A 479 -36.06 -26.25 -1.33
C SER A 479 -34.60 -26.63 -1.07
N ARG A 480 -33.78 -25.77 -0.43
CA ARG A 480 -32.34 -26.00 -0.22
C ARG A 480 -31.98 -26.38 1.23
N SER A 481 -30.73 -26.80 1.44
CA SER A 481 -30.17 -27.19 2.75
C SER A 481 -30.09 -26.01 3.75
N LEU A 482 -29.85 -26.29 5.03
CA LEU A 482 -29.88 -25.27 6.08
C LEU A 482 -28.69 -24.30 5.96
N ARG A 483 -28.97 -23.10 5.43
CA ARG A 483 -28.01 -22.00 5.32
C ARG A 483 -28.47 -20.83 6.20
N VAL A 484 -27.86 -20.68 7.37
CA VAL A 484 -28.24 -19.68 8.39
C VAL A 484 -28.34 -18.23 7.87
N PRO A 485 -27.37 -17.66 7.10
CA PRO A 485 -27.46 -16.26 6.69
C PRO A 485 -28.67 -15.96 5.79
N LEU A 486 -29.09 -16.90 4.94
CA LEU A 486 -30.30 -16.77 4.13
C LEU A 486 -31.56 -16.64 5.01
N ILE A 487 -31.67 -17.39 6.11
CA ILE A 487 -32.82 -17.30 7.04
C ILE A 487 -32.93 -15.89 7.64
N TYR A 488 -31.82 -15.29 8.05
CA TYR A 488 -31.81 -13.92 8.56
C TYR A 488 -32.12 -12.90 7.45
N PHE A 489 -31.62 -13.11 6.24
CA PHE A 489 -31.86 -12.22 5.10
C PHE A 489 -33.32 -12.24 4.64
N THR A 490 -33.95 -13.41 4.57
CA THR A 490 -35.38 -13.55 4.25
C THR A 490 -36.28 -12.97 5.34
N HIS A 491 -35.89 -13.07 6.62
CA HIS A 491 -36.64 -12.42 7.69
C HIS A 491 -36.52 -10.89 7.61
N ALA A 492 -35.33 -10.35 7.34
CA ALA A 492 -35.14 -8.92 7.10
C ALA A 492 -35.99 -8.42 5.92
N LEU A 493 -35.94 -9.10 4.78
CA LEU A 493 -36.73 -8.74 3.61
C LEU A 493 -38.23 -8.91 3.84
N GLY A 494 -38.68 -9.92 4.59
CA GLY A 494 -40.07 -10.07 5.00
C GLY A 494 -40.59 -8.88 5.83
N LEU A 495 -39.79 -8.42 6.81
CA LEU A 495 -40.12 -7.21 7.57
C LEU A 495 -40.15 -5.96 6.69
N LEU A 496 -39.19 -5.79 5.79
CA LEU A 496 -39.17 -4.68 4.82
C LEU A 496 -40.35 -4.73 3.84
N THR A 497 -40.78 -5.93 3.40
CA THR A 497 -41.98 -6.11 2.58
C THR A 497 -43.22 -5.65 3.36
N ILE A 498 -43.38 -6.06 4.62
CA ILE A 498 -44.52 -5.65 5.47
C ILE A 498 -44.54 -4.12 5.65
N ILE A 499 -43.39 -3.50 5.96
CA ILE A 499 -43.28 -2.04 6.13
C ILE A 499 -43.60 -1.33 4.82
N SER A 500 -43.03 -1.75 3.68
CA SER A 500 -43.28 -1.13 2.38
C SER A 500 -44.74 -1.30 1.93
N TRP A 501 -45.37 -2.44 2.21
CA TRP A 501 -46.76 -2.70 1.86
C TRP A 501 -47.74 -1.83 2.66
N ILE A 502 -47.42 -1.57 3.94
CA ILE A 502 -48.19 -0.66 4.80
C ILE A 502 -48.00 0.79 4.34
N ASP A 503 -46.79 1.19 3.97
CA ASP A 503 -46.49 2.50 3.38
C ASP A 503 -47.25 2.73 2.06
N TRP A 504 -47.39 1.68 1.23
CA TRP A 504 -48.20 1.72 0.01
C TRP A 504 -49.70 1.82 0.30
N ARG A 505 -50.22 1.11 1.32
CA ARG A 505 -51.66 1.10 1.63
C ARG A 505 -52.12 2.29 2.47
N PHE A 506 -51.22 2.89 3.25
CA PHE A 506 -51.50 3.97 4.20
C PHE A 506 -50.44 5.08 4.10
N SER A 507 -50.31 5.68 2.92
CA SER A 507 -49.32 6.72 2.60
C SER A 507 -49.45 8.04 3.39
N SER A 508 -50.53 8.20 4.18
CA SER A 508 -50.81 9.39 5.01
C SER A 508 -50.35 9.28 6.48
N LEU A 509 -49.59 8.25 6.84
CA LEU A 509 -49.14 8.02 8.22
C LEU A 509 -48.06 9.01 8.68
N ASN A 510 -48.32 9.72 9.77
CA ASN A 510 -47.37 10.64 10.39
C ASN A 510 -46.23 9.92 11.13
N LEU A 511 -45.07 10.58 11.30
CA LEU A 511 -43.88 10.02 11.98
C LEU A 511 -44.17 9.44 13.37
N THR A 512 -45.09 10.03 14.14
CA THR A 512 -45.51 9.50 15.45
C THR A 512 -46.32 8.21 15.34
N GLN A 513 -47.17 8.09 14.32
CA GLN A 513 -47.95 6.88 14.03
C GLN A 513 -47.02 5.74 13.58
N TRP A 514 -46.03 6.04 12.74
CA TRP A 514 -44.94 5.11 12.41
C TRP A 514 -44.14 4.70 13.65
N GLY A 515 -43.85 5.64 14.57
CA GLY A 515 -43.22 5.37 15.86
C GLY A 515 -43.97 4.30 16.67
N TYR A 516 -45.30 4.45 16.83
CA TYR A 516 -46.16 3.47 17.49
C TYR A 516 -46.20 2.12 16.76
N PHE A 517 -46.32 2.13 15.43
CA PHE A 517 -46.35 0.90 14.63
C PHE A 517 -45.05 0.09 14.77
N LEU A 518 -43.89 0.76 14.81
CA LEU A 518 -42.60 0.12 15.06
C LEU A 518 -42.45 -0.43 16.49
N ILE A 519 -43.07 0.20 17.51
CA ILE A 519 -43.18 -0.40 18.86
C ILE A 519 -44.00 -1.70 18.79
N LEU A 520 -45.14 -1.69 18.09
CA LEU A 520 -46.00 -2.87 17.96
C LEU A 520 -45.29 -4.03 17.27
N LEU A 521 -44.58 -3.78 16.16
CA LEU A 521 -43.74 -4.78 15.50
C LEU A 521 -42.58 -5.26 16.40
N THR A 522 -41.94 -4.37 17.15
CA THR A 522 -40.90 -4.72 18.13
C THR A 522 -41.41 -5.72 19.18
N VAL A 523 -42.59 -5.43 19.75
CA VAL A 523 -43.26 -6.30 20.71
C VAL A 523 -43.66 -7.63 20.07
N GLY A 524 -44.20 -7.61 18.84
CA GLY A 524 -44.53 -8.82 18.08
C GLY A 524 -43.33 -9.75 17.83
N GLU A 525 -42.21 -9.19 17.38
CA GLU A 525 -40.96 -9.92 17.21
C GLU A 525 -40.43 -10.47 18.53
N TRP A 526 -40.42 -9.67 19.60
CA TRP A 526 -39.98 -10.15 20.90
C TRP A 526 -40.89 -11.23 21.49
N LEU A 527 -42.21 -11.16 21.31
CA LEU A 527 -43.15 -12.24 21.64
C LEU A 527 -42.87 -13.53 20.84
N ASN A 528 -42.66 -13.42 19.53
CA ASN A 528 -42.27 -14.57 18.70
C ASN A 528 -40.94 -15.17 19.19
N SER A 529 -40.00 -14.31 19.60
CA SER A 529 -38.70 -14.72 20.11
C SER A 529 -38.76 -15.51 21.43
N LEU A 530 -39.85 -15.40 22.22
CA LEU A 530 -40.06 -16.23 23.42
C LEU A 530 -40.34 -17.70 23.09
N ARG A 531 -40.81 -18.01 21.86
CA ARG A 531 -41.04 -19.39 21.37
C ARG A 531 -39.75 -20.17 21.13
N TYR A 532 -38.58 -19.51 21.16
CA TYR A 532 -37.27 -20.15 21.07
C TYR A 532 -36.97 -21.06 22.28
N LYS A 533 -36.90 -22.38 22.04
CA LYS A 533 -36.54 -23.40 23.04
C LYS A 533 -35.08 -23.84 22.86
N PRO A 534 -34.14 -23.48 23.76
CA PRO A 534 -32.71 -23.74 23.58
C PRO A 534 -32.27 -25.22 23.72
N LEU A 535 -33.19 -26.12 24.08
CA LEU A 535 -32.92 -27.54 24.35
C LEU A 535 -33.27 -28.48 23.18
N LEU A 536 -33.86 -27.96 22.10
CA LEU A 536 -34.26 -28.74 20.92
C LEU A 536 -33.24 -28.59 19.77
N PRO A 537 -33.14 -29.56 18.84
CA PRO A 537 -32.24 -29.48 17.69
C PRO A 537 -32.61 -28.32 16.75
N ARG A 538 -31.59 -27.61 16.23
CA ARG A 538 -31.72 -26.31 15.56
C ARG A 538 -32.24 -26.40 14.11
N ASN A 539 -33.54 -26.64 13.97
CA ASN A 539 -34.23 -26.62 12.67
C ASN A 539 -34.46 -25.19 12.16
N LYS A 540 -34.80 -25.03 10.87
CA LYS A 540 -35.04 -23.72 10.20
C LYS A 540 -35.95 -22.78 11.02
N LYS A 541 -37.04 -23.31 11.61
CA LYS A 541 -37.98 -22.56 12.48
C LYS A 541 -37.34 -21.98 13.75
N GLN A 542 -36.36 -22.66 14.36
CA GLN A 542 -35.70 -22.15 15.58
C GLN A 542 -34.74 -21.01 15.30
N TRP A 543 -34.05 -21.04 14.16
CA TRP A 543 -33.24 -19.92 13.71
C TRP A 543 -34.10 -18.69 13.42
N LEU A 544 -35.32 -18.88 12.90
CA LEU A 544 -36.30 -17.80 12.74
C LEU A 544 -36.71 -17.19 14.10
N PHE A 545 -37.08 -18.00 15.11
CA PHE A 545 -37.35 -17.48 16.47
C PHE A 545 -36.14 -16.83 17.14
N LEU A 546 -34.92 -17.22 16.78
CA LEU A 546 -33.70 -16.56 17.25
C LEU A 546 -33.46 -15.22 16.55
N SER A 547 -33.74 -15.13 15.24
CA SER A 547 -33.61 -13.88 14.49
C SER A 547 -34.59 -12.79 14.96
N SER A 548 -35.81 -13.16 15.35
CA SER A 548 -36.80 -12.28 16.00
C SER A 548 -36.26 -11.52 17.22
N TRP A 549 -35.38 -12.13 18.02
CA TRP A 549 -34.73 -11.45 19.14
C TRP A 549 -33.88 -10.25 18.69
N HIS A 550 -33.19 -10.39 17.56
CA HIS A 550 -32.30 -9.37 17.01
C HIS A 550 -33.06 -8.30 16.22
N PHE A 551 -34.03 -8.68 15.40
CA PHE A 551 -34.83 -7.70 14.64
C PHE A 551 -35.70 -6.81 15.54
N GLY A 552 -36.18 -7.32 16.69
CA GLY A 552 -36.84 -6.47 17.69
C GLY A 552 -35.95 -5.31 18.18
N PHE A 553 -34.64 -5.50 18.37
CA PHE A 553 -33.75 -4.38 18.69
C PHE A 553 -33.62 -3.38 17.53
N ILE A 554 -33.50 -3.86 16.30
CA ILE A 554 -33.41 -2.99 15.10
C ILE A 554 -34.67 -2.14 14.97
N LEU A 555 -35.86 -2.73 15.10
CA LEU A 555 -37.14 -2.04 15.08
C LEU A 555 -37.28 -1.03 16.23
N SER A 556 -36.78 -1.37 17.43
CA SER A 556 -36.80 -0.45 18.58
C SER A 556 -35.94 0.81 18.37
N ILE A 557 -34.84 0.70 17.61
CA ILE A 557 -33.95 1.80 17.25
C ILE A 557 -34.61 2.70 16.19
N PHE A 558 -35.24 2.12 15.16
CA PHE A 558 -36.00 2.93 14.20
C PHE A 558 -37.19 3.64 14.85
N SER A 559 -37.90 2.98 15.77
CA SER A 559 -38.95 3.61 16.58
C SER A 559 -38.41 4.80 17.40
N PHE A 560 -37.27 4.62 18.08
CA PHE A 560 -36.60 5.71 18.81
C PHE A 560 -36.31 6.90 17.90
N TRP A 561 -35.82 6.63 16.69
CA TRP A 561 -35.47 7.69 15.73
C TRP A 561 -36.71 8.44 15.22
N SER A 562 -37.84 7.76 15.00
CA SER A 562 -39.11 8.42 14.66
C SER A 562 -39.59 9.38 15.75
N PHE A 563 -39.50 9.00 17.04
CA PHE A 563 -39.82 9.89 18.16
C PHE A 563 -38.76 10.98 18.39
N LEU A 564 -37.50 10.73 18.05
CA LEU A 564 -36.45 11.75 18.10
C LEU A 564 -36.65 12.83 17.02
N PHE A 565 -37.07 12.45 15.81
CA PHE A 565 -37.45 13.43 14.78
C PHE A 565 -38.74 14.18 15.12
N SER A 566 -39.69 13.57 15.84
CA SER A 566 -40.91 14.27 16.23
C SER A 566 -40.66 15.42 17.23
N LEU A 567 -39.56 15.37 17.99
CA LEU A 567 -39.12 16.48 18.85
C LEU A 567 -38.81 17.78 18.10
N ASN A 568 -38.55 17.75 16.78
CA ASN A 568 -38.40 18.98 16.00
C ASN A 568 -39.65 19.87 16.08
N GLN A 569 -40.84 19.30 16.26
CA GLN A 569 -42.08 20.07 16.48
C GLN A 569 -42.08 20.78 17.84
N TYR A 570 -41.48 20.18 18.87
CA TYR A 570 -41.32 20.83 20.17
C TYR A 570 -40.33 22.01 20.09
N PHE A 571 -39.17 21.81 19.44
CA PHE A 571 -38.17 22.88 19.29
C PHE A 571 -38.61 24.01 18.36
N ALA A 572 -39.38 23.72 17.30
CA ALA A 572 -39.82 24.73 16.34
C ALA A 572 -41.11 25.46 16.72
N GLN A 573 -42.02 24.81 17.48
CA GLN A 573 -43.38 25.33 17.75
C GLN A 573 -43.76 25.34 19.24
N GLY A 574 -42.89 24.88 20.14
CA GLY A 574 -43.15 24.81 21.59
C GLY A 574 -44.19 23.76 22.03
N ILE A 575 -44.74 22.98 21.09
CA ILE A 575 -45.84 22.04 21.35
C ILE A 575 -45.35 20.86 22.20
N LYS A 576 -45.87 20.74 23.43
CA LYS A 576 -45.58 19.61 24.34
C LYS A 576 -46.04 18.30 23.72
N GLN A 577 -45.17 17.29 23.71
CA GLN A 577 -45.36 16.08 22.90
C GLN A 577 -45.41 14.82 23.78
N TYR A 578 -46.55 14.64 24.46
CA TYR A 578 -46.76 13.54 25.42
C TYR A 578 -46.65 12.13 24.80
N SER A 579 -46.80 11.98 23.48
CA SER A 579 -46.63 10.70 22.77
C SER A 579 -45.25 10.07 22.96
N ILE A 580 -44.23 10.87 23.27
CA ILE A 580 -42.86 10.41 23.55
C ILE A 580 -42.81 9.44 24.74
N ILE A 581 -43.70 9.59 25.72
CA ILE A 581 -43.79 8.70 26.91
C ILE A 581 -44.02 7.25 26.49
N ALA A 582 -44.67 7.01 25.36
CA ALA A 582 -44.92 5.67 24.84
C ALA A 582 -43.62 4.88 24.56
N TRP A 583 -42.48 5.55 24.33
CA TRP A 583 -41.22 4.84 24.14
C TRP A 583 -40.72 4.14 25.41
N LEU A 584 -41.21 4.51 26.61
CA LEU A 584 -40.96 3.77 27.86
C LEU A 584 -41.54 2.34 27.86
N PHE A 585 -42.46 2.01 26.96
CA PHE A 585 -42.92 0.62 26.80
C PHE A 585 -41.80 -0.32 26.33
N ILE A 586 -40.83 0.14 25.55
CA ILE A 586 -39.70 -0.68 25.08
C ILE A 586 -38.80 -1.17 26.25
N PRO A 587 -38.23 -0.30 27.10
CA PRO A 587 -37.45 -0.74 28.25
C PRO A 587 -38.28 -1.55 29.27
N SER A 588 -39.57 -1.23 29.45
CA SER A 588 -40.48 -2.02 30.31
C SER A 588 -40.81 -3.39 29.72
N PHE A 589 -40.95 -3.55 28.40
CA PHE A 589 -41.15 -4.87 27.80
C PHE A 589 -39.88 -5.73 27.92
N LEU A 590 -38.69 -5.11 27.86
CA LEU A 590 -37.44 -5.80 28.17
C LEU A 590 -37.32 -6.25 29.64
N THR A 591 -37.90 -5.53 30.62
CA THR A 591 -37.96 -6.06 32.01
C THR A 591 -38.92 -7.23 32.12
N ILE A 592 -40.07 -7.18 31.45
CA ILE A 592 -41.03 -8.30 31.39
C ILE A 592 -40.35 -9.55 30.79
N ILE A 593 -39.58 -9.41 29.71
CA ILE A 593 -38.76 -10.51 29.17
C ILE A 593 -37.69 -10.98 30.15
N ALA A 594 -37.10 -10.06 30.94
CA ALA A 594 -36.13 -10.41 31.96
C ALA A 594 -36.73 -11.25 33.10
N ILE A 595 -38.00 -11.01 33.45
CA ILE A 595 -38.78 -11.76 34.44
C ILE A 595 -39.17 -13.15 33.89
N ILE A 596 -39.67 -13.23 32.66
CA ILE A 596 -40.21 -14.47 32.06
C ILE A 596 -39.10 -15.46 31.67
N THR A 597 -37.94 -14.96 31.20
CA THR A 597 -36.88 -15.82 30.66
C THR A 597 -35.89 -16.31 31.74
N ARG A 598 -35.12 -17.38 31.45
CA ARG A 598 -34.17 -17.97 32.41
C ARG A 598 -32.69 -17.76 32.03
N LYS A 599 -31.82 -17.82 33.04
CA LYS A 599 -30.34 -17.80 32.92
C LYS A 599 -29.79 -16.62 32.09
N LYS A 600 -29.23 -16.87 30.91
CA LYS A 600 -28.48 -15.88 30.11
C LYS A 600 -29.38 -14.79 29.53
N ARG A 601 -30.58 -15.16 29.06
CA ARG A 601 -31.51 -14.25 28.37
C ARG A 601 -32.10 -13.21 29.32
N SER A 602 -32.46 -13.62 30.55
CA SER A 602 -32.91 -12.72 31.62
C SER A 602 -31.89 -11.63 31.93
N ARG A 603 -30.62 -12.01 32.10
CA ARG A 603 -29.53 -11.05 32.34
C ARG A 603 -29.30 -10.08 31.17
N GLN A 604 -29.43 -10.55 29.93
CA GLN A 604 -29.31 -9.69 28.75
C GLN A 604 -30.47 -8.71 28.67
N ALA A 605 -31.72 -9.18 28.85
CA ALA A 605 -32.91 -8.34 28.81
C ALA A 605 -32.91 -7.28 29.93
N ALA A 606 -32.54 -7.62 31.17
CA ALA A 606 -32.42 -6.65 32.27
C ALA A 606 -31.36 -5.57 32.00
N LEU A 607 -30.21 -5.95 31.41
CA LEU A 607 -29.17 -5.00 31.04
C LEU A 607 -29.62 -4.07 29.90
N PHE A 608 -30.21 -4.62 28.84
CA PHE A 608 -30.68 -3.81 27.71
C PHE A 608 -31.85 -2.91 28.12
N SER A 609 -32.76 -3.38 28.98
CA SER A 609 -33.80 -2.54 29.59
C SER A 609 -33.19 -1.34 30.34
N SER A 610 -32.21 -1.57 31.22
CA SER A 610 -31.52 -0.48 31.93
C SER A 610 -30.85 0.51 30.97
N PHE A 611 -30.24 0.06 29.87
CA PHE A 611 -29.71 0.98 28.85
C PHE A 611 -30.83 1.72 28.10
N SER A 612 -31.91 1.05 27.71
CA SER A 612 -33.06 1.70 27.07
C SER A 612 -33.72 2.73 27.99
N PHE A 613 -33.77 2.54 29.31
CA PHE A 613 -34.23 3.60 30.24
C PHE A 613 -33.32 4.83 30.28
N VAL A 614 -32.00 4.69 30.05
CA VAL A 614 -31.11 5.84 29.84
C VAL A 614 -31.42 6.51 28.51
N PHE A 615 -31.60 5.74 27.43
CA PHE A 615 -31.96 6.30 26.12
C PHE A 615 -33.28 7.06 26.13
N ALA A 616 -34.28 6.59 26.89
CA ALA A 616 -35.56 7.27 27.04
C ALA A 616 -35.44 8.68 27.63
N GLN A 617 -34.38 8.95 28.41
CA GLN A 617 -34.13 10.29 28.95
C GLN A 617 -33.79 11.28 27.83
N PHE A 618 -33.06 10.90 26.78
CA PHE A 618 -32.77 11.82 25.66
C PHE A 618 -34.02 12.34 24.96
N LEU A 619 -35.14 11.59 25.00
CA LEU A 619 -36.41 12.05 24.45
C LEU A 619 -37.19 12.94 25.43
N THR A 620 -37.02 12.75 26.74
CA THR A 620 -37.84 13.38 27.78
C THR A 620 -37.17 14.53 28.54
N LEU A 621 -35.83 14.64 28.50
CA LEU A 621 -35.04 15.66 29.20
C LEU A 621 -35.44 17.10 28.87
N TRP A 622 -35.89 17.32 27.63
CA TRP A 622 -36.24 18.64 27.09
C TRP A 622 -37.55 19.22 27.61
N GLN A 623 -38.46 18.40 28.14
CA GLN A 623 -39.78 18.84 28.61
C GLN A 623 -39.90 18.63 30.13
N PRO A 624 -39.81 19.69 30.97
CA PRO A 624 -39.73 19.56 32.43
C PRO A 624 -40.84 18.71 33.07
N SER A 625 -42.08 18.88 32.58
CA SER A 625 -43.26 18.13 33.06
C SER A 625 -43.19 16.62 32.79
N ILE A 626 -42.44 16.18 31.77
CA ILE A 626 -42.27 14.75 31.43
C ILE A 626 -40.97 14.20 32.01
N ARG A 627 -39.91 15.03 32.09
CA ARG A 627 -38.58 14.66 32.62
C ARG A 627 -38.66 14.03 34.01
N LEU A 628 -39.35 14.67 34.97
CA LEU A 628 -39.43 14.16 36.34
C LEU A 628 -40.14 12.80 36.42
N ILE A 629 -41.23 12.63 35.67
CA ILE A 629 -41.99 11.37 35.58
C ILE A 629 -41.10 10.27 34.97
N SER A 630 -40.41 10.57 33.86
CA SER A 630 -39.52 9.65 33.15
C SER A 630 -38.32 9.21 33.99
N LEU A 631 -37.66 10.14 34.67
CA LEU A 631 -36.52 9.89 35.54
C LEU A 631 -36.93 9.05 36.77
N GLY A 632 -38.01 9.43 37.46
CA GLY A 632 -38.53 8.71 38.62
C GLY A 632 -38.97 7.27 38.28
N TYR A 633 -39.73 7.11 37.19
CA TYR A 633 -40.15 5.80 36.70
C TYR A 633 -38.94 4.93 36.32
N SER A 634 -37.96 5.50 35.61
CA SER A 634 -36.73 4.80 35.22
C SER A 634 -35.91 4.35 36.42
N ALA A 635 -35.73 5.19 37.44
CA ALA A 635 -35.02 4.82 38.67
C ALA A 635 -35.71 3.65 39.38
N GLY A 636 -37.04 3.69 39.52
CA GLY A 636 -37.84 2.62 40.13
C GLY A 636 -37.68 1.28 39.40
N VAL A 637 -37.84 1.27 38.08
CA VAL A 637 -37.72 0.03 37.29
C VAL A 637 -36.26 -0.46 37.18
N MET A 638 -35.28 0.44 37.18
CA MET A 638 -33.85 0.05 37.25
C MET A 638 -33.50 -0.66 38.56
N ILE A 639 -34.11 -0.28 39.69
CA ILE A 639 -33.95 -1.01 40.96
C ILE A 639 -34.42 -2.45 40.79
N ILE A 640 -35.56 -2.69 40.12
CA ILE A 640 -36.05 -4.04 39.79
C ILE A 640 -35.03 -4.80 38.92
N ASN A 641 -34.48 -4.18 37.88
CA ASN A 641 -33.45 -4.79 37.02
C ASN A 641 -32.17 -5.19 37.78
N SER A 642 -31.83 -4.49 38.88
CA SER A 642 -30.68 -4.83 39.72
C SER A 642 -30.78 -6.24 40.33
N PHE A 643 -32.00 -6.69 40.68
CA PHE A 643 -32.26 -8.03 41.22
C PHE A 643 -32.01 -9.16 40.20
N TYR A 644 -32.26 -8.92 38.91
CA TYR A 644 -32.09 -9.93 37.85
C TYR A 644 -30.66 -9.97 37.31
N TYR A 645 -30.02 -8.81 37.10
CA TYR A 645 -28.66 -8.74 36.56
C TYR A 645 -27.56 -9.03 37.60
N LYS A 646 -27.80 -8.72 38.89
CA LYS A 646 -26.93 -9.05 40.05
C LYS A 646 -25.47 -8.59 39.88
N ARG A 647 -25.25 -7.36 39.42
CA ARG A 647 -23.92 -6.71 39.29
C ARG A 647 -23.97 -5.25 39.74
N PRO A 648 -22.84 -4.66 40.21
CA PRO A 648 -22.82 -3.26 40.67
C PRO A 648 -23.18 -2.25 39.59
N LEU A 649 -22.90 -2.53 38.31
CA LEU A 649 -23.23 -1.64 37.19
C LEU A 649 -24.71 -1.21 37.16
N THR A 650 -25.65 -2.13 37.35
CA THR A 650 -27.09 -1.79 37.35
C THR A 650 -27.56 -1.15 38.65
N ALA A 651 -26.81 -1.27 39.76
CA ALA A 651 -27.09 -0.55 41.01
C ALA A 651 -26.52 0.89 41.00
N ARG A 652 -25.46 1.16 40.23
CA ARG A 652 -24.92 2.52 40.06
C ARG A 652 -25.88 3.44 39.30
N LEU A 653 -26.50 2.95 38.23
CA LEU A 653 -27.37 3.75 37.36
C LEU A 653 -28.50 4.49 38.12
N PRO A 654 -29.33 3.86 38.98
CA PRO A 654 -30.36 4.58 39.71
C PRO A 654 -29.79 5.58 40.73
N ILE A 655 -28.63 5.32 41.35
CA ILE A 655 -27.99 6.27 42.29
C ILE A 655 -27.53 7.52 41.51
N LEU A 656 -26.91 7.34 40.34
CA LEU A 656 -26.53 8.46 39.47
C LEU A 656 -27.76 9.23 38.97
N LEU A 657 -28.83 8.53 38.63
CA LEU A 657 -30.10 9.12 38.18
C LEU A 657 -30.77 9.95 39.31
N ILE A 658 -30.61 9.54 40.57
CA ILE A 658 -31.03 10.34 41.74
C ILE A 658 -30.18 11.60 41.91
N PHE A 659 -28.87 11.55 41.67
CA PHE A 659 -28.03 12.76 41.62
C PHE A 659 -28.48 13.70 40.47
N VAL A 660 -28.79 13.14 39.29
CA VAL A 660 -29.32 13.89 38.14
C VAL A 660 -30.69 14.52 38.44
N LEU A 661 -31.56 13.84 39.19
CA LEU A 661 -32.81 14.43 39.68
C LEU A 661 -32.56 15.69 40.53
N GLY A 662 -31.51 15.70 41.36
CA GLY A 662 -31.06 16.90 42.07
C GLY A 662 -30.55 18.02 41.14
N THR A 663 -29.90 17.67 40.03
CA THR A 663 -29.43 18.65 39.03
C THR A 663 -30.54 19.27 38.16
N CYS A 664 -31.77 18.74 38.18
CA CYS A 664 -32.88 19.28 37.38
C CYS A 664 -33.14 20.77 37.64
N TRP A 665 -32.98 21.22 38.88
CA TRP A 665 -33.13 22.62 39.28
C TRP A 665 -32.07 23.53 38.64
N ILE A 666 -30.83 23.04 38.52
CA ILE A 666 -29.72 23.73 37.83
C ILE A 666 -29.99 23.83 36.33
N PHE A 667 -30.52 22.77 35.72
CA PHE A 667 -30.85 22.74 34.30
C PHE A 667 -31.99 23.73 33.97
N GLU A 668 -32.91 23.95 34.90
CA GLU A 668 -33.93 25.00 34.78
C GLU A 668 -33.33 26.40 34.91
N GLN A 669 -32.44 26.66 35.88
CA GLN A 669 -31.71 27.94 35.95
C GLN A 669 -30.84 28.18 34.72
N TRP A 670 -30.17 27.15 34.18
CA TRP A 670 -29.40 27.27 32.94
C TRP A 670 -30.29 27.63 31.73
N LEU A 671 -31.47 27.01 31.59
CA LEU A 671 -32.42 27.36 30.53
C LEU A 671 -32.93 28.82 30.63
N ILE A 672 -32.89 29.42 31.82
CA ILE A 672 -33.34 30.80 32.09
C ILE A 672 -32.18 31.79 31.86
N GLU A 673 -31.00 31.54 32.42
CA GLU A 673 -29.82 32.42 32.32
C GLU A 673 -29.05 32.27 30.99
N GLY A 674 -29.26 31.19 30.25
CA GLY A 674 -28.58 30.87 28.98
C GLY A 674 -27.11 30.44 29.12
N ASN A 675 -26.46 30.71 30.25
CA ASN A 675 -25.03 30.45 30.46
C ASN A 675 -24.78 29.18 31.30
N ILE A 676 -24.15 28.15 30.71
CA ILE A 676 -23.76 26.93 31.45
C ILE A 676 -22.81 27.26 32.60
N ILE A 677 -21.94 28.25 32.42
CA ILE A 677 -20.82 28.52 33.31
C ILE A 677 -21.33 29.10 34.64
N THR A 678 -22.25 30.07 34.63
CA THR A 678 -22.85 30.61 35.87
C THR A 678 -23.57 29.52 36.65
N ALA A 679 -24.40 28.72 35.98
CA ALA A 679 -25.13 27.60 36.56
C ALA A 679 -24.20 26.54 37.19
N PHE A 680 -23.02 26.29 36.59
CA PHE A 680 -22.05 25.31 37.10
C PHE A 680 -21.34 25.77 38.39
N PHE A 681 -21.11 27.08 38.54
CA PHE A 681 -20.42 27.70 39.69
C PHE A 681 -21.38 28.28 40.75
N LEU A 682 -22.67 27.94 40.71
CA LEU A 682 -23.67 28.39 41.70
C LEU A 682 -23.28 28.02 43.15
N ARG A 683 -23.20 29.06 44.00
CA ARG A 683 -22.75 28.98 45.41
C ARG A 683 -23.51 27.94 46.25
N GLU A 684 -24.82 27.83 46.05
CA GLU A 684 -25.67 26.88 46.77
C GLU A 684 -25.45 25.43 46.32
N TRP A 685 -25.22 25.22 45.01
CA TRP A 685 -24.91 23.90 44.45
C TRP A 685 -23.54 23.37 44.92
N VAL A 686 -22.57 24.27 45.09
CA VAL A 686 -21.24 23.97 45.65
C VAL A 686 -21.35 23.44 47.08
N LEU A 687 -22.28 23.96 47.87
CA LEU A 687 -22.53 23.47 49.22
C LEU A 687 -23.31 22.14 49.20
N PHE A 688 -24.36 22.03 48.38
CA PHE A 688 -25.15 20.79 48.24
C PHE A 688 -24.29 19.60 47.82
N SER A 689 -23.40 19.77 46.83
CA SER A 689 -22.52 18.71 46.34
C SER A 689 -21.54 18.21 47.40
N GLY A 690 -20.95 19.12 48.20
CA GLY A 690 -20.14 18.77 49.36
C GLY A 690 -20.91 17.97 50.42
N ILE A 691 -22.12 18.43 50.78
CA ILE A 691 -23.01 17.73 51.73
C ILE A 691 -23.41 16.35 51.18
N TYR A 692 -23.86 16.26 49.93
CA TYR A 692 -24.27 15.01 49.28
C TYR A 692 -23.13 13.98 49.27
N LEU A 693 -21.90 14.40 48.98
CA LEU A 693 -20.71 13.55 49.04
C LEU A 693 -20.48 12.99 50.46
N THR A 694 -20.59 13.83 51.50
CA THR A 694 -20.47 13.34 52.89
C THR A 694 -21.56 12.33 53.22
N CYS A 695 -22.80 12.61 52.82
CA CYS A 695 -23.96 11.74 53.04
C CYS A 695 -23.81 10.39 52.35
N LEU A 696 -23.26 10.32 51.13
CA LEU A 696 -23.04 9.04 50.44
C LEU A 696 -22.05 8.13 51.21
N TRP A 697 -20.95 8.68 51.73
CA TRP A 697 -20.00 7.89 52.53
C TRP A 697 -20.56 7.49 53.90
N LEU A 698 -21.40 8.32 54.53
CA LEU A 698 -22.13 7.97 55.75
C LEU A 698 -23.17 6.85 55.50
N ILE A 699 -24.03 7.00 54.48
CA ILE A 699 -25.04 5.99 54.10
C ILE A 699 -24.37 4.68 53.71
N LYS A 700 -23.24 4.70 52.99
CA LYS A 700 -22.46 3.50 52.68
C LYS A 700 -21.99 2.78 53.95
N ASN A 701 -21.50 3.51 54.96
CA ASN A 701 -21.09 2.91 56.23
C ASN A 701 -22.28 2.29 56.99
N TRP A 702 -23.47 2.90 56.92
CA TRP A 702 -24.71 2.34 57.48
C TRP A 702 -25.16 1.06 56.74
N ILE A 703 -25.21 1.08 55.40
CA ILE A 703 -25.60 -0.09 54.60
C ILE A 703 -24.60 -1.24 54.77
N LYS A 704 -23.30 -0.97 54.93
CA LYS A 704 -22.26 -1.98 55.20
C LYS A 704 -22.56 -2.86 56.43
N GLN A 705 -23.36 -2.39 57.38
CA GLN A 705 -23.77 -3.16 58.56
C GLN A 705 -24.83 -4.24 58.24
N ARG A 706 -25.49 -4.20 57.07
CA ARG A 706 -26.51 -5.19 56.66
C ARG A 706 -25.89 -6.32 55.81
N SER A 707 -26.02 -7.56 56.25
CA SER A 707 -25.35 -8.77 55.70
C SER A 707 -25.92 -9.35 54.39
N ASN A 708 -26.83 -8.65 53.70
CA ASN A 708 -27.49 -9.18 52.50
C ASN A 708 -26.64 -9.06 51.23
N ARG A 709 -26.76 -10.01 50.29
CA ARG A 709 -26.04 -9.99 49.00
C ARG A 709 -26.36 -8.77 48.11
N ILE A 710 -27.51 -8.12 48.32
CA ILE A 710 -27.86 -6.86 47.64
C ILE A 710 -27.13 -5.68 48.31
N SER A 711 -27.00 -5.70 49.64
CA SER A 711 -26.22 -4.72 50.41
C SER A 711 -24.76 -4.66 49.94
N SER A 712 -24.13 -5.80 49.67
CA SER A 712 -22.76 -5.84 49.12
C SER A 712 -22.65 -5.25 47.72
N ILE A 713 -23.71 -5.29 46.90
CA ILE A 713 -23.73 -4.68 45.57
C ILE A 713 -23.89 -3.15 45.68
N TYR A 714 -24.79 -2.68 46.55
CA TYR A 714 -25.04 -1.25 46.77
C TYR A 714 -23.90 -0.54 47.51
N THR A 715 -23.24 -1.17 48.48
CA THR A 715 -22.04 -0.60 49.14
C THR A 715 -20.87 -0.39 48.17
N ILE A 716 -20.67 -1.29 47.21
CA ILE A 716 -19.69 -1.13 46.14
C ILE A 716 -20.10 0.01 45.19
N ALA A 717 -21.38 0.10 44.84
CA ALA A 717 -21.90 1.17 43.97
C ALA A 717 -21.77 2.56 44.60
N LEU A 718 -22.14 2.70 45.88
CA LEU A 718 -22.03 3.95 46.65
C LEU A 718 -20.58 4.40 46.81
N GLU A 719 -19.63 3.50 47.12
CA GLU A 719 -18.22 3.84 47.20
C GLU A 719 -17.70 4.43 45.88
N GLN A 720 -18.06 3.78 44.76
CA GLN A 720 -17.58 4.17 43.44
C GLN A 720 -18.17 5.51 43.00
N ILE A 721 -19.45 5.77 43.29
CA ILE A 721 -20.09 7.06 42.95
C ILE A 721 -19.57 8.18 43.85
N ALA A 722 -19.46 7.98 45.16
CA ALA A 722 -18.91 8.99 46.07
C ALA A 722 -17.45 9.35 45.72
N SER A 723 -16.64 8.35 45.32
CA SER A 723 -15.26 8.59 44.88
C SER A 723 -15.18 9.37 43.56
N VAL A 724 -16.07 9.07 42.58
CA VAL A 724 -16.14 9.82 41.31
C VAL A 724 -16.60 11.25 41.54
N LEU A 725 -17.61 11.47 42.40
CA LEU A 725 -18.06 12.80 42.79
C LEU A 725 -16.96 13.58 43.50
N CYS A 726 -16.18 12.95 44.38
CA CYS A 726 -15.03 13.60 45.05
C CYS A 726 -13.98 14.12 44.04
N ILE A 727 -13.66 13.32 43.02
CA ILE A 727 -12.74 13.73 41.94
C ILE A 727 -13.33 14.88 41.12
N PHE A 728 -14.63 14.81 40.81
CA PHE A 728 -15.34 15.85 40.06
C PHE A 728 -15.41 17.19 40.83
N GLU A 729 -15.65 17.15 42.14
CA GLU A 729 -15.65 18.33 43.00
C GLU A 729 -14.27 18.97 43.10
N LEU A 730 -13.21 18.18 43.33
CA LEU A 730 -11.82 18.68 43.30
C LEU A 730 -11.48 19.31 41.94
N PHE A 731 -11.98 18.75 40.84
CA PHE A 731 -11.84 19.33 39.50
C PHE A 731 -12.61 20.66 39.35
N ARG A 732 -13.84 20.78 39.85
CA ARG A 732 -14.57 22.06 39.84
C ARG A 732 -13.82 23.14 40.62
N PHE A 733 -13.19 22.81 41.74
CA PHE A 733 -12.33 23.75 42.46
C PHE A 733 -11.05 24.13 41.67
N THR A 734 -10.41 23.21 40.95
CA THR A 734 -9.28 23.59 40.06
C THR A 734 -9.70 24.57 38.96
N LEU A 735 -10.92 24.44 38.44
CA LEU A 735 -11.46 25.41 37.47
C LEU A 735 -11.84 26.74 38.12
N HIS A 736 -12.46 26.71 39.31
CA HIS A 736 -12.81 27.94 40.03
C HIS A 736 -11.57 28.78 40.34
N THR A 737 -10.54 28.17 40.93
CA THR A 737 -9.28 28.84 41.25
C THR A 737 -8.52 29.32 40.02
N PHE A 738 -8.63 28.64 38.87
CA PHE A 738 -8.10 29.15 37.59
C PHE A 738 -8.83 30.43 37.13
N LEU A 739 -10.16 30.44 37.10
CA LEU A 739 -10.95 31.58 36.63
C LEU A 739 -10.87 32.80 37.57
N LEU A 740 -10.71 32.53 38.87
CA LEU A 740 -10.43 33.52 39.92
C LEU A 740 -9.12 34.29 39.64
N ILE A 741 -8.07 33.64 39.12
CA ILE A 741 -6.79 34.31 38.75
C ILE A 741 -6.97 35.34 37.62
N PHE A 742 -8.01 35.19 36.78
CA PHE A 742 -8.37 36.13 35.72
C PHE A 742 -9.42 37.16 36.15
N ASN A 743 -9.77 37.21 37.45
CA ASN A 743 -10.80 38.08 38.03
C ASN A 743 -12.21 37.89 37.41
N GLU A 744 -12.51 36.72 36.81
CA GLU A 744 -13.83 36.45 36.23
C GLU A 744 -14.88 36.03 37.28
N PHE A 745 -14.44 35.48 38.42
CA PHE A 745 -15.32 35.04 39.50
C PHE A 745 -14.80 35.47 40.88
N ASN A 746 -15.73 35.85 41.75
CA ASN A 746 -15.45 36.22 43.14
C ASN A 746 -15.48 35.00 44.09
N THR A 747 -14.54 34.98 45.03
CA THR A 747 -14.54 34.05 46.18
C THR A 747 -15.78 34.26 47.06
N SER A 748 -16.24 33.22 47.75
CA SER A 748 -17.24 33.37 48.82
C SER A 748 -17.07 32.30 49.90
N TRP A 749 -17.62 32.55 51.09
CA TRP A 749 -17.49 31.61 52.23
C TRP A 749 -17.97 30.19 51.92
N HIS A 750 -18.92 30.01 50.97
CA HIS A 750 -19.39 28.70 50.51
C HIS A 750 -18.26 27.85 49.89
N TRP A 751 -17.35 28.47 49.11
CA TRP A 751 -16.22 27.78 48.50
C TRP A 751 -15.22 27.31 49.58
N LEU A 752 -14.88 28.18 50.52
CA LEU A 752 -14.04 27.85 51.67
C LEU A 752 -14.67 26.75 52.55
N ALA A 753 -15.97 26.83 52.83
CA ALA A 753 -16.70 25.82 53.60
C ALA A 753 -16.70 24.45 52.89
N THR A 754 -16.96 24.40 51.58
CA THR A 754 -16.91 23.15 50.82
C THR A 754 -15.48 22.60 50.69
N ALA A 755 -14.45 23.43 50.55
CA ALA A 755 -13.05 22.99 50.58
C ALA A 755 -12.70 22.31 51.90
N ILE A 756 -13.12 22.89 53.03
CA ILE A 756 -12.97 22.29 54.37
C ILE A 756 -13.76 20.99 54.50
N LEU A 757 -15.01 20.92 54.00
CA LEU A 757 -15.82 19.70 54.01
C LEU A 757 -15.18 18.58 53.18
N ILE A 758 -14.58 18.87 52.03
CA ILE A 758 -13.86 17.88 51.19
C ILE A 758 -12.59 17.41 51.91
N ALA A 759 -11.79 18.32 52.46
CA ALA A 759 -10.59 17.99 53.24
C ALA A 759 -10.94 17.08 54.43
N PHE A 760 -11.95 17.47 55.21
CA PHE A 760 -12.45 16.69 56.33
C PHE A 760 -12.97 15.32 55.88
N SER A 761 -13.74 15.25 54.80
CA SER A 761 -14.29 14.00 54.27
C SER A 761 -13.20 13.01 53.85
N LEU A 762 -12.14 13.49 53.18
CA LEU A 762 -10.99 12.69 52.79
C LEU A 762 -10.21 12.20 54.01
N VAL A 763 -9.91 13.08 54.96
CA VAL A 763 -9.22 12.72 56.21
C VAL A 763 -10.05 11.70 56.99
N TYR A 764 -11.32 11.98 57.28
CA TYR A 764 -12.22 11.06 58.01
C TYR A 764 -12.34 9.68 57.34
N ARG A 765 -12.49 9.64 56.01
CA ARG A 765 -12.66 8.39 55.24
C ARG A 765 -11.40 7.52 55.25
N TYR A 766 -10.21 8.13 55.16
CA TYR A 766 -8.93 7.44 54.92
C TYR A 766 -7.94 7.46 56.10
N TRP A 767 -8.27 8.09 57.25
CA TRP A 767 -7.37 8.12 58.42
C TRP A 767 -6.92 6.73 58.91
N LYS A 768 -7.83 5.75 58.92
CA LYS A 768 -7.54 4.38 59.39
C LYS A 768 -6.81 3.52 58.35
N GLU A 769 -7.03 3.79 57.06
CA GLU A 769 -6.46 3.08 55.92
C GLU A 769 -5.98 4.12 54.89
N PRO A 770 -4.81 4.75 55.12
CA PRO A 770 -4.39 5.89 54.32
C PRO A 770 -4.03 5.47 52.89
N LEU A 771 -4.67 6.14 51.93
CA LEU A 771 -4.51 5.92 50.49
C LEU A 771 -3.73 7.08 49.87
N GLU A 772 -2.71 6.80 49.07
CA GLU A 772 -1.86 7.82 48.41
C GLU A 772 -2.67 8.92 47.70
N ILE A 773 -3.71 8.54 46.94
CA ILE A 773 -4.57 9.47 46.20
C ILE A 773 -5.37 10.37 47.15
N ALA A 774 -5.81 9.86 48.30
CA ALA A 774 -6.52 10.64 49.29
C ALA A 774 -5.60 11.66 49.97
N VAL A 775 -4.31 11.34 50.17
CA VAL A 775 -3.31 12.30 50.67
C VAL A 775 -3.06 13.41 49.66
N TYR A 776 -2.92 13.09 48.37
CA TYR A 776 -2.83 14.13 47.34
C TYR A 776 -4.09 15.01 47.30
N GLY A 777 -5.28 14.43 47.41
CA GLY A 777 -6.54 15.19 47.52
C GLY A 777 -6.61 16.08 48.77
N SER A 778 -6.07 15.62 49.91
CA SER A 778 -6.00 16.44 51.12
C SER A 778 -5.00 17.59 51.00
N LEU A 779 -3.83 17.37 50.39
CA LEU A 779 -2.84 18.43 50.14
C LEU A 779 -3.39 19.48 49.17
N LEU A 780 -4.10 19.04 48.13
CA LEU A 780 -4.70 19.91 47.13
C LEU A 780 -5.91 20.70 47.67
N SER A 781 -6.70 20.12 48.59
CA SER A 781 -7.74 20.88 49.31
C SER A 781 -7.17 21.85 50.35
N ILE A 782 -6.01 21.57 50.95
CA ILE A 782 -5.27 22.54 51.77
C ILE A 782 -4.79 23.72 50.90
N GLU A 783 -4.25 23.47 49.71
CA GLU A 783 -3.87 24.54 48.77
C GLU A 783 -5.08 25.40 48.38
N PHE A 784 -6.26 24.81 48.14
CA PHE A 784 -7.48 25.60 47.92
C PHE A 784 -7.85 26.46 49.13
N VAL A 785 -7.73 25.96 50.36
CA VAL A 785 -7.96 26.78 51.56
C VAL A 785 -6.97 27.95 51.62
N VAL A 786 -5.69 27.74 51.26
CA VAL A 786 -4.68 28.81 51.17
C VAL A 786 -5.09 29.85 50.11
N ILE A 787 -5.39 29.43 48.88
CA ILE A 787 -5.78 30.32 47.78
C ILE A 787 -7.02 31.14 48.16
N GLU A 788 -8.12 30.48 48.54
CA GLU A 788 -9.37 31.15 48.92
C GLU A 788 -9.13 32.13 50.09
N SER A 789 -8.32 31.76 51.10
CA SER A 789 -8.03 32.66 52.22
C SER A 789 -7.21 33.88 51.81
N VAL A 790 -6.16 33.73 50.99
CA VAL A 790 -5.30 34.86 50.59
C VAL A 790 -6.07 35.83 49.69
N TYR A 791 -6.93 35.32 48.81
CA TYR A 791 -7.76 36.17 47.95
C TYR A 791 -8.92 36.83 48.73
N LEU A 792 -9.52 36.17 49.73
CA LEU A 792 -10.48 36.81 50.65
C LEU A 792 -9.85 37.96 51.46
N PHE A 793 -8.53 37.97 51.65
CA PHE A 793 -7.77 39.04 52.30
C PHE A 793 -6.97 39.93 51.33
N ASN A 794 -7.28 39.93 50.02
CA ASN A 794 -6.66 40.78 48.99
C ASN A 794 -5.11 40.66 48.86
N GLY A 795 -4.53 39.48 49.08
CA GLY A 795 -3.09 39.23 48.93
C GLY A 795 -2.61 39.03 47.47
N SER A 796 -1.29 39.08 47.25
CA SER A 796 -0.68 38.95 45.91
C SER A 796 -0.07 37.58 45.62
N LYS A 797 0.17 37.26 44.34
CA LYS A 797 0.77 35.98 43.89
C LYS A 797 2.16 35.71 44.49
N LEU A 798 2.96 36.76 44.73
CA LEU A 798 4.25 36.64 45.43
C LEU A 798 4.08 36.27 46.92
N VAL A 799 3.01 36.73 47.58
CA VAL A 799 2.68 36.31 48.95
C VAL A 799 2.27 34.83 48.97
N ILE A 800 1.45 34.38 48.01
CA ILE A 800 1.10 32.95 47.86
C ILE A 800 2.37 32.11 47.62
N SER A 801 3.30 32.60 46.79
CA SER A 801 4.61 31.95 46.54
C SER A 801 5.46 31.83 47.82
N ALA A 802 5.51 32.89 48.64
CA ALA A 802 6.26 32.90 49.89
C ALA A 802 5.63 31.97 50.95
N ILE A 803 4.30 31.98 51.08
CA ILE A 803 3.54 31.06 51.94
C ILE A 803 3.78 29.61 51.49
N ASN A 804 3.80 29.33 50.18
CA ASN A 804 4.11 28.00 49.66
C ASN A 804 5.56 27.56 49.93
N LEU A 805 6.53 28.47 49.91
CA LEU A 805 7.91 28.16 50.29
C LEU A 805 8.00 27.82 51.79
N PHE A 806 7.27 28.56 52.63
CA PHE A 806 7.15 28.27 54.06
C PHE A 806 6.45 26.91 54.30
N LEU A 807 5.33 26.64 53.62
CA LEU A 807 4.63 25.34 53.66
C LEU A 807 5.52 24.20 53.18
N ALA A 808 6.42 24.42 52.22
CA ALA A 808 7.40 23.41 51.81
C ALA A 808 8.35 23.03 52.97
N PHE A 809 8.91 24.01 53.69
CA PHE A 809 9.75 23.75 54.86
C PHE A 809 8.97 23.15 56.04
N VAL A 810 7.77 23.66 56.34
CA VAL A 810 6.89 23.12 57.39
C VAL A 810 6.45 21.69 57.07
N SER A 811 6.10 21.40 55.81
CA SER A 811 5.79 20.04 55.34
C SER A 811 7.00 19.12 55.47
N PHE A 812 8.21 19.60 55.16
CA PHE A 812 9.44 18.82 55.37
C PHE A 812 9.64 18.47 56.86
N TYR A 813 9.34 19.38 57.77
CA TYR A 813 9.43 19.15 59.21
C TYR A 813 8.32 18.22 59.73
N LEU A 814 7.05 18.50 59.44
CA LEU A 814 5.90 17.69 59.89
C LEU A 814 5.97 16.25 59.38
N THR A 815 6.39 16.04 58.13
CA THR A 815 6.57 14.68 57.58
C THR A 815 7.66 13.91 58.32
N ARG A 816 8.73 14.58 58.79
CA ARG A 816 9.76 13.94 59.63
C ARG A 816 9.18 13.46 60.97
N LEU A 817 8.28 14.23 61.59
CA LEU A 817 7.56 13.83 62.82
C LEU A 817 6.58 12.67 62.57
N LEU A 818 5.76 12.74 61.52
CA LEU A 818 4.83 11.65 61.18
C LEU A 818 5.56 10.33 60.85
N PHE A 819 6.75 10.41 60.25
CA PHE A 819 7.61 9.25 59.95
C PHE A 819 8.36 8.69 61.17
N SER A 820 8.32 9.35 62.34
CA SER A 820 8.75 8.77 63.62
C SER A 820 7.57 8.15 64.39
N GLN A 821 6.34 8.64 64.19
CA GLN A 821 5.15 8.14 64.91
C GLN A 821 4.59 6.82 64.35
N SER A 822 4.59 6.59 63.02
CA SER A 822 4.19 5.28 62.48
C SER A 822 4.93 4.88 61.20
N PRO A 823 5.26 3.58 61.03
CA PRO A 823 5.89 3.09 59.81
C PRO A 823 4.94 3.10 58.61
N ARG A 824 3.61 3.14 58.82
CA ARG A 824 2.61 3.21 57.75
C ARG A 824 2.68 4.54 57.01
N PHE A 825 2.83 5.66 57.72
CA PHE A 825 2.99 6.98 57.07
C PHE A 825 4.32 7.07 56.30
N ARG A 826 5.40 6.44 56.80
CA ARG A 826 6.68 6.38 56.08
C ARG A 826 6.59 5.65 54.74
N GLN A 827 5.62 4.76 54.54
CA GLN A 827 5.42 4.07 53.25
C GLN A 827 4.73 4.92 52.17
N LEU A 828 4.09 6.03 52.56
CA LEU A 828 3.33 6.90 51.64
C LEU A 828 4.26 7.88 50.91
N LYS A 829 4.41 7.69 49.60
CA LYS A 829 5.21 8.56 48.72
C LYS A 829 4.65 9.97 48.66
N SER A 830 3.33 10.12 48.71
CA SER A 830 2.65 11.43 48.81
C SER A 830 3.18 12.29 49.95
N LEU A 831 3.31 11.73 51.16
CA LEU A 831 3.91 12.42 52.32
C LEU A 831 5.43 12.60 52.20
N GLN A 832 6.15 11.71 51.51
CA GLN A 832 7.58 11.89 51.30
C GLN A 832 7.87 13.06 50.33
N ILE A 833 6.98 13.27 49.35
CA ILE A 833 7.09 14.25 48.25
C ILE A 833 6.34 15.56 48.56
N SER A 834 5.46 15.62 49.56
CA SER A 834 4.67 16.83 49.87
C SER A 834 5.48 18.14 50.01
N PRO A 835 6.72 18.18 50.53
CA PRO A 835 7.53 19.40 50.53
C PRO A 835 7.87 19.88 49.11
N LEU A 836 8.07 18.94 48.18
CA LEU A 836 8.34 19.20 46.77
C LEU A 836 7.10 19.73 46.04
N LEU A 837 5.89 19.30 46.43
CA LEU A 837 4.64 19.81 45.84
C LEU A 837 4.47 21.29 46.14
N PHE A 838 4.58 21.68 47.42
CA PHE A 838 4.54 23.10 47.82
C PHE A 838 5.71 23.89 47.19
N ALA A 839 6.92 23.33 47.13
CA ALA A 839 8.04 23.96 46.43
C ALA A 839 7.79 24.13 44.90
N GLY A 840 7.02 23.25 44.28
CA GLY A 840 6.54 23.39 42.91
C GLY A 840 5.52 24.53 42.77
N MET A 841 4.61 24.68 43.73
CA MET A 841 3.67 25.80 43.78
C MET A 841 4.39 27.15 43.90
N VAL A 842 5.55 27.24 44.57
CA VAL A 842 6.38 28.47 44.58
C VAL A 842 6.75 28.93 43.17
N ILE A 843 7.16 28.00 42.30
CA ILE A 843 7.54 28.33 40.91
C ILE A 843 6.29 28.73 40.09
N LEU A 844 5.16 28.03 40.29
CA LEU A 844 3.91 28.31 39.59
C LEU A 844 3.34 29.69 39.94
N TRP A 845 3.30 30.05 41.23
CA TRP A 845 2.77 31.34 41.69
C TRP A 845 3.72 32.52 41.40
N ARG A 846 5.04 32.28 41.28
CA ARG A 846 6.04 33.27 40.83
C ARG A 846 6.06 33.46 39.30
N PHE A 847 5.35 32.63 38.54
CA PHE A 847 5.43 32.65 37.08
C PHE A 847 4.87 33.96 36.51
N GLY A 848 5.69 34.68 35.74
CA GLY A 848 5.41 36.02 35.23
C GLY A 848 6.16 37.15 35.95
N GLU A 849 6.70 36.88 37.15
CA GLU A 849 7.46 37.87 37.93
C GLU A 849 8.98 37.72 37.73
N PHE A 850 9.68 38.81 37.40
CA PHE A 850 11.15 38.86 37.27
C PHE A 850 11.74 40.05 38.05
N THR A 851 12.08 39.80 39.32
CA THR A 851 12.60 40.79 40.29
C THR A 851 13.88 40.28 40.94
N SER A 852 14.58 41.14 41.69
CA SER A 852 15.81 40.78 42.43
C SER A 852 15.67 39.58 43.38
N TYR A 853 14.46 39.33 43.91
CA TYR A 853 14.17 38.21 44.81
C TYR A 853 13.90 36.89 44.09
N THR A 854 13.73 36.89 42.76
CA THR A 854 13.33 35.69 42.01
C THR A 854 14.39 34.59 41.99
N GLY A 855 15.66 34.97 41.83
CA GLY A 855 16.81 34.08 41.98
C GLY A 855 16.94 33.51 43.40
N ILE A 856 16.43 34.21 44.42
CA ILE A 856 16.41 33.73 45.81
C ILE A 856 15.29 32.70 45.99
N LEU A 857 14.11 32.91 45.39
CA LEU A 857 13.02 31.94 45.40
C LEU A 857 13.39 30.64 44.66
N THR A 858 14.05 30.72 43.49
CA THR A 858 14.52 29.52 42.76
C THR A 858 15.65 28.80 43.48
N LEU A 859 16.57 29.53 44.12
CA LEU A 859 17.58 28.96 45.01
C LEU A 859 16.95 28.28 46.23
N GLY A 860 15.90 28.87 46.84
CA GLY A 860 15.12 28.28 47.92
C GLY A 860 14.46 26.96 47.53
N VAL A 861 13.79 26.92 46.38
CA VAL A 861 13.20 25.69 45.83
C VAL A 861 14.26 24.64 45.51
N ALA A 862 15.41 25.05 44.95
CA ALA A 862 16.53 24.14 44.68
C ALA A 862 17.07 23.50 45.97
N ILE A 863 17.21 24.27 47.06
CA ILE A 863 17.61 23.79 48.39
C ILE A 863 16.56 22.82 48.96
N VAL A 864 15.26 23.14 48.90
CA VAL A 864 14.21 22.20 49.34
C VAL A 864 14.31 20.88 48.57
N GLY A 865 14.54 20.92 47.26
CA GLY A 865 14.77 19.73 46.44
C GLY A 865 16.01 18.92 46.85
N LEU A 866 17.14 19.56 47.19
CA LEU A 866 18.32 18.87 47.74
C LEU A 866 18.01 18.21 49.09
N CYS A 867 17.36 18.94 50.01
CA CYS A 867 16.94 18.42 51.32
C CYS A 867 16.01 17.21 51.18
N VAL A 868 15.04 17.24 50.27
CA VAL A 868 14.15 16.10 49.96
C VAL A 868 14.91 14.96 49.28
N SER A 869 15.93 15.23 48.46
CA SER A 869 16.71 14.19 47.77
C SER A 869 17.40 13.21 48.73
N SER A 870 17.74 13.64 49.95
CA SER A 870 18.24 12.76 51.01
C SER A 870 17.29 11.61 51.38
N ARG A 871 15.98 11.79 51.19
CA ARG A 871 14.93 10.78 51.42
C ARG A 871 14.86 9.74 50.28
N PHE A 872 15.44 10.05 49.12
CA PHE A 872 15.37 9.25 47.89
C PHE A 872 16.77 9.03 47.28
N PRO A 873 17.70 8.33 47.95
CA PRO A 873 19.09 8.18 47.50
C PRO A 873 19.24 7.49 46.12
N LEU A 874 18.23 6.76 45.66
CA LEU A 874 18.17 6.17 44.31
C LEU A 874 17.71 7.17 43.24
N ASN A 875 16.94 8.21 43.59
CA ASN A 875 16.34 9.14 42.64
C ASN A 875 17.29 10.28 42.27
N LYS A 876 18.26 9.95 41.42
CA LYS A 876 19.26 10.89 40.90
C LYS A 876 18.64 12.11 40.21
N ALA A 877 17.43 11.99 39.64
CA ALA A 877 16.79 13.06 38.89
C ALA A 877 16.52 14.31 39.74
N LEU A 878 16.13 14.15 41.01
CA LEU A 878 15.89 15.29 41.89
C LEU A 878 17.19 16.04 42.21
N ILE A 879 18.30 15.32 42.39
CA ILE A 879 19.63 15.91 42.58
C ILE A 879 20.05 16.71 41.32
N TYR A 880 19.86 16.15 40.12
CA TYR A 880 20.12 16.89 38.87
C TYR A 880 19.23 18.14 38.74
N LEU A 881 17.92 18.03 39.03
CA LEU A 881 16.97 19.13 38.90
C LEU A 881 17.29 20.26 39.88
N SER A 882 17.63 19.94 41.13
CA SER A 882 18.08 20.95 42.10
C SER A 882 19.42 21.59 41.73
N LEU A 883 20.40 20.83 41.26
CA LEU A 883 21.68 21.39 40.83
C LEU A 883 21.52 22.25 39.56
N PHE A 884 20.63 21.88 38.65
CA PHE A 884 20.19 22.72 37.54
C PHE A 884 19.47 23.99 38.04
N GLY A 885 18.59 23.87 39.03
CA GLY A 885 17.93 24.99 39.70
C GLY A 885 18.91 25.98 40.32
N ILE A 886 20.02 25.50 40.89
CA ILE A 886 21.14 26.35 41.34
C ILE A 886 21.79 27.07 40.15
N THR A 887 22.09 26.37 39.05
CA THR A 887 22.65 27.05 37.86
C THR A 887 21.69 28.11 37.31
N LEU A 888 20.38 27.82 37.28
CA LEU A 888 19.33 28.73 36.81
C LEU A 888 19.21 29.96 37.73
N ALA A 889 19.22 29.78 39.06
CA ALA A 889 19.19 30.87 40.02
C ALA A 889 20.37 31.85 39.81
N PHE A 890 21.59 31.36 39.58
CA PHE A 890 22.72 32.22 39.23
C PHE A 890 22.57 32.88 37.85
N HIS A 891 21.89 32.25 36.88
CA HIS A 891 21.56 32.91 35.61
C HIS A 891 20.53 34.02 35.82
N GLU A 892 19.46 33.80 36.59
CA GLU A 892 18.47 34.84 36.89
C GLU A 892 19.12 36.07 37.55
N ILE A 893 20.05 35.85 38.50
CA ILE A 893 20.80 36.93 39.16
C ILE A 893 21.67 37.71 38.16
N ILE A 894 22.46 37.02 37.33
CA ILE A 894 23.39 37.68 36.39
C ILE A 894 22.64 38.32 35.22
N ILE A 895 21.62 37.67 34.67
CA ILE A 895 20.78 38.24 33.60
C ILE A 895 20.04 39.48 34.10
N TYR A 896 19.53 39.49 35.34
CA TYR A 896 18.93 40.68 35.94
C TYR A 896 19.94 41.85 36.08
N GLN A 897 21.22 41.55 36.38
CA GLN A 897 22.28 42.57 36.44
C GLN A 897 22.72 43.07 35.06
N LEU A 898 22.84 42.17 34.06
CA LEU A 898 23.18 42.52 32.68
C LEU A 898 22.06 43.36 32.03
N TRP A 899 20.80 42.94 32.19
CA TRP A 899 19.62 43.65 31.68
C TRP A 899 19.50 45.09 32.22
N LYS A 900 20.06 45.37 33.41
CA LYS A 900 20.13 46.72 33.98
C LYS A 900 21.23 47.59 33.37
N ASN A 901 22.24 46.99 32.72
CA ASN A 901 23.44 47.67 32.21
C ASN A 901 23.59 47.47 30.68
N ILE A 902 22.68 48.06 29.91
CA ILE A 902 22.46 47.83 28.46
C ILE A 902 23.66 48.22 27.54
N ASN A 903 24.74 48.81 28.07
CA ASN A 903 25.86 49.35 27.27
C ASN A 903 26.86 48.30 26.75
N TYR A 904 26.62 46.99 26.93
CA TYR A 904 27.52 45.94 26.45
C TYR A 904 27.09 45.39 25.09
N SER A 905 28.06 45.12 24.21
CA SER A 905 27.80 44.40 22.95
C SER A 905 27.36 42.95 23.23
N LEU A 906 26.31 42.47 22.56
CA LEU A 906 25.76 41.12 22.70
C LEU A 906 26.81 39.98 22.68
N ALA A 907 27.85 40.09 21.86
CA ALA A 907 28.94 39.11 21.83
C ALA A 907 29.69 39.02 23.18
N ASN A 908 29.96 40.15 23.83
CA ASN A 908 30.61 40.19 25.14
C ASN A 908 29.68 39.66 26.26
N GLU A 909 28.37 39.84 26.16
CA GLU A 909 27.39 39.25 27.09
C GLU A 909 27.32 37.73 26.97
N LEU A 910 27.28 37.20 25.74
CA LEU A 910 27.30 35.76 25.50
C LEU A 910 28.63 35.13 25.93
N ILE A 911 29.76 35.83 25.76
CA ILE A 911 31.05 35.38 26.30
C ILE A 911 31.07 35.44 27.84
N SER A 912 30.48 36.45 28.50
CA SER A 912 30.46 36.51 29.96
C SER A 912 29.62 35.37 30.58
N LEU A 913 28.47 35.05 29.97
CA LEU A 913 27.68 33.85 30.30
C LEU A 913 28.45 32.54 30.01
N SER A 914 29.20 32.48 28.90
CA SER A 914 30.08 31.36 28.57
C SER A 914 31.18 31.15 29.63
N LEU A 915 31.82 32.23 30.09
CA LEU A 915 32.83 32.19 31.15
C LEU A 915 32.24 31.80 32.50
N MET A 916 31.05 32.30 32.85
CA MET A 916 30.32 31.91 34.06
C MET A 916 30.00 30.40 34.08
N GLN A 917 29.59 29.84 32.94
CA GLN A 917 29.31 28.41 32.80
C GLN A 917 30.57 27.53 32.94
N VAL A 918 31.71 27.93 32.35
CA VAL A 918 33.01 27.27 32.62
C VAL A 918 33.45 27.47 34.08
N GLY A 919 33.18 28.63 34.68
CA GLY A 919 33.41 28.89 36.10
C GLY A 919 32.66 27.90 36.99
N LEU A 920 31.37 27.67 36.74
CA LEU A 920 30.57 26.66 37.44
C LEU A 920 31.10 25.24 37.20
N ALA A 921 31.53 24.90 35.97
CA ALA A 921 32.16 23.61 35.69
C ALA A 921 33.47 23.40 36.49
N CYS A 922 34.28 24.45 36.64
CA CYS A 922 35.48 24.47 37.47
C CYS A 922 35.15 24.38 38.96
N ILE A 923 34.12 25.09 39.45
CA ILE A 923 33.65 25.02 40.85
C ILE A 923 33.19 23.59 41.18
N TYR A 924 32.38 22.95 40.34
CA TYR A 924 32.00 21.55 40.54
C TYR A 924 33.21 20.60 40.54
N ARG A 925 34.21 20.84 39.68
CA ARG A 925 35.50 20.11 39.73
C ARG A 925 36.28 20.33 41.02
N LEU A 926 36.31 21.55 41.57
CA LEU A 926 36.92 21.85 42.86
C LEU A 926 36.17 21.13 44.00
N PHE A 927 34.84 21.06 43.95
CA PHE A 927 34.06 20.24 44.90
C PHE A 927 34.35 18.74 44.77
N ILE A 928 34.48 18.19 43.56
CA ILE A 928 34.86 16.78 43.33
C ILE A 928 36.28 16.50 43.85
N TRP A 929 37.20 17.45 43.67
CA TRP A 929 38.57 17.33 44.18
C TRP A 929 38.59 17.40 45.72
N SER A 930 37.95 18.41 46.32
CA SER A 930 37.85 18.61 47.77
C SER A 930 37.18 17.41 48.47
N SER A 931 36.08 16.88 47.93
CA SER A 931 35.40 15.70 48.48
C SER A 931 36.15 14.37 48.27
N ARG A 932 37.15 14.32 47.37
CA ARG A 932 38.11 13.21 47.28
C ARG A 932 39.27 13.35 48.27
N THR A 933 39.59 14.56 48.74
CA THR A 933 40.74 14.83 49.63
C THR A 933 40.37 15.10 51.09
N ARG A 934 39.12 15.46 51.42
CA ARG A 934 38.64 15.69 52.79
C ARG A 934 37.23 15.15 53.04
N GLN A 935 36.98 14.63 54.25
CA GLN A 935 35.70 14.05 54.67
C GLN A 935 34.67 15.13 55.07
N PHE A 936 34.04 15.78 54.10
CA PHE A 936 32.89 16.67 54.35
C PHE A 936 31.59 15.85 54.49
N GLU A 937 31.03 15.76 55.69
CA GLU A 937 29.87 14.88 55.96
C GLU A 937 28.55 15.34 55.29
N ALA A 938 28.31 16.65 55.22
CA ALA A 938 27.03 17.23 54.77
C ALA A 938 26.61 16.82 53.34
N ILE A 939 27.55 16.44 52.48
CA ILE A 939 27.34 16.19 51.04
C ILE A 939 27.47 14.69 50.69
N ARG A 940 27.70 13.81 51.67
CA ARG A 940 27.99 12.36 51.48
C ARG A 940 26.90 11.57 50.73
N HIS A 941 25.69 12.13 50.57
CA HIS A 941 24.59 11.54 49.82
C HIS A 941 24.61 11.84 48.30
N ILE A 942 25.42 12.79 47.82
CA ILE A 942 25.53 13.12 46.39
C ILE A 942 26.64 12.28 45.73
N PRO A 943 26.34 11.47 44.70
CA PRO A 943 27.37 10.69 44.00
C PRO A 943 28.32 11.59 43.19
N LEU A 944 29.63 11.41 43.35
CA LEU A 944 30.66 12.18 42.62
C LEU A 944 30.46 12.20 41.10
N GLY A 945 30.03 11.08 40.51
CA GLY A 945 29.75 10.98 39.07
C GLY A 945 28.54 11.80 38.58
N ILE A 946 27.68 12.31 39.48
CA ILE A 946 26.63 13.30 39.12
C ILE A 946 27.26 14.68 38.97
N LEU A 947 28.10 15.09 39.92
CA LEU A 947 28.84 16.36 39.86
C LEU A 947 29.77 16.41 38.64
N GLU A 948 30.44 15.30 38.31
CA GLU A 948 31.27 15.20 37.09
C GLU A 948 30.44 15.50 35.83
N ARG A 949 29.26 14.89 35.70
CA ARG A 949 28.36 15.13 34.55
C ARG A 949 27.80 16.53 34.48
N ILE A 950 27.50 17.17 35.61
CA ILE A 950 26.98 18.55 35.61
C ILE A 950 28.09 19.54 35.21
N ALA A 951 29.33 19.31 35.66
CA ALA A 951 30.48 20.06 35.15
C ALA A 951 30.67 19.90 33.63
N GLU A 952 30.37 18.73 33.07
CA GLU A 952 30.39 18.49 31.62
C GLU A 952 29.28 19.23 30.87
N ILE A 953 28.07 19.26 31.43
CA ILE A 953 26.93 19.95 30.84
C ILE A 953 27.19 21.46 30.80
N ASN A 954 27.65 22.04 31.91
CA ASN A 954 27.97 23.47 31.97
C ASN A 954 29.12 23.84 31.02
N TRP A 955 30.14 22.98 30.89
CA TRP A 955 31.16 23.14 29.85
C TRP A 955 30.58 23.10 28.42
N GLY A 956 29.65 22.18 28.15
CA GLY A 956 28.97 22.09 26.84
C GLY A 956 28.11 23.32 26.53
N ILE A 957 27.38 23.84 27.52
CA ILE A 957 26.60 25.07 27.40
C ILE A 957 27.54 26.26 27.14
N SER A 958 28.66 26.34 27.84
CA SER A 958 29.69 27.36 27.62
C SER A 958 30.23 27.35 26.19
N MET A 959 30.50 26.18 25.62
CA MET A 959 30.94 26.02 24.22
C MET A 959 29.87 26.48 23.21
N ILE A 960 28.59 26.19 23.46
CA ILE A 960 27.48 26.67 22.62
C ILE A 960 27.36 28.20 22.71
N LEU A 961 27.38 28.78 23.92
CA LEU A 961 27.33 30.22 24.13
C LEU A 961 28.52 30.95 23.46
N LYS A 962 29.72 30.36 23.52
CA LYS A 962 30.90 30.84 22.79
C LYS A 962 30.65 30.85 21.29
N ILE A 963 30.16 29.76 20.70
CA ILE A 963 29.88 29.69 19.24
C ILE A 963 28.81 30.73 18.84
N LEU A 964 27.75 30.91 19.63
CA LEU A 964 26.74 31.93 19.39
C LEU A 964 27.32 33.35 19.44
N ALA A 965 28.26 33.63 20.35
CA ALA A 965 28.98 34.90 20.40
C ALA A 965 29.88 35.13 19.18
N LEU A 966 30.54 34.09 18.67
CA LEU A 966 31.39 34.16 17.47
C LEU A 966 30.54 34.39 16.20
N ILE A 967 29.39 33.72 16.10
CA ILE A 967 28.45 33.91 14.99
C ILE A 967 27.84 35.33 15.04
N SER A 968 27.47 35.84 16.22
CA SER A 968 26.91 37.19 16.33
C SER A 968 27.93 38.29 16.02
N ALA A 969 29.20 38.10 16.41
CA ALA A 969 30.30 38.99 16.06
C ALA A 969 30.59 39.05 14.55
N VAL A 970 30.46 37.94 13.81
CA VAL A 970 30.73 37.90 12.35
C VAL A 970 29.51 38.30 11.51
N PHE A 971 28.31 37.80 11.85
CA PHE A 971 27.15 37.89 10.95
C PHE A 971 26.06 38.89 11.39
N LEU A 972 25.96 39.25 12.69
CA LEU A 972 24.88 40.11 13.18
C LEU A 972 25.30 41.56 13.45
N VAL A 973 26.51 41.81 13.95
CA VAL A 973 26.99 43.18 14.26
C VAL A 973 28.43 43.38 13.76
N PRO A 974 28.66 43.58 12.44
CA PRO A 974 29.97 43.47 11.79
C PRO A 974 31.04 44.53 12.14
N GLN A 975 30.88 45.29 13.23
CA GLN A 975 31.82 46.32 13.67
C GLN A 975 32.11 46.29 15.19
N SER A 976 31.43 45.46 15.99
CA SER A 976 31.74 45.32 17.41
C SER A 976 32.72 44.16 17.64
N TYR A 977 34.02 44.43 17.55
CA TYR A 977 35.04 43.44 17.89
C TYR A 977 34.85 42.98 19.34
N PRO A 978 34.73 41.65 19.60
CA PRO A 978 34.66 41.15 20.97
C PRO A 978 35.95 41.55 21.71
N ASN A 979 35.83 41.86 23.00
CA ASN A 979 36.99 42.29 23.79
C ASN A 979 38.07 41.20 23.73
N SER A 980 39.27 41.54 23.26
CA SER A 980 40.35 40.59 22.99
C SER A 980 40.76 39.78 24.23
N ILE A 981 40.70 40.38 25.42
CA ILE A 981 40.94 39.70 26.70
C ILE A 981 39.84 38.65 26.93
N LEU A 982 38.58 39.04 26.72
CA LEU A 982 37.41 38.19 26.91
C LEU A 982 37.40 37.03 25.90
N PHE A 983 37.77 37.29 24.65
CA PHE A 983 37.96 36.31 23.59
C PHE A 983 39.09 35.31 23.94
N CYS A 984 40.26 35.78 24.39
CA CYS A 984 41.36 34.93 24.84
C CYS A 984 40.96 34.04 26.02
N LEU A 985 40.16 34.56 26.97
CA LEU A 985 39.63 33.78 28.09
C LEU A 985 38.68 32.64 27.64
N THR A 986 38.10 32.69 26.43
CA THR A 986 37.30 31.57 25.89
C THR A 986 38.14 30.33 25.58
N LEU A 987 39.48 30.44 25.48
CA LEU A 987 40.37 29.28 25.36
C LEU A 987 40.33 28.37 26.60
N ILE A 988 39.84 28.86 27.75
CA ILE A 988 39.60 28.03 28.94
C ILE A 988 38.59 26.91 28.63
N VAL A 989 37.64 27.13 27.71
CA VAL A 989 36.74 26.09 27.17
C VAL A 989 37.56 24.96 26.53
N SER A 990 38.44 25.29 25.57
CA SER A 990 39.26 24.31 24.85
C SER A 990 40.23 23.59 25.79
N ILE A 991 40.86 24.34 26.71
CA ILE A 991 41.78 23.85 27.72
C ILE A 991 41.10 22.85 28.67
N TYR A 992 39.87 23.11 29.12
CA TYR A 992 39.10 22.17 29.95
C TYR A 992 38.89 20.81 29.26
N ALA A 993 38.54 20.82 27.97
CA ALA A 993 38.36 19.60 27.18
C ALA A 993 39.67 18.80 27.03
N LEU A 994 40.77 19.48 26.75
CA LEU A 994 42.09 18.87 26.61
C LEU A 994 42.60 18.30 27.96
N PHE A 995 42.50 19.04 29.06
CA PHE A 995 42.81 18.49 30.39
C PHE A 995 41.94 17.29 30.75
N LYS A 996 40.66 17.28 30.34
CA LYS A 996 39.77 16.13 30.56
C LYS A 996 40.18 14.90 29.73
N ALA A 997 40.64 15.09 28.50
CA ALA A 997 41.06 14.00 27.61
C ALA A 997 42.22 13.17 28.20
N ARG A 998 43.09 13.78 29.02
CA ARG A 998 44.22 13.11 29.68
C ARG A 998 43.79 12.08 30.73
N TYR A 999 42.75 12.37 31.51
CA TYR A 999 42.37 11.59 32.71
C TYR A 999 41.16 10.66 32.56
N THR A 1000 40.44 10.71 31.43
CA THR A 1000 39.22 9.90 31.21
C THR A 1000 39.45 8.69 30.33
N THR A 1001 38.55 7.71 30.35
CA THR A 1001 38.63 6.49 29.52
C THR A 1001 38.15 6.73 28.07
N LEU A 1002 37.23 7.68 27.87
CA LEU A 1002 36.71 8.11 26.56
C LEU A 1002 37.68 9.07 25.82
N LYS A 1003 38.99 8.79 25.87
CA LYS A 1003 40.10 9.70 25.50
C LYS A 1003 39.92 10.40 24.16
N ASN A 1004 39.49 9.67 23.14
CA ASN A 1004 39.46 10.19 21.76
C ASN A 1004 38.42 11.30 21.54
N ARG A 1005 37.25 11.25 22.21
CA ARG A 1005 36.17 12.23 21.97
C ARG A 1005 36.53 13.63 22.47
N TRP A 1006 37.17 13.73 23.63
CA TRP A 1006 37.58 15.01 24.22
C TRP A 1006 38.74 15.65 23.46
N VAL A 1007 39.62 14.85 22.82
CA VAL A 1007 40.59 15.36 21.83
C VAL A 1007 39.88 15.99 20.64
N TYR A 1008 38.92 15.29 20.02
CA TYR A 1008 38.20 15.83 18.87
C TYR A 1008 37.40 17.10 19.20
N LEU A 1009 36.72 17.15 20.35
CA LEU A 1009 35.95 18.33 20.76
C LEU A 1009 36.86 19.53 21.08
N GLY A 1010 37.98 19.31 21.77
CA GLY A 1010 38.97 20.37 22.04
C GLY A 1010 39.63 20.89 20.76
N PHE A 1011 40.03 19.99 19.86
CA PHE A 1011 40.60 20.37 18.56
C PHE A 1011 39.57 21.10 17.68
N PHE A 1012 38.32 20.62 17.64
CA PHE A 1012 37.24 21.26 16.87
C PHE A 1012 36.96 22.68 17.36
N ASP A 1013 36.88 22.89 18.68
CA ASP A 1013 36.70 24.22 19.26
C ASP A 1013 37.90 25.15 18.96
N ILE A 1014 39.14 24.66 19.01
CA ILE A 1014 40.33 25.42 18.61
C ILE A 1014 40.28 25.77 17.11
N TYR A 1015 40.05 24.79 16.25
CA TYR A 1015 40.01 24.96 14.79
C TYR A 1015 38.89 25.91 14.34
N LEU A 1016 37.72 25.81 14.99
CA LEU A 1016 36.61 26.74 14.81
C LEU A 1016 36.99 28.15 15.29
N THR A 1017 37.65 28.28 16.45
CA THR A 1017 38.16 29.58 16.93
C THR A 1017 39.15 30.21 15.94
N VAL A 1018 39.99 29.42 15.27
CA VAL A 1018 40.94 29.88 14.23
C VAL A 1018 40.21 30.35 12.95
N ILE A 1019 39.18 29.63 12.49
CA ILE A 1019 38.38 30.07 11.33
C ILE A 1019 37.64 31.38 11.65
N PHE A 1020 36.97 31.45 12.80
CA PHE A 1020 36.29 32.69 13.21
C PHE A 1020 37.28 33.83 13.46
N ALA A 1021 38.51 33.56 13.92
CA ALA A 1021 39.56 34.58 14.01
C ALA A 1021 39.96 35.15 12.63
N ARG A 1022 40.05 34.32 11.56
CA ARG A 1022 40.25 34.81 10.17
C ARG A 1022 39.09 35.68 9.71
N TRP A 1023 37.84 35.34 10.05
CA TRP A 1023 36.67 36.14 9.66
C TRP A 1023 36.49 37.42 10.48
N ILE A 1024 36.95 37.46 11.73
CA ILE A 1024 36.91 38.66 12.57
C ILE A 1024 38.08 39.61 12.23
N TRP A 1025 39.26 39.10 11.86
CA TRP A 1025 40.44 39.90 11.54
C TRP A 1025 40.82 39.84 10.06
N GLN A 1026 40.35 40.84 9.31
CA GLN A 1026 40.56 40.98 7.86
C GLN A 1026 42.04 40.99 7.43
N GLN A 1027 42.98 41.28 8.33
CA GLN A 1027 44.43 41.21 8.03
C GLN A 1027 44.92 39.80 7.65
N LEU A 1028 44.11 38.75 7.84
CA LEU A 1028 44.47 37.36 7.58
C LEU A 1028 44.10 36.84 6.16
N GLU A 1029 43.42 37.65 5.34
CA GLU A 1029 42.92 37.28 4.00
C GLU A 1029 44.04 36.84 3.01
N ILE A 1030 45.26 37.34 3.19
CA ILE A 1030 46.43 37.02 2.36
C ILE A 1030 46.74 35.49 2.34
N LEU A 1031 46.29 34.74 3.35
CA LEU A 1031 46.56 33.31 3.51
C LEU A 1031 45.57 32.39 2.79
N ASP A 1032 44.45 32.90 2.28
CA ASP A 1032 43.33 32.11 1.78
C ASP A 1032 43.66 31.14 0.62
N PRO A 1033 44.34 31.54 -0.48
CA PRO A 1033 44.70 30.60 -1.56
C PRO A 1033 45.73 29.53 -1.15
N TYR A 1034 46.35 29.70 0.02
CA TYR A 1034 47.32 28.79 0.63
C TYR A 1034 46.73 28.00 1.82
N PHE A 1035 45.48 28.24 2.22
CA PHE A 1035 44.87 27.63 3.40
C PHE A 1035 44.72 26.10 3.26
N GLY A 1036 44.48 25.61 2.05
CA GLY A 1036 44.50 24.18 1.72
C GLY A 1036 45.90 23.55 1.71
N LEU A 1037 46.97 24.35 1.59
CA LEU A 1037 48.36 23.89 1.66
C LEU A 1037 48.86 23.89 3.12
N SER A 1038 48.58 24.95 3.88
CA SER A 1038 48.92 25.02 5.30
C SER A 1038 48.25 23.91 6.10
N SER A 1039 47.02 23.51 5.72
CA SER A 1039 46.32 22.38 6.33
C SER A 1039 46.98 21.02 6.06
N VAL A 1040 47.60 20.81 4.89
CA VAL A 1040 48.40 19.61 4.58
C VAL A 1040 49.68 19.59 5.41
N ILE A 1041 50.35 20.74 5.59
CA ILE A 1041 51.51 20.86 6.49
C ILE A 1041 51.10 20.54 7.94
N ILE A 1042 50.01 21.13 8.43
CA ILE A 1042 49.48 20.87 9.78
C ILE A 1042 49.09 19.40 9.95
N ALA A 1043 48.46 18.78 8.94
CA ALA A 1043 48.14 17.35 8.95
C ALA A 1043 49.40 16.48 9.06
N LEU A 1044 50.46 16.77 8.30
CA LEU A 1044 51.74 16.05 8.37
C LEU A 1044 52.42 16.20 9.75
N ILE A 1045 52.39 17.41 10.33
CA ILE A 1045 52.91 17.65 11.70
C ILE A 1045 52.13 16.83 12.73
N ILE A 1046 50.79 16.92 12.73
CA ILE A 1046 49.93 16.17 13.66
C ILE A 1046 50.10 14.65 13.47
N TYR A 1047 50.32 14.18 12.24
CA TYR A 1047 50.52 12.76 11.94
C TYR A 1047 51.83 12.19 12.52
N ASN A 1048 52.91 12.97 12.47
CA ASN A 1048 54.26 12.56 12.85
C ASN A 1048 54.60 12.77 14.34
N LEU A 1049 53.88 13.63 15.05
CA LEU A 1049 54.15 13.93 16.46
C LEU A 1049 54.01 12.68 17.38
N PRO A 1050 54.87 12.52 18.40
CA PRO A 1050 54.92 11.32 19.25
C PRO A 1050 53.87 11.33 20.37
N TRP A 1051 52.60 11.59 20.03
CA TRP A 1051 51.47 11.75 20.96
C TRP A 1051 51.39 10.69 22.07
N ALA A 1052 51.72 9.44 21.74
CA ALA A 1052 51.76 8.32 22.69
C ALA A 1052 52.74 8.55 23.86
N ARG A 1053 53.92 9.14 23.59
CA ARG A 1053 54.93 9.45 24.63
C ARG A 1053 54.48 10.56 25.58
N TRP A 1054 53.61 11.46 25.10
CA TRP A 1054 53.03 12.54 25.91
C TRP A 1054 51.75 12.11 26.68
N GLY A 1055 51.42 10.82 26.69
CA GLY A 1055 50.25 10.27 27.38
C GLY A 1055 48.92 10.38 26.61
N TRP A 1056 48.96 10.77 25.33
CA TRP A 1056 47.78 10.91 24.47
C TRP A 1056 47.56 9.69 23.58
N HIS A 1057 46.31 9.48 23.15
CA HIS A 1057 45.95 8.32 22.35
C HIS A 1057 46.22 8.55 20.85
N LEU A 1058 47.21 7.85 20.28
CA LEU A 1058 47.72 8.05 18.90
C LEU A 1058 46.62 8.03 17.82
N LYS A 1059 45.61 7.15 17.96
CA LYS A 1059 44.51 7.02 16.99
C LYS A 1059 43.67 8.30 16.84
N ALA A 1060 43.51 9.10 17.91
CA ALA A 1060 42.71 10.33 17.83
C ALA A 1060 43.43 11.38 16.97
N TRP A 1061 44.68 11.66 17.28
CA TRP A 1061 45.48 12.66 16.55
C TRP A 1061 45.72 12.26 15.09
N ARG A 1062 45.95 10.98 14.79
CA ARG A 1062 46.01 10.51 13.38
C ARG A 1062 44.69 10.72 12.62
N ASN A 1063 43.54 10.51 13.25
CA ASN A 1063 42.24 10.77 12.63
C ASN A 1063 42.00 12.28 12.40
N VAL A 1064 42.50 13.15 13.30
CA VAL A 1064 42.51 14.60 13.08
C VAL A 1064 43.36 14.93 11.85
N ALA A 1065 44.61 14.41 11.78
CA ALA A 1065 45.49 14.62 10.64
C ALA A 1065 44.86 14.21 9.29
N TYR A 1066 44.21 13.04 9.21
CA TYR A 1066 43.54 12.61 7.97
C TYR A 1066 42.38 13.53 7.55
N SER A 1067 41.70 14.16 8.50
CA SER A 1067 40.48 14.93 8.26
C SER A 1067 40.75 16.40 7.97
N VAL A 1068 41.78 17.01 8.58
CA VAL A 1068 42.06 18.46 8.49
C VAL A 1068 42.20 18.94 7.05
N SER A 1069 42.96 18.24 6.21
CA SER A 1069 43.17 18.64 4.81
C SER A 1069 41.93 18.47 3.93
N LEU A 1070 41.05 17.51 4.24
CA LEU A 1070 39.78 17.32 3.52
C LEU A 1070 38.75 18.38 3.93
N ILE A 1071 38.65 18.65 5.24
CA ILE A 1071 37.71 19.63 5.80
C ILE A 1071 38.06 21.04 5.26
N THR A 1072 39.34 21.40 5.22
CA THR A 1072 39.76 22.66 4.57
C THR A 1072 39.41 22.68 3.08
N ALA A 1073 39.68 21.62 2.32
CA ALA A 1073 39.35 21.56 0.90
C ALA A 1073 37.87 21.79 0.58
N VAL A 1074 36.97 21.28 1.43
CA VAL A 1074 35.52 21.50 1.32
C VAL A 1074 35.12 22.91 1.75
N LEU A 1075 35.71 23.42 2.85
CA LEU A 1075 35.39 24.76 3.37
C LEU A 1075 35.91 25.90 2.46
N THR A 1076 36.97 25.67 1.68
CA THR A 1076 37.55 26.66 0.76
C THR A 1076 37.26 26.34 -0.71
N PHE A 1077 36.18 25.61 -1.02
CA PHE A 1077 35.88 25.06 -2.36
C PHE A 1077 35.95 26.10 -3.51
N SER A 1078 35.55 27.35 -3.27
CA SER A 1078 35.60 28.46 -4.23
C SER A 1078 37.00 29.05 -4.43
N GLU A 1079 37.73 29.23 -3.33
CA GLU A 1079 38.99 29.99 -3.24
C GLU A 1079 40.24 29.12 -3.43
N ILE A 1080 40.08 27.78 -3.39
CA ILE A 1080 41.20 26.84 -3.42
C ILE A 1080 42.01 26.91 -4.73
N SER A 1081 43.33 26.99 -4.60
CA SER A 1081 44.26 27.00 -5.73
C SER A 1081 44.47 25.59 -6.32
N ASN A 1082 44.76 25.49 -7.62
CA ASN A 1082 45.09 24.19 -8.25
C ASN A 1082 46.30 23.52 -7.58
N PHE A 1083 47.25 24.32 -7.07
CA PHE A 1083 48.42 23.84 -6.37
C PHE A 1083 48.07 23.18 -5.03
N SER A 1084 47.13 23.75 -4.27
CA SER A 1084 46.65 23.12 -3.03
C SER A 1084 45.80 21.87 -3.30
N LEU A 1085 45.00 21.81 -4.38
CA LEU A 1085 44.35 20.56 -4.81
C LEU A 1085 45.36 19.45 -5.15
N PHE A 1086 46.43 19.78 -5.89
CA PHE A 1086 47.54 18.84 -6.12
C PHE A 1086 48.21 18.39 -4.82
N ALA A 1087 48.45 19.29 -3.87
CA ALA A 1087 49.04 18.96 -2.57
C ALA A 1087 48.16 18.00 -1.75
N ILE A 1088 46.83 18.19 -1.76
CA ILE A 1088 45.88 17.31 -1.07
C ILE A 1088 45.80 15.94 -1.78
N ALA A 1089 45.77 15.91 -3.11
CA ALA A 1089 45.86 14.66 -3.88
C ALA A 1089 47.15 13.88 -3.55
N GLY A 1090 48.29 14.58 -3.53
CA GLY A 1090 49.60 14.03 -3.15
C GLY A 1090 49.64 13.49 -1.72
N PHE A 1091 48.97 14.17 -0.76
CA PHE A 1091 48.83 13.68 0.61
C PHE A 1091 48.05 12.35 0.67
N TYR A 1092 46.96 12.20 -0.08
CA TYR A 1092 46.22 10.94 -0.13
C TYR A 1092 46.97 9.81 -0.88
N ILE A 1093 47.76 10.14 -1.89
CA ILE A 1093 48.70 9.20 -2.53
C ILE A 1093 49.73 8.70 -1.51
N TYR A 1094 50.35 9.62 -0.76
CA TYR A 1094 51.30 9.29 0.32
C TYR A 1094 50.67 8.36 1.37
N LEU A 1095 49.43 8.63 1.80
CA LEU A 1095 48.70 7.75 2.70
C LEU A 1095 48.40 6.37 2.07
N ALA A 1096 48.04 6.30 0.79
CA ALA A 1096 47.78 5.05 0.07
C ALA A 1096 49.01 4.13 0.06
N PHE A 1097 50.18 4.68 -0.25
CA PHE A 1097 51.45 3.96 -0.23
C PHE A 1097 51.87 3.57 1.19
N HIS A 1098 51.94 4.53 2.12
CA HIS A 1098 52.43 4.31 3.48
C HIS A 1098 51.53 3.34 4.28
N GLN A 1099 50.22 3.32 4.03
CA GLN A 1099 49.28 2.40 4.69
C GLN A 1099 48.99 1.12 3.90
N ARG A 1100 49.59 0.92 2.72
CA ARG A 1100 49.32 -0.19 1.79
C ARG A 1100 47.82 -0.46 1.56
N THR A 1101 47.00 0.60 1.51
CA THR A 1101 45.54 0.49 1.41
C THR A 1101 45.03 1.29 0.22
N ILE A 1102 44.68 0.56 -0.85
CA ILE A 1102 44.38 1.16 -2.16
C ILE A 1102 43.17 2.09 -2.15
N ARG A 1103 42.28 1.97 -1.17
CA ARG A 1103 41.07 2.81 -1.03
C ARG A 1103 41.36 4.31 -0.84
N TRP A 1104 42.53 4.68 -0.34
CA TRP A 1104 42.93 6.09 -0.29
C TRP A 1104 43.11 6.71 -1.68
N SER A 1105 43.46 5.90 -2.70
CA SER A 1105 43.52 6.35 -4.10
C SER A 1105 42.15 6.78 -4.65
N TYR A 1106 41.03 6.34 -4.05
CA TYR A 1106 39.71 6.76 -4.50
C TYR A 1106 39.45 8.24 -4.20
N ILE A 1107 39.98 8.75 -3.08
CA ILE A 1107 39.95 10.19 -2.77
C ILE A 1107 40.87 10.95 -3.74
N THR A 1108 42.02 10.38 -4.09
CA THR A 1108 42.91 10.92 -5.13
C THR A 1108 42.20 11.04 -6.49
N VAL A 1109 41.54 9.98 -6.96
CA VAL A 1109 40.80 9.98 -8.24
C VAL A 1109 39.67 11.01 -8.25
N VAL A 1110 38.99 11.24 -7.12
CA VAL A 1110 37.97 12.30 -7.02
C VAL A 1110 38.59 13.70 -7.11
N ILE A 1111 39.71 13.95 -6.43
CA ILE A 1111 40.41 15.25 -6.49
C ILE A 1111 41.01 15.48 -7.89
N LEU A 1112 41.53 14.43 -8.53
CA LEU A 1112 42.04 14.51 -9.91
C LEU A 1112 40.91 14.79 -10.90
N ASN A 1113 39.75 14.12 -10.82
CA ASN A 1113 38.60 14.46 -11.68
C ASN A 1113 38.14 15.92 -11.48
N TRP A 1114 38.16 16.45 -10.25
CA TRP A 1114 37.86 17.87 -10.00
C TRP A 1114 38.91 18.79 -10.65
N LEU A 1115 40.19 18.42 -10.61
CA LEU A 1115 41.26 19.15 -11.27
C LEU A 1115 41.13 19.10 -12.80
N ASP A 1116 40.85 17.93 -13.36
CA ASP A 1116 40.65 17.70 -14.79
C ASP A 1116 39.44 18.49 -15.32
N PHE A 1117 38.33 18.51 -14.58
CA PHE A 1117 37.16 19.33 -14.96
C PHE A 1117 37.48 20.82 -14.94
N ARG A 1118 38.20 21.31 -13.92
CA ARG A 1118 38.66 22.72 -13.86
C ARG A 1118 39.71 23.04 -14.93
N PHE A 1119 40.43 22.03 -15.44
CA PHE A 1119 41.35 22.18 -16.56
C PHE A 1119 40.60 22.25 -17.90
N LEU A 1120 39.66 21.33 -18.16
CA LEU A 1120 38.84 21.30 -19.37
C LEU A 1120 38.02 22.60 -19.54
N ASP A 1121 37.40 23.06 -18.46
CA ASP A 1121 36.64 24.33 -18.40
C ASP A 1121 37.53 25.52 -18.77
N ARG A 1122 38.75 25.61 -18.21
CA ARG A 1122 39.74 26.66 -18.55
C ARG A 1122 40.27 26.60 -19.97
N GLN A 1123 40.21 25.45 -20.63
CA GLN A 1123 40.62 25.28 -22.04
C GLN A 1123 39.43 25.43 -23.01
N ASN A 1124 38.26 25.84 -22.54
CA ASN A 1124 36.99 25.93 -23.30
C ASN A 1124 36.55 24.60 -23.96
N LEU A 1125 37.00 23.45 -23.43
CA LEU A 1125 36.61 22.13 -23.92
C LEU A 1125 35.31 21.67 -23.23
N THR A 1126 34.19 22.24 -23.65
CA THR A 1126 32.86 22.03 -23.03
C THR A 1126 32.10 20.80 -23.57
N ASP A 1127 32.63 20.13 -24.59
CA ASP A 1127 32.03 18.91 -25.17
C ASP A 1127 31.86 17.80 -24.12
N ILE A 1128 30.63 17.27 -24.02
CA ILE A 1128 30.20 16.23 -23.07
C ILE A 1128 31.09 14.98 -23.14
N PHE A 1129 31.67 14.69 -24.31
CA PHE A 1129 32.55 13.54 -24.54
C PHE A 1129 33.78 13.51 -23.62
N TYR A 1130 34.43 14.66 -23.35
CA TYR A 1130 35.63 14.69 -22.51
C TYR A 1130 35.31 14.38 -21.05
N TYR A 1131 34.26 14.99 -20.51
CA TYR A 1131 33.77 14.74 -19.14
C TYR A 1131 33.29 13.30 -18.95
N THR A 1132 32.55 12.76 -19.91
CA THR A 1132 32.10 11.36 -19.87
C THR A 1132 33.27 10.37 -20.00
N SER A 1133 34.30 10.69 -20.80
CA SER A 1133 35.52 9.88 -20.90
C SER A 1133 36.27 9.77 -19.57
N ALA A 1134 36.49 10.89 -18.86
CA ALA A 1134 37.16 10.89 -17.55
C ALA A 1134 36.40 10.05 -16.50
N ILE A 1135 35.07 10.15 -16.48
CA ILE A 1135 34.21 9.32 -15.61
C ILE A 1135 34.26 7.85 -16.03
N GLY A 1136 34.18 7.55 -17.33
CA GLY A 1136 34.24 6.19 -17.87
C GLY A 1136 35.57 5.49 -17.51
N LEU A 1137 36.69 6.19 -17.68
CA LEU A 1137 38.02 5.72 -17.28
C LEU A 1137 38.13 5.51 -15.77
N SER A 1138 37.55 6.39 -14.95
CA SER A 1138 37.49 6.23 -13.49
C SER A 1138 36.71 4.98 -13.06
N VAL A 1139 35.61 4.67 -13.74
CA VAL A 1139 34.83 3.43 -13.51
C VAL A 1139 35.61 2.19 -13.95
N LEU A 1140 36.31 2.24 -15.09
CA LEU A 1140 37.13 1.13 -15.58
C LEU A 1140 38.35 0.88 -14.68
N TYR A 1141 38.96 1.94 -14.13
CA TYR A 1141 40.01 1.85 -13.10
C TYR A 1141 39.51 1.10 -11.86
N LEU A 1142 38.36 1.48 -11.30
CA LEU A 1142 37.72 0.77 -10.17
C LEU A 1142 37.43 -0.70 -10.49
N ALA A 1143 36.91 -1.00 -11.69
CA ALA A 1143 36.61 -2.35 -12.13
C ALA A 1143 37.85 -3.25 -12.30
N GLN A 1144 39.04 -2.66 -12.41
CA GLN A 1144 40.31 -3.36 -12.57
C GLN A 1144 41.12 -3.45 -11.26
N VAL A 1145 41.04 -2.44 -10.39
CA VAL A 1145 41.95 -2.27 -9.24
C VAL A 1145 41.36 -2.69 -7.89
N GLU A 1146 40.03 -2.67 -7.68
CA GLU A 1146 39.44 -3.10 -6.40
C GLU A 1146 39.64 -4.62 -6.19
N PRO A 1147 40.37 -5.07 -5.14
CA PRO A 1147 40.71 -6.48 -4.98
C PRO A 1147 39.49 -7.41 -4.88
N LYS A 1148 38.41 -6.94 -4.24
CA LYS A 1148 37.16 -7.70 -4.12
C LYS A 1148 36.48 -8.00 -5.47
N LEU A 1149 36.68 -7.16 -6.48
CA LEU A 1149 36.11 -7.38 -7.81
C LEU A 1149 36.92 -8.37 -8.65
N GLN A 1150 38.16 -8.68 -8.26
CA GLN A 1150 39.00 -9.67 -8.94
C GLN A 1150 38.57 -11.12 -8.61
N GLU A 1151 37.97 -11.35 -7.44
CA GLU A 1151 37.42 -12.64 -7.00
C GLU A 1151 36.42 -13.25 -7.99
N SER A 1152 36.47 -14.58 -8.16
CA SER A 1152 35.65 -15.32 -9.15
C SER A 1152 34.14 -15.19 -8.91
N HIS A 1153 33.70 -15.11 -7.66
CA HIS A 1153 32.30 -14.89 -7.27
C HIS A 1153 31.76 -13.56 -7.83
N ASN A 1154 32.59 -12.52 -7.86
CA ASN A 1154 32.21 -11.17 -8.27
C ASN A 1154 32.40 -10.91 -9.78
N ARG A 1155 32.74 -11.93 -10.57
CA ARG A 1155 32.93 -11.84 -12.04
C ARG A 1155 31.75 -11.16 -12.75
N LYS A 1156 30.51 -11.42 -12.32
CA LYS A 1156 29.32 -10.74 -12.86
C LYS A 1156 29.34 -9.22 -12.60
N ILE A 1157 29.70 -8.79 -11.40
CA ILE A 1157 29.77 -7.36 -11.02
C ILE A 1157 30.89 -6.68 -11.79
N ARG A 1158 32.08 -7.31 -11.86
CA ARG A 1158 33.21 -6.84 -12.69
C ARG A 1158 32.83 -6.69 -14.16
N HIS A 1159 32.10 -7.66 -14.71
CA HIS A 1159 31.61 -7.64 -16.08
C HIS A 1159 30.61 -6.48 -16.32
N TYR A 1160 29.64 -6.27 -15.42
CA TYR A 1160 28.71 -5.14 -15.53
C TYR A 1160 29.39 -3.78 -15.39
N LEU A 1161 30.39 -3.62 -14.51
CA LEU A 1161 31.16 -2.38 -14.41
C LEU A 1161 32.01 -2.10 -15.66
N ARG A 1162 32.55 -3.14 -16.30
CA ARG A 1162 33.23 -3.02 -17.61
C ARG A 1162 32.28 -2.64 -18.74
N ILE A 1163 31.05 -3.20 -18.77
CA ILE A 1163 29.99 -2.74 -19.69
C ILE A 1163 29.65 -1.28 -19.41
N LEU A 1164 29.42 -0.90 -18.16
CA LEU A 1164 29.02 0.46 -17.79
C LEU A 1164 30.10 1.49 -18.16
N GLY A 1165 31.36 1.24 -17.80
CA GLY A 1165 32.48 2.14 -18.12
C GLY A 1165 32.75 2.27 -19.62
N SER A 1166 32.67 1.18 -20.39
CA SER A 1166 32.82 1.24 -21.85
C SER A 1166 31.62 1.85 -22.56
N SER A 1167 30.39 1.65 -22.07
CA SER A 1167 29.18 2.30 -22.59
C SER A 1167 29.16 3.81 -22.31
N ILE A 1168 29.67 4.26 -21.16
CA ILE A 1168 29.84 5.70 -20.86
C ILE A 1168 30.74 6.39 -21.90
N ILE A 1169 31.68 5.68 -22.51
CA ILE A 1169 32.56 6.21 -23.57
C ILE A 1169 31.90 6.05 -24.95
N ASN A 1170 31.34 4.87 -25.26
CA ASN A 1170 30.83 4.54 -26.60
C ASN A 1170 29.45 5.16 -26.92
N VAL A 1171 28.57 5.35 -25.93
CA VAL A 1171 27.22 5.89 -26.17
C VAL A 1171 27.23 7.38 -26.52
N PRO A 1172 27.98 8.27 -25.83
CA PRO A 1172 28.09 9.67 -26.25
C PRO A 1172 28.71 9.80 -27.66
N ALA A 1173 29.69 8.97 -27.99
CA ALA A 1173 30.27 8.92 -29.34
C ALA A 1173 29.21 8.55 -30.40
N LEU A 1174 28.36 7.56 -30.12
CA LEU A 1174 27.28 7.14 -31.02
C LEU A 1174 26.18 8.20 -31.17
N VAL A 1175 25.77 8.86 -30.09
CA VAL A 1175 24.62 9.78 -30.09
C VAL A 1175 24.98 11.18 -30.60
N PHE A 1176 26.12 11.73 -30.18
CA PHE A 1176 26.45 13.14 -30.45
C PHE A 1176 27.31 13.35 -31.70
N TYR A 1177 27.97 12.31 -32.22
CA TYR A 1177 28.88 12.41 -33.38
C TYR A 1177 28.48 11.49 -34.54
N GLN A 1178 27.18 11.24 -34.73
CA GLN A 1178 26.69 10.28 -35.73
C GLN A 1178 26.68 10.79 -37.17
N GLU A 1179 26.79 12.11 -37.39
CA GLU A 1179 26.62 12.77 -38.70
C GLU A 1179 27.54 12.21 -39.78
N THR A 1180 28.85 12.15 -39.52
CA THR A 1180 29.83 11.53 -40.44
C THR A 1180 29.99 10.03 -40.20
N GLY A 1181 29.50 9.50 -39.08
CA GLY A 1181 29.66 8.11 -38.65
C GLY A 1181 31.08 7.67 -38.29
N LEU A 1182 32.12 8.46 -38.62
CA LEU A 1182 33.53 8.09 -38.48
C LEU A 1182 34.00 7.98 -37.03
N THR A 1183 33.68 8.97 -36.20
CA THR A 1183 34.03 9.01 -34.77
C THR A 1183 33.44 7.84 -33.97
N PRO A 1184 32.13 7.52 -34.04
CA PRO A 1184 31.62 6.31 -33.39
C PRO A 1184 32.14 5.03 -34.02
N ALA A 1185 32.41 4.97 -35.34
CA ALA A 1185 33.03 3.81 -35.96
C ALA A 1185 34.46 3.54 -35.44
N ILE A 1186 35.29 4.59 -35.29
CA ILE A 1186 36.66 4.47 -34.76
C ILE A 1186 36.63 4.05 -33.28
N ILE A 1187 35.82 4.70 -32.45
CA ILE A 1187 35.74 4.43 -31.00
C ILE A 1187 35.18 3.02 -30.74
N SER A 1188 34.15 2.61 -31.48
CA SER A 1188 33.59 1.25 -31.38
C SER A 1188 34.58 0.19 -31.87
N LEU A 1189 35.28 0.43 -32.98
CA LEU A 1189 36.30 -0.49 -33.50
C LEU A 1189 37.52 -0.61 -32.56
N LEU A 1190 37.98 0.48 -31.94
CA LEU A 1190 38.98 0.43 -30.87
C LEU A 1190 38.48 -0.40 -29.68
N THR A 1191 37.21 -0.23 -29.28
CA THR A 1191 36.60 -1.01 -28.19
C THR A 1191 36.50 -2.50 -28.54
N VAL A 1192 36.21 -2.84 -29.81
CA VAL A 1192 36.26 -4.21 -30.34
C VAL A 1192 37.68 -4.78 -30.28
N LEU A 1193 38.69 -4.05 -30.77
CA LEU A 1193 40.09 -4.49 -30.75
C LEU A 1193 40.59 -4.75 -29.32
N VAL A 1194 40.25 -3.87 -28.37
CA VAL A 1194 40.56 -4.06 -26.94
C VAL A 1194 39.82 -5.28 -26.37
N GLY A 1195 38.56 -5.49 -26.75
CA GLY A 1195 37.79 -6.69 -26.36
C GLY A 1195 38.36 -8.00 -26.88
N LEU A 1196 38.83 -8.03 -28.13
CA LEU A 1196 39.50 -9.18 -28.74
C LEU A 1196 40.87 -9.45 -28.11
N GLY A 1197 41.71 -8.40 -28.00
CA GLY A 1197 43.07 -8.51 -27.47
C GLY A 1197 43.12 -8.94 -26.00
N LEU A 1198 42.23 -8.40 -25.17
CA LEU A 1198 42.12 -8.75 -23.75
C LEU A 1198 41.22 -9.98 -23.48
N LYS A 1199 40.54 -10.51 -24.50
CA LYS A 1199 39.51 -11.57 -24.38
C LYS A 1199 38.40 -11.20 -23.37
N ILE A 1200 37.97 -9.95 -23.39
CA ILE A 1200 36.91 -9.40 -22.51
C ILE A 1200 35.62 -9.23 -23.31
N LYS A 1201 34.60 -10.02 -22.96
CA LYS A 1201 33.26 -10.02 -23.56
C LYS A 1201 32.59 -8.65 -23.51
N ALA A 1202 32.74 -7.93 -22.39
CA ALA A 1202 32.08 -6.64 -22.17
C ALA A 1202 32.46 -5.61 -23.25
N PHE A 1203 33.75 -5.45 -23.53
CA PHE A 1203 34.24 -4.52 -24.55
C PHE A 1203 33.88 -4.99 -25.96
N LEU A 1204 34.02 -6.30 -26.24
CA LEU A 1204 33.62 -6.85 -27.53
C LEU A 1204 32.13 -6.63 -27.81
N LEU A 1205 31.25 -6.87 -26.83
CA LEU A 1205 29.80 -6.69 -26.97
C LEU A 1205 29.42 -5.22 -27.17
N VAL A 1206 29.95 -4.30 -26.34
CA VAL A 1206 29.64 -2.88 -26.44
C VAL A 1206 30.17 -2.29 -27.76
N GLY A 1207 31.40 -2.62 -28.14
CA GLY A 1207 32.00 -2.19 -29.40
C GLY A 1207 31.30 -2.77 -30.64
N THR A 1208 31.00 -4.07 -30.67
CA THR A 1208 30.29 -4.67 -31.84
C THR A 1208 28.87 -4.14 -31.96
N LEU A 1209 28.16 -3.91 -30.85
CA LEU A 1209 26.82 -3.34 -30.85
C LEU A 1209 26.82 -1.90 -31.37
N THR A 1210 27.74 -1.05 -30.88
CA THR A 1210 27.81 0.34 -31.34
C THR A 1210 28.26 0.44 -32.79
N PHE A 1211 29.22 -0.38 -33.24
CA PHE A 1211 29.59 -0.47 -34.65
C PHE A 1211 28.42 -0.91 -35.54
N MET A 1212 27.70 -1.98 -35.15
CA MET A 1212 26.50 -2.46 -35.86
C MET A 1212 25.42 -1.37 -35.96
N LEU A 1213 25.16 -0.64 -34.87
CA LEU A 1213 24.18 0.45 -34.85
C LEU A 1213 24.62 1.63 -35.73
N THR A 1214 25.91 1.98 -35.74
CA THR A 1214 26.46 3.01 -36.64
C THR A 1214 26.30 2.60 -38.11
N VAL A 1215 26.67 1.36 -38.48
CA VAL A 1215 26.49 0.84 -39.85
C VAL A 1215 25.01 0.79 -40.24
N PHE A 1216 24.13 0.30 -39.36
CA PHE A 1216 22.70 0.22 -39.60
C PHE A 1216 22.05 1.61 -39.79
N TYR A 1217 22.44 2.58 -38.97
CA TYR A 1217 22.00 3.97 -39.12
C TYR A 1217 22.44 4.56 -40.46
N GLN A 1218 23.71 4.40 -40.84
CA GLN A 1218 24.24 4.88 -42.11
C GLN A 1218 23.57 4.16 -43.32
N LEU A 1219 23.25 2.87 -43.21
CA LEU A 1219 22.45 2.15 -44.20
C LEU A 1219 21.00 2.66 -44.29
N ILE A 1220 20.38 3.08 -43.18
CA ILE A 1220 19.06 3.75 -43.20
C ILE A 1220 19.17 5.11 -43.90
N VAL A 1221 20.17 5.93 -43.58
CA VAL A 1221 20.39 7.24 -44.23
C VAL A 1221 20.56 7.05 -45.74
N LEU A 1222 21.44 6.14 -46.16
CA LEU A 1222 21.70 5.84 -47.57
C LEU A 1222 20.47 5.24 -48.28
N SER A 1223 19.72 4.38 -47.60
CA SER A 1223 18.42 3.89 -48.07
C SER A 1223 17.46 5.05 -48.30
N VAL A 1224 17.20 5.88 -47.28
CA VAL A 1224 16.25 7.01 -47.32
C VAL A 1224 16.59 7.99 -48.44
N GLN A 1225 17.86 8.32 -48.62
CA GLN A 1225 18.33 9.25 -49.66
C GLN A 1225 18.17 8.71 -51.10
N TYR A 1226 18.29 7.40 -51.34
CA TYR A 1226 18.29 6.83 -52.71
C TYR A 1226 17.18 5.80 -52.93
N THR A 1227 15.98 6.27 -53.30
CA THR A 1227 14.76 5.45 -53.50
C THR A 1227 14.90 4.30 -54.51
N LEU A 1228 15.77 4.39 -55.52
CA LEU A 1228 16.04 3.30 -56.46
C LEU A 1228 16.93 2.21 -55.84
N LEU A 1229 17.92 2.62 -55.04
CA LEU A 1229 18.82 1.73 -54.29
C LEU A 1229 18.06 0.87 -53.28
N LYS A 1230 16.99 1.38 -52.64
CA LYS A 1230 16.11 0.61 -51.74
C LYS A 1230 15.64 -0.72 -52.35
N TRP A 1231 15.19 -0.70 -53.60
CA TRP A 1231 14.61 -1.87 -54.27
C TRP A 1231 15.67 -2.79 -54.89
N ILE A 1232 16.82 -2.25 -55.29
CA ILE A 1232 17.98 -3.06 -55.70
C ILE A 1232 18.57 -3.79 -54.51
N ILE A 1233 18.79 -3.11 -53.38
CA ILE A 1233 19.21 -3.73 -52.11
C ILE A 1233 18.18 -4.78 -51.69
N GLY A 1234 16.88 -4.47 -51.79
CA GLY A 1234 15.80 -5.44 -51.59
C GLY A 1234 16.00 -6.69 -52.43
N LEU A 1235 16.02 -6.57 -53.77
CA LEU A 1235 16.15 -7.71 -54.68
C LEU A 1235 17.43 -8.53 -54.43
N VAL A 1236 18.58 -7.88 -54.21
CA VAL A 1236 19.86 -8.53 -53.91
C VAL A 1236 19.83 -9.27 -52.57
N VAL A 1237 19.29 -8.64 -51.51
CA VAL A 1237 19.10 -9.28 -50.20
C VAL A 1237 18.12 -10.46 -50.31
N GLY A 1238 17.06 -10.34 -51.12
CA GLY A 1238 16.09 -11.41 -51.34
C GLY A 1238 16.73 -12.64 -51.99
N ILE A 1239 17.53 -12.44 -53.04
CA ILE A 1239 18.31 -13.50 -53.70
C ILE A 1239 19.34 -14.09 -52.73
N LEU A 1240 20.05 -13.26 -51.95
CA LEU A 1240 20.97 -13.73 -50.92
C LEU A 1240 20.27 -14.60 -49.88
N LEU A 1241 19.09 -14.20 -49.39
CA LEU A 1241 18.31 -15.00 -48.45
C LEU A 1241 17.89 -16.34 -49.07
N ILE A 1242 17.31 -16.37 -50.28
CA ILE A 1242 16.98 -17.65 -50.96
C ILE A 1242 18.22 -18.55 -51.09
N THR A 1243 19.36 -17.97 -51.45
CA THR A 1243 20.63 -18.70 -51.63
C THR A 1243 21.19 -19.22 -50.29
N VAL A 1244 21.11 -18.43 -49.23
CA VAL A 1244 21.52 -18.80 -47.87
C VAL A 1244 20.60 -19.91 -47.33
N ALA A 1245 19.28 -19.81 -47.50
CA ALA A 1245 18.35 -20.88 -47.16
C ALA A 1245 18.71 -22.19 -47.88
N ALA A 1246 18.87 -22.15 -49.20
CA ALA A 1246 19.23 -23.34 -49.98
C ALA A 1246 20.57 -23.97 -49.53
N ASN A 1247 21.57 -23.16 -49.14
CA ASN A 1247 22.84 -23.66 -48.60
C ASN A 1247 22.70 -24.24 -47.18
N PHE A 1248 21.89 -23.64 -46.31
CA PHE A 1248 21.58 -24.18 -44.99
C PHE A 1248 20.80 -25.50 -45.07
N GLU A 1249 19.92 -25.67 -46.05
CA GLU A 1249 19.19 -26.94 -46.27
C GLU A 1249 20.16 -28.04 -46.71
N ARG A 1250 21.11 -27.69 -47.59
CA ARG A 1250 22.11 -28.61 -48.14
C ARG A 1250 23.25 -28.97 -47.18
N ARG A 1251 23.51 -28.19 -46.13
CA ARG A 1251 24.66 -28.36 -45.20
C ARG A 1251 24.29 -28.23 -43.71
N ARG A 1252 23.05 -28.57 -43.34
CA ARG A 1252 22.45 -28.33 -42.02
C ARG A 1252 23.34 -28.73 -40.84
N GLU A 1253 23.89 -29.94 -40.83
CA GLU A 1253 24.67 -30.48 -39.72
C GLU A 1253 26.02 -29.78 -39.55
N GLN A 1254 26.71 -29.47 -40.66
CA GLN A 1254 28.00 -28.78 -40.66
C GLN A 1254 27.89 -27.37 -40.03
N MET A 1255 26.80 -26.65 -40.35
CA MET A 1255 26.55 -25.31 -39.79
C MET A 1255 26.19 -25.34 -38.29
N LEU A 1256 25.45 -26.36 -37.83
CA LEU A 1256 25.12 -26.52 -36.41
C LEU A 1256 26.37 -26.75 -35.56
N ASN A 1257 27.28 -27.62 -36.00
CA ASN A 1257 28.54 -27.90 -35.30
C ASN A 1257 29.46 -26.67 -35.22
N LEU A 1258 29.56 -25.87 -36.31
CA LEU A 1258 30.34 -24.64 -36.30
C LEU A 1258 29.80 -23.59 -35.31
N ILE A 1259 28.47 -23.46 -35.20
CA ILE A 1259 27.82 -22.53 -34.27
C ILE A 1259 28.01 -22.99 -32.81
N GLN A 1260 27.89 -24.30 -32.53
CA GLN A 1260 28.11 -24.85 -31.19
C GLN A 1260 29.56 -24.64 -30.72
N ASN A 1261 30.54 -25.00 -31.54
CA ASN A 1261 31.96 -24.80 -31.23
C ASN A 1261 32.30 -23.33 -30.97
N SER A 1262 31.72 -22.41 -31.74
CA SER A 1262 31.89 -20.97 -31.55
C SER A 1262 31.32 -20.50 -30.21
N LEU A 1263 30.12 -20.95 -29.84
CA LEU A 1263 29.48 -20.60 -28.57
C LEU A 1263 30.25 -21.12 -27.35
N GLU A 1264 30.83 -22.33 -27.43
CA GLU A 1264 31.68 -22.85 -26.36
C GLU A 1264 32.97 -22.04 -26.17
N GLN A 1265 33.63 -21.64 -27.26
CA GLN A 1265 34.80 -20.77 -27.18
C GLN A 1265 34.47 -19.40 -26.58
N PHE A 1266 33.36 -18.79 -27.02
CA PHE A 1266 32.86 -17.53 -26.44
C PHE A 1266 32.56 -17.67 -24.95
N ASN A 1267 31.96 -18.77 -24.50
CA ASN A 1267 31.63 -18.96 -23.09
C ASN A 1267 32.86 -18.92 -22.16
N ARG A 1268 34.05 -19.29 -22.64
CA ARG A 1268 35.29 -19.29 -21.84
C ARG A 1268 35.87 -17.89 -21.56
N TRP A 1269 35.51 -16.85 -22.31
CA TRP A 1269 36.05 -15.48 -22.16
C TRP A 1269 35.49 -14.72 -20.94
N ASP A 1270 36.17 -13.65 -20.49
CA ASP A 1270 35.88 -12.90 -19.25
C ASP A 1270 34.87 -11.76 -19.40
#